data_AF-A0A7J7JSE9-F1
#
_entry.id   AF-A0A7J7JSE9-F1
#
_cell.length_a   1.000
_cell.length_b   1.000
_cell.length_c   1.000
_cell.angle_alpha   90.00
_cell.angle_beta   90.00
_cell.angle_gamma   90.00
#
_symmetry.space_group_name_H-M   'P 1'
#
loop_
_entity.id
_entity.type
_entity.pdbx_description
1 polymer ?
#
loop_
_entity_poly.entity_id
_entity_poly.type
_entity_poly.pdbx_seq_one_letter_code
_entity_poly.pdbx_strand_id
1 'polypeptide(L)'
;MAIQEPYIYRLIYMIFFLFSAITFQLNYEFWRRTLKGFLVTVAIYSILAMLIIYIFSFHNVLISFQNATGLQDKWLEDMGFNPNINYQEDLDGSLELLVRLIVPALLLIAVMLQLHIFQKRFMEVTHPNYLTAVMHSQSEFEGQPQDSEYGGFVGDIVGLYYRIRPHFRSIFYSTCRLMTIHMYKGIYIGVGWIVTREASALSLMLLVIVNLSLFFDPVSKLNKICLLAAQFWIGIIILARMLFQLETVPKSLLMKNCTDVVGNMTVPSTDQHFQGVQDSFEWLGLRTLPVNTGEYTDSLPYYIGGYVAVLGALMVLALFKLHDHYCYKGGNMPVGVTFPGIKKKHLDSSFIELIGYLINYGFIRFGLEICTLVSVIVVSYRQDVIGCFYILVLGILLLLNMYRRRYVRRVWFIYLVVLALLLPAQYFSALGLPTTLCHDYPWAGPLLNDYFRLWLFLPDYQRPPNVNILLADCIQLLFVALQWRVFIMEGTEDHPTIIAAGDNEELGRRPPDAFQDIHDFIDNKRNVVDVIMSGVFVYSFWLCICILFITGTQNINLYCFGYLIFCFYFFWYGLDFTIKERKSVMRTWNALVYYNFIVILLKTVLQLVGCVYMDEVVPPGSSSTGVYQCYLPELFSIKCLNPSFPSTNSLETCGVSQKEAGLTWDIVCFTLLLVQRRIFMSTYFLVVICEERAQSTLASRGAELINLMSNRRIAKEQQLREKELMHISRKLERIRLRTLRLEGGLSREEWTHFNVIRSADETMFEDQSEDETTTWDSEDTIMDLSITSSKEKVNPMKMLVATIDLGMEASLKQAEKGKQGAKPQAAAENVDNGEAAAPAPDSPGPSAAYEELPGDLGDASPERAGSPTSETLDKVTEHAKTTDVWIKVFVVSCTKWIINKLNEISFDYRTVAKQIDEEQTTVKKEIRNKMMNTDDGADLQVDISQSDINIKRCEEMWQEDLEKKSLIYRLLNALYLALVARTEFICYFMMILCHLCNGNLLSLPFPIVAVLWGMLSLPRPAKTFWIFVLSYVMAVVVIKYVFQFGLWPWSQTPPSRWNDPRILVGILEPLPVTCTTQYDESLCAEDKAAQGGTYYATYELLIMISVFVHRTVLKRYGLWKNEVEQEADFDTAAKRSDKTLEEPQLPSLSAAADSVEESDENANGQPSNNSTKKSSSALVNWYRNIINGKYALKGDYYSLMVFCDFINFLISVFAYNSFGPPQSGTVQYLLQNNKVPVSFLILLLVQFAFIVIDRALYLKRSILGKLIFHVLLLSS
;
A
#
# COMPACT_ATOMS: atom_id res chain seq x y z
N MET A 1 0.19 -42.96 19.25
CA MET A 1 0.04 -44.10 20.17
C MET A 1 1.35 -44.48 20.83
N ALA A 2 2.45 -44.74 20.10
CA ALA A 2 3.74 -45.13 20.70
C ALA A 2 4.52 -44.04 21.49
N ILE A 3 4.00 -42.81 21.59
CA ILE A 3 4.73 -41.62 22.11
C ILE A 3 4.24 -41.21 23.51
N GLN A 4 3.28 -41.92 24.11
CA GLN A 4 2.69 -41.53 25.40
C GLN A 4 3.60 -41.82 26.60
N GLU A 5 4.16 -43.03 26.69
CA GLU A 5 5.12 -43.44 27.74
C GLU A 5 6.16 -44.40 27.14
N PRO A 6 7.42 -44.36 27.61
CA PRO A 6 8.53 -45.10 27.03
C PRO A 6 8.65 -46.52 27.60
N TYR A 7 7.85 -47.47 27.10
CA TYR A 7 8.08 -48.90 27.38
C TYR A 7 8.87 -49.56 26.24
N ILE A 8 9.63 -50.61 26.56
CA ILE A 8 10.42 -51.36 25.57
C ILE A 8 9.55 -51.87 24.39
N TYR A 9 8.33 -52.34 24.67
CA TYR A 9 7.46 -52.83 23.60
C TYR A 9 6.96 -51.69 22.68
N ARG A 10 6.81 -50.46 23.19
CA ARG A 10 6.45 -49.27 22.41
C ARG A 10 7.61 -48.76 21.56
N LEU A 11 8.85 -48.90 22.04
CA LEU A 11 10.05 -48.62 21.28
C LEU A 11 10.15 -49.50 20.02
N ILE A 12 9.85 -50.80 20.13
CA ILE A 12 9.88 -51.73 18.99
C ILE A 12 8.86 -51.31 17.92
N TYR A 13 7.66 -50.85 18.30
CA TYR A 13 6.71 -50.27 17.34
C TYR A 13 7.28 -49.04 16.60
N MET A 14 8.03 -48.18 17.29
CA MET A 14 8.70 -47.04 16.67
C MET A 14 9.77 -47.50 15.66
N ILE A 15 10.55 -48.54 15.99
CA ILE A 15 11.53 -49.13 15.08
C ILE A 15 10.84 -49.66 13.82
N PHE A 16 9.72 -50.37 13.94
CA PHE A 16 8.94 -50.83 12.78
C PHE A 16 8.44 -49.68 11.91
N PHE A 17 7.96 -48.61 12.52
CA PHE A 17 7.53 -47.41 11.79
C PHE A 17 8.70 -46.75 11.03
N LEU A 18 9.84 -46.54 11.69
CA LEU A 18 11.03 -45.94 11.09
C LEU A 18 11.59 -46.81 9.95
N PHE A 19 11.62 -48.13 10.13
CA PHE A 19 12.03 -49.07 9.08
C PHE A 19 11.13 -48.97 7.84
N SER A 20 9.81 -48.93 8.03
CA SER A 20 8.85 -48.76 6.93
C SER A 20 9.04 -47.40 6.22
N ALA A 21 9.25 -46.33 6.99
CA ALA A 21 9.48 -44.98 6.44
C ALA A 21 10.77 -44.89 5.62
N ILE A 22 11.86 -45.52 6.07
CA ILE A 22 13.15 -45.52 5.36
C ILE A 22 13.07 -46.36 4.08
N THR A 23 12.48 -47.57 4.17
CA THR A 23 12.31 -48.45 3.01
C THR A 23 11.43 -47.81 1.93
N PHE A 24 10.39 -47.06 2.32
CA PHE A 24 9.55 -46.28 1.41
C PHE A 24 10.35 -45.25 0.60
N GLN A 25 11.28 -44.53 1.23
CA GLN A 25 12.07 -43.49 0.55
C GLN A 25 13.25 -44.04 -0.26
N LEU A 26 13.87 -45.15 0.19
CA LEU A 26 14.97 -45.79 -0.53
C LEU A 26 14.50 -46.37 -1.87
N ASN A 27 13.42 -47.15 -1.84
CA ASN A 27 12.85 -47.75 -3.04
C ASN A 27 11.37 -48.06 -2.84
N TYR A 28 10.52 -47.25 -3.45
CA TYR A 28 9.07 -47.39 -3.41
C TYR A 28 8.58 -48.76 -3.92
N GLU A 29 9.19 -49.30 -4.98
CA GLU A 29 8.77 -50.60 -5.51
C GLU A 29 9.11 -51.74 -4.54
N PHE A 30 10.26 -51.65 -3.88
CA PHE A 30 10.67 -52.61 -2.86
C PHE A 30 9.76 -52.54 -1.62
N TRP A 31 9.45 -51.33 -1.15
CA TRP A 31 8.50 -51.11 -0.05
C TRP A 31 7.12 -51.71 -0.37
N ARG A 32 6.60 -51.46 -1.58
CA ARG A 32 5.30 -52.00 -2.02
C ARG A 32 5.28 -53.53 -2.02
N ARG A 33 6.36 -54.18 -2.49
CA ARG A 33 6.49 -55.65 -2.48
C ARG A 33 6.50 -56.23 -1.06
N THR A 34 7.09 -55.51 -0.09
CA THR A 34 7.30 -55.99 1.28
C THR A 34 6.19 -55.56 2.26
N LEU A 35 5.32 -54.61 1.89
CA LEU A 35 4.28 -54.03 2.75
C LEU A 35 3.33 -55.06 3.40
N LYS A 36 2.87 -56.07 2.63
CA LYS A 36 2.00 -57.12 3.18
C LYS A 36 2.72 -57.92 4.28
N GLY A 37 3.98 -58.29 4.03
CA GLY A 37 4.81 -58.99 5.01
C GLY A 37 5.02 -58.15 6.27
N PHE A 38 5.34 -56.86 6.09
CA PHE A 38 5.51 -55.91 7.19
C PHE A 38 4.25 -55.80 8.07
N LEU A 39 3.06 -55.63 7.48
CA LEU A 39 1.80 -55.54 8.24
C LEU A 39 1.49 -56.83 9.02
N VAL A 40 1.79 -58.00 8.45
CA VAL A 40 1.66 -59.28 9.16
C VAL A 40 2.63 -59.36 10.34
N THR A 41 3.87 -58.91 10.18
CA THR A 41 4.85 -58.83 11.29
C THR A 41 4.36 -57.92 12.41
N VAL A 42 3.82 -56.74 12.10
CA VAL A 42 3.25 -55.82 13.10
C VAL A 42 2.05 -56.44 13.82
N ALA A 43 1.20 -57.19 13.10
CA ALA A 43 0.07 -57.89 13.70
C ALA A 43 0.52 -59.00 14.67
N ILE A 44 1.47 -59.85 14.25
CA ILE A 44 2.03 -60.92 15.10
C ILE A 44 2.66 -60.31 16.35
N TYR A 45 3.44 -59.25 16.19
CA TYR A 45 4.05 -58.55 17.31
C TYR A 45 3.01 -57.96 18.26
N SER A 46 1.90 -57.42 17.74
CA SER A 46 0.83 -56.86 18.57
C SER A 46 0.07 -57.91 19.37
N ILE A 47 -0.16 -59.09 18.78
CA ILE A 47 -0.74 -60.23 19.49
C ILE A 47 0.22 -60.69 20.60
N LEU A 48 1.51 -60.82 20.28
CA LEU A 48 2.54 -61.20 21.24
C LEU A 48 2.66 -60.18 22.38
N ALA A 49 2.65 -58.88 22.08
CA ALA A 49 2.70 -57.82 23.08
C ALA A 49 1.48 -57.85 24.00
N MET A 50 0.26 -58.02 23.47
CA MET A 50 -0.94 -58.16 24.30
C MET A 50 -0.88 -59.41 25.18
N LEU A 51 -0.44 -60.54 24.63
CA LEU A 51 -0.31 -61.79 25.37
C LEU A 51 0.72 -61.67 26.50
N ILE A 52 1.87 -61.05 26.22
CA ILE A 52 2.90 -60.78 27.23
C ILE A 52 2.36 -59.84 28.31
N ILE A 53 1.72 -58.72 27.94
CA ILE A 53 1.13 -57.77 28.91
C ILE A 53 0.07 -58.45 29.78
N TYR A 54 -0.76 -59.30 29.17
CA TYR A 54 -1.80 -60.03 29.89
C TYR A 54 -1.22 -61.11 30.82
N ILE A 55 -0.25 -61.91 30.37
CA ILE A 55 0.37 -62.97 31.20
C ILE A 55 1.11 -62.37 32.40
N PHE A 56 1.85 -61.28 32.20
CA PHE A 56 2.59 -60.62 33.26
C PHE A 56 1.71 -59.74 34.18
N SER A 57 0.41 -59.61 33.88
CA SER A 57 -0.55 -59.04 34.82
C SER A 57 -0.82 -59.95 36.03
N PHE A 58 -0.55 -61.26 35.90
CA PHE A 58 -0.63 -62.19 37.03
C PHE A 58 0.61 -62.05 37.93
N HIS A 59 0.40 -61.52 39.13
CA HIS A 59 1.46 -61.24 40.10
C HIS A 59 2.36 -62.46 40.40
N ASN A 60 1.78 -63.66 40.57
CA ASN A 60 2.54 -64.90 40.81
C ASN A 60 3.44 -65.32 39.64
N VAL A 61 3.01 -65.03 38.40
CA VAL A 61 3.78 -65.33 37.19
C VAL A 61 4.95 -64.35 37.05
N LEU A 62 4.73 -63.07 37.36
CA LEU A 62 5.75 -62.03 37.35
C LEU A 62 6.88 -62.33 38.35
N ILE A 63 6.55 -62.69 39.60
CA ILE A 63 7.54 -63.04 40.63
C ILE A 63 8.31 -64.32 40.25
N SER A 64 7.61 -65.33 39.71
CA SER A 64 8.26 -66.57 39.25
C SER A 64 9.24 -66.30 38.11
N PHE A 65 8.86 -65.42 37.18
CA PHE A 65 9.72 -64.99 36.08
C PHE A 65 10.93 -64.19 36.58
N GLN A 66 10.74 -63.30 37.55
CA GLN A 66 11.82 -62.54 38.18
C GLN A 66 12.83 -63.46 38.88
N ASN A 67 12.35 -64.44 39.64
CA ASN A 67 13.20 -65.43 40.30
C ASN A 67 13.95 -66.34 39.31
N ALA A 68 13.36 -66.63 38.16
CA ALA A 68 13.98 -67.44 37.11
C ALA A 68 15.01 -66.67 36.27
N THR A 69 14.79 -65.37 36.04
CA THR A 69 15.63 -64.52 35.16
C THR A 69 16.66 -63.69 35.92
N GLY A 70 16.46 -63.46 37.21
CA GLY A 70 17.31 -62.60 38.03
C GLY A 70 17.24 -61.11 37.67
N LEU A 71 16.18 -60.66 37.00
CA LEU A 71 16.00 -59.26 36.62
C LEU A 71 15.70 -58.38 37.83
N GLN A 72 16.29 -57.18 37.87
CA GLN A 72 15.99 -56.16 38.88
C GLN A 72 14.61 -55.54 38.61
N ASP A 73 13.93 -55.04 39.66
CA ASP A 73 12.59 -54.44 39.56
C ASP A 73 12.50 -53.35 38.48
N LYS A 74 13.55 -52.54 38.36
CA LYS A 74 13.65 -51.47 37.35
C LYS A 74 13.55 -51.97 35.91
N TRP A 75 14.08 -53.15 35.62
CA TRP A 75 13.97 -53.77 34.28
C TRP A 75 12.55 -54.24 33.99
N LEU A 76 11.81 -54.67 35.01
CA LEU A 76 10.41 -55.06 34.87
C LEU A 76 9.55 -53.82 34.63
N GLU A 77 9.79 -52.73 35.36
CA GLU A 77 9.08 -51.46 35.19
C GLU A 77 9.28 -50.86 33.79
N ASP A 78 10.51 -50.85 33.27
CA ASP A 78 10.84 -50.41 31.91
C ASP A 78 10.23 -51.29 30.79
N MET A 79 10.02 -52.58 31.05
CA MET A 79 9.24 -53.46 30.16
C MET A 79 7.74 -53.15 30.18
N GLY A 80 7.28 -52.39 31.18
CA GLY A 80 5.87 -52.06 31.42
C GLY A 80 5.17 -52.98 32.40
N PHE A 81 5.91 -53.57 33.36
CA PHE A 81 5.37 -54.41 34.44
C PHE A 81 5.80 -53.86 35.79
N ASN A 82 4.83 -53.45 36.62
CA ASN A 82 5.13 -53.00 37.99
C ASN A 82 4.93 -54.17 38.97
N PRO A 83 5.98 -54.64 39.68
CA PRO A 83 5.86 -55.74 40.65
C PRO A 83 5.12 -55.34 41.93
N ASN A 84 4.94 -54.04 42.22
CA ASN A 84 4.34 -53.54 43.45
C ASN A 84 2.81 -53.35 43.39
N ILE A 85 2.19 -53.46 42.21
CA ILE A 85 0.75 -53.24 42.00
C ILE A 85 0.09 -54.57 41.68
N ASN A 86 -1.00 -54.88 42.39
CA ASN A 86 -1.81 -56.05 42.07
C ASN A 86 -2.96 -55.64 41.12
N TYR A 87 -2.71 -55.76 39.81
CA TYR A 87 -3.62 -55.32 38.75
C TYR A 87 -5.05 -55.91 38.80
N GLN A 88 -5.27 -56.95 39.62
CA GLN A 88 -6.53 -57.67 39.73
C GLN A 88 -7.33 -57.36 41.01
N GLU A 89 -6.69 -56.77 42.03
CA GLU A 89 -7.34 -56.37 43.29
C GLU A 89 -7.52 -54.85 43.40
N ASP A 90 -6.61 -54.06 42.81
CA ASP A 90 -6.64 -52.60 42.84
C ASP A 90 -7.47 -52.01 41.69
N LEU A 91 -8.45 -51.15 42.02
CA LEU A 91 -9.32 -50.49 41.03
C LEU A 91 -8.49 -49.65 40.04
N ASP A 92 -7.50 -48.90 40.54
CA ASP A 92 -6.61 -48.06 39.72
C ASP A 92 -5.68 -48.91 38.83
N GLY A 93 -5.19 -50.04 39.33
CA GLY A 93 -4.39 -50.99 38.55
C GLY A 93 -5.18 -51.65 37.42
N SER A 94 -6.45 -52.01 37.67
CA SER A 94 -7.32 -52.58 36.63
C SER A 94 -7.61 -51.60 35.48
N LEU A 95 -7.76 -50.30 35.81
CA LEU A 95 -7.94 -49.23 34.83
C LEU A 95 -6.66 -49.01 34.00
N GLU A 96 -5.51 -49.06 34.65
CA GLU A 96 -4.20 -48.93 33.99
C GLU A 96 -3.92 -50.10 33.03
N LEU A 97 -4.23 -51.34 33.45
CA LEU A 97 -4.13 -52.53 32.61
C LEU A 97 -5.04 -52.42 31.37
N LEU A 98 -6.27 -51.93 31.54
CA LEU A 98 -7.21 -51.69 30.43
C LEU A 98 -6.63 -50.70 29.42
N VAL A 99 -6.07 -49.58 29.88
CA VAL A 99 -5.44 -48.57 29.01
C VAL A 99 -4.23 -49.16 28.26
N ARG A 100 -3.42 -50.00 28.93
CA ARG A 100 -2.25 -50.67 28.33
C ARG A 100 -2.62 -51.72 27.27
N LEU A 101 -3.77 -52.40 27.40
CA LEU A 101 -4.27 -53.40 26.44
C LEU A 101 -5.04 -52.79 25.26
N ILE A 102 -5.80 -51.71 25.48
CA ILE A 102 -6.61 -51.05 24.44
C ILE A 102 -5.73 -50.55 23.29
N VAL A 103 -4.56 -49.98 23.57
CA VAL A 103 -3.72 -49.36 22.55
C VAL A 103 -3.20 -50.38 21.51
N PRO A 104 -2.56 -51.50 21.90
CA PRO A 104 -2.20 -52.56 20.97
C PRO A 104 -3.41 -53.24 20.31
N ALA A 105 -4.54 -53.37 21.02
CA ALA A 105 -5.77 -53.95 20.46
C ALA A 105 -6.33 -53.11 19.31
N LEU A 106 -6.41 -51.78 19.48
CA LEU A 106 -6.85 -50.86 18.42
C LEU A 106 -5.89 -50.88 17.21
N LEU A 107 -4.58 -50.95 17.45
CA LEU A 107 -3.59 -51.09 16.39
C LEU A 107 -3.77 -52.41 15.62
N LEU A 108 -3.99 -53.51 16.34
CA LEU A 108 -4.24 -54.82 15.73
C LEU A 108 -5.51 -54.80 14.87
N ILE A 109 -6.60 -54.21 15.36
CA ILE A 109 -7.86 -54.07 14.61
C ILE A 109 -7.62 -53.25 13.33
N ALA A 110 -6.91 -52.12 13.43
CA ALA A 110 -6.60 -51.29 12.27
C ALA A 110 -5.74 -52.03 11.22
N VAL A 111 -4.72 -52.78 11.68
CA VAL A 111 -3.86 -53.58 10.78
C VAL A 111 -4.63 -54.74 10.14
N MET A 112 -5.50 -55.43 10.90
CA MET A 112 -6.35 -56.50 10.36
C MET A 112 -7.34 -55.98 9.32
N LEU A 113 -7.95 -54.82 9.58
CA LEU A 113 -8.84 -54.14 8.67
C LEU A 113 -8.12 -53.72 7.39
N GLN A 114 -6.91 -53.16 7.49
CA GLN A 114 -6.06 -52.84 6.34
C GLN A 114 -5.70 -54.11 5.54
N LEU A 115 -5.28 -55.19 6.20
CA LEU A 115 -4.85 -56.44 5.54
C LEU A 115 -5.99 -57.15 4.78
N HIS A 116 -7.18 -57.23 5.38
CA HIS A 116 -8.30 -57.99 4.81
C HIS A 116 -9.15 -57.19 3.82
N ILE A 117 -9.42 -55.91 4.11
CA ILE A 117 -10.36 -55.10 3.32
C ILE A 117 -9.62 -54.28 2.27
N PHE A 118 -8.60 -53.53 2.68
CA PHE A 118 -8.02 -52.48 1.84
C PHE A 118 -6.78 -52.91 1.06
N GLN A 119 -6.02 -53.91 1.52
CA GLN A 119 -4.69 -54.21 0.98
C GLN A 119 -4.68 -54.53 -0.52
N LYS A 120 -5.63 -55.37 -1.00
CA LYS A 120 -5.68 -55.75 -2.42
C LYS A 120 -5.96 -54.53 -3.30
N ARG A 121 -7.00 -53.76 -2.96
CA ARG A 121 -7.36 -52.52 -3.69
C ARG A 121 -6.27 -51.46 -3.60
N PHE A 122 -5.65 -51.28 -2.44
CA PHE A 122 -4.55 -50.34 -2.25
C PHE A 122 -3.38 -50.68 -3.19
N MET A 123 -3.01 -51.96 -3.29
CA MET A 123 -1.92 -52.41 -4.17
C MET A 123 -2.23 -52.23 -5.66
N GLU A 124 -3.50 -52.32 -6.05
CA GLU A 124 -3.96 -52.07 -7.42
C GLU A 124 -3.93 -50.57 -7.76
N VAL A 125 -4.54 -49.73 -6.90
CA VAL A 125 -4.64 -48.28 -7.11
C VAL A 125 -3.28 -47.59 -7.10
N THR A 126 -2.34 -48.09 -6.30
CA THR A 126 -0.98 -47.52 -6.19
C THR A 126 0.00 -48.03 -7.25
N HIS A 127 -0.45 -48.87 -8.20
CA HIS A 127 0.40 -49.39 -9.27
C HIS A 127 0.77 -48.28 -10.27
N PRO A 128 2.05 -48.14 -10.66
CA PRO A 128 2.51 -47.12 -11.62
C PRO A 128 1.67 -47.04 -12.91
N ASN A 129 1.39 -48.20 -13.52
CA ASN A 129 0.62 -48.28 -14.77
C ASN A 129 -0.87 -47.91 -14.59
N TYR A 130 -1.44 -48.14 -13.40
CA TYR A 130 -2.82 -47.77 -13.10
C TYR A 130 -2.94 -46.26 -12.95
N LEU A 131 -2.00 -45.61 -12.24
CA LEU A 131 -1.94 -44.14 -12.15
C LEU A 131 -1.85 -43.50 -13.54
N THR A 132 -0.99 -44.00 -14.42
CA THR A 132 -0.87 -43.46 -15.78
C THR A 132 -2.12 -43.71 -16.63
N ALA A 133 -2.76 -44.88 -16.49
CA ALA A 133 -3.96 -45.22 -17.26
C ALA A 133 -5.20 -44.42 -16.83
N VAL A 134 -5.43 -44.24 -15.52
CA VAL A 134 -6.54 -43.42 -15.00
C VAL A 134 -6.41 -41.96 -15.44
N MET A 135 -5.18 -41.45 -15.56
CA MET A 135 -4.96 -40.08 -16.00
C MET A 135 -5.19 -39.91 -17.51
N HIS A 136 -4.78 -40.86 -18.34
CA HIS A 136 -5.04 -40.84 -19.78
C HIS A 136 -6.53 -41.05 -20.10
N SER A 137 -7.23 -41.95 -19.41
CA SER A 137 -8.67 -42.18 -19.65
C SER A 137 -9.56 -41.03 -19.18
N GLN A 138 -9.10 -40.20 -18.23
CA GLN A 138 -9.85 -39.06 -17.70
C GLN A 138 -9.64 -37.74 -18.46
N SER A 139 -8.79 -37.70 -19.50
CA SER A 139 -8.79 -36.63 -20.50
C SER A 139 -9.76 -36.90 -21.65
N GLU A 140 -10.12 -38.17 -21.90
CA GLU A 140 -11.09 -38.55 -22.93
C GLU A 140 -12.55 -38.45 -22.45
N PHE A 141 -12.79 -38.47 -21.14
CA PHE A 141 -14.14 -38.37 -20.54
C PHE A 141 -14.65 -36.92 -20.39
N GLU A 142 -14.04 -35.94 -21.07
CA GLU A 142 -14.54 -34.55 -21.16
C GLU A 142 -15.70 -34.38 -22.17
N GLY A 143 -16.21 -35.48 -22.74
CA GLY A 143 -17.41 -35.50 -23.58
C GLY A 143 -18.70 -35.68 -22.77
N GLN A 144 -19.50 -34.62 -22.75
CA GLN A 144 -20.94 -34.46 -22.43
C GLN A 144 -21.55 -35.19 -21.21
N PRO A 145 -22.38 -34.49 -20.40
CA PRO A 145 -23.26 -35.17 -19.47
C PRO A 145 -24.22 -36.04 -20.28
N GLN A 146 -24.16 -37.36 -20.12
CA GLN A 146 -25.32 -38.20 -20.45
C GLN A 146 -26.44 -37.72 -19.51
N ASP A 147 -27.53 -37.24 -20.11
CA ASP A 147 -28.74 -36.81 -19.42
C ASP A 147 -29.16 -37.88 -18.41
N SER A 148 -28.82 -37.65 -17.15
CA SER A 148 -29.18 -38.56 -16.07
C SER A 148 -30.66 -38.35 -15.77
N GLU A 149 -31.42 -39.43 -15.91
CA GLU A 149 -32.86 -39.63 -15.70
C GLU A 149 -33.37 -39.32 -14.27
N TYR A 150 -32.64 -38.51 -13.50
CA TYR A 150 -32.97 -38.10 -12.14
C TYR A 150 -33.40 -36.63 -12.13
N GLY A 151 -34.70 -36.39 -12.29
CA GLY A 151 -35.30 -35.07 -12.08
C GLY A 151 -35.33 -34.69 -10.59
N GLY A 152 -34.98 -33.44 -10.27
CA GLY A 152 -35.08 -32.84 -8.94
C GLY A 152 -33.72 -32.48 -8.30
N PHE A 153 -33.74 -32.12 -7.02
CA PHE A 153 -32.58 -31.65 -6.21
C PHE A 153 -31.32 -32.53 -6.33
N VAL A 154 -31.48 -33.84 -6.53
CA VAL A 154 -30.36 -34.78 -6.73
C VAL A 154 -29.71 -34.60 -8.10
N GLY A 155 -30.47 -34.37 -9.17
CA GLY A 155 -29.95 -34.04 -10.49
C GLY A 155 -29.18 -32.73 -10.49
N ASP A 156 -29.67 -31.71 -9.76
CA ASP A 156 -28.98 -30.44 -9.58
C ASP A 156 -27.65 -30.59 -8.80
N ILE A 157 -27.62 -31.42 -7.74
CA ILE A 157 -26.40 -31.73 -7.00
C ILE A 157 -25.41 -32.50 -7.87
N VAL A 158 -25.88 -33.48 -8.65
CA VAL A 158 -25.02 -34.29 -9.54
C VAL A 158 -24.46 -33.41 -10.66
N GLY A 159 -25.28 -32.54 -11.26
CA GLY A 159 -24.84 -31.55 -12.24
C GLY A 159 -23.83 -30.56 -11.66
N LEU A 160 -24.08 -30.06 -10.45
CA LEU A 160 -23.15 -29.18 -9.72
C LEU A 160 -21.82 -29.91 -9.42
N TYR A 161 -21.88 -31.18 -9.04
CA TYR A 161 -20.69 -32.01 -8.81
C TYR A 161 -19.86 -32.17 -10.08
N TYR A 162 -20.47 -32.51 -11.23
CA TYR A 162 -19.73 -32.61 -12.50
C TYR A 162 -19.16 -31.27 -12.97
N ARG A 163 -19.85 -30.15 -12.71
CA ARG A 163 -19.37 -28.79 -13.02
C ARG A 163 -18.20 -28.36 -12.14
N ILE A 164 -18.22 -28.71 -10.86
CA ILE A 164 -17.21 -28.32 -9.87
C ILE A 164 -16.00 -29.27 -9.88
N ARG A 165 -16.20 -30.56 -10.18
CA ARG A 165 -15.14 -31.59 -10.21
C ARG A 165 -13.88 -31.20 -11.00
N PRO A 166 -13.92 -30.66 -12.23
CA PRO A 166 -12.71 -30.26 -12.95
C PRO A 166 -11.97 -29.11 -12.27
N HIS A 167 -12.69 -28.18 -11.64
CA HIS A 167 -12.09 -27.09 -10.86
C HIS A 167 -11.38 -27.62 -9.62
N PHE A 168 -12.02 -28.49 -8.83
CA PHE A 168 -11.34 -29.15 -7.70
C PHE A 168 -10.13 -29.95 -8.14
N ARG A 169 -10.22 -30.67 -9.27
CA ARG A 169 -9.11 -31.44 -9.83
C ARG A 169 -7.93 -30.52 -10.21
N SER A 170 -8.20 -29.41 -10.89
CA SER A 170 -7.19 -28.42 -11.25
C SER A 170 -6.53 -27.77 -10.02
N ILE A 171 -7.33 -27.41 -9.01
CA ILE A 171 -6.85 -26.87 -7.73
C ILE A 171 -5.99 -27.90 -7.00
N PHE A 172 -6.43 -29.15 -6.96
CA PHE A 172 -5.69 -30.25 -6.32
C PHE A 172 -4.33 -30.46 -7.00
N TYR A 173 -4.27 -30.60 -8.32
CA TYR A 173 -3.01 -30.77 -9.04
C TYR A 173 -2.08 -29.55 -8.89
N SER A 174 -2.63 -28.34 -8.93
CA SER A 174 -1.86 -27.11 -8.73
C SER A 174 -1.29 -27.03 -7.31
N THR A 175 -2.07 -27.43 -6.30
CA THR A 175 -1.65 -27.47 -4.89
C THR A 175 -0.59 -28.54 -4.66
N CYS A 176 -0.78 -29.74 -5.20
CA CYS A 176 0.21 -30.82 -5.16
C CYS A 176 1.52 -30.37 -5.79
N ARG A 177 1.47 -29.72 -6.96
CA ARG A 177 2.65 -29.20 -7.65
C ARG A 177 3.36 -28.12 -6.84
N LEU A 178 2.60 -27.15 -6.28
CA LEU A 178 3.13 -26.12 -5.40
C LEU A 178 3.83 -26.75 -4.18
N MET A 179 3.21 -27.76 -3.58
CA MET A 179 3.76 -28.49 -2.45
C MET A 179 5.04 -29.25 -2.83
N THR A 180 5.08 -29.93 -3.99
CA THR A 180 6.31 -30.58 -4.50
C THR A 180 7.48 -29.60 -4.61
N ILE A 181 7.21 -28.37 -5.04
CA ILE A 181 8.24 -27.34 -5.26
C ILE A 181 8.67 -26.66 -3.94
N HIS A 182 7.77 -26.41 -3.00
CA HIS A 182 8.07 -25.61 -1.81
C HIS A 182 8.29 -26.41 -0.53
N MET A 183 7.84 -27.67 -0.45
CA MET A 183 7.85 -28.39 0.83
C MET A 183 9.26 -28.73 1.35
N TYR A 184 10.25 -28.97 0.47
CA TYR A 184 11.63 -29.16 0.94
C TYR A 184 12.20 -27.92 1.64
N LYS A 185 11.76 -26.72 1.24
CA LYS A 185 12.12 -25.44 1.89
C LYS A 185 11.50 -25.36 3.28
N GLY A 186 10.23 -25.77 3.40
CA GLY A 186 9.53 -25.87 4.68
C GLY A 186 10.17 -26.89 5.63
N ILE A 187 10.60 -28.05 5.11
CA ILE A 187 11.33 -29.07 5.87
C ILE A 187 12.65 -28.52 6.40
N TYR A 188 13.41 -27.82 5.56
CA TYR A 188 14.66 -27.18 5.97
C TYR A 188 14.44 -26.15 7.10
N ILE A 189 13.46 -25.26 6.96
CA ILE A 189 13.10 -24.29 8.01
C ILE A 189 12.61 -25.00 9.28
N GLY A 190 11.82 -26.07 9.14
CA GLY A 190 11.35 -26.88 10.26
C GLY A 190 12.48 -27.57 11.03
N VAL A 191 13.48 -28.10 10.34
CA VAL A 191 14.70 -28.62 10.98
C VAL A 191 15.44 -27.50 11.70
N GLY A 192 15.64 -26.34 11.06
CA GLY A 192 16.25 -25.18 11.71
C GLY A 192 15.50 -24.75 12.99
N TRP A 193 14.17 -24.75 12.97
CA TRP A 193 13.34 -24.45 14.14
C TRP A 193 13.54 -25.46 15.28
N ILE A 194 13.61 -26.75 14.97
CA ILE A 194 13.79 -27.81 15.98
C ILE A 194 15.20 -27.76 16.58
N VAL A 195 16.22 -27.62 15.72
CA VAL A 195 17.62 -27.59 16.11
C VAL A 195 17.96 -26.37 16.97
N THR A 196 17.28 -25.24 16.77
CA THR A 196 17.53 -24.01 17.53
C THR A 196 16.82 -23.95 18.88
N ARG A 197 15.72 -24.69 19.05
CA ARG A 197 14.96 -24.81 20.30
C ARG A 197 15.75 -25.47 21.42
N GLU A 198 16.52 -26.51 21.09
CA GLU A 198 17.34 -27.27 22.04
C GLU A 198 18.69 -27.57 21.38
N ALA A 199 19.71 -26.82 21.79
CA ALA A 199 21.05 -26.99 21.27
C ALA A 199 21.64 -28.30 21.78
N SER A 200 21.95 -29.22 20.86
CA SER A 200 22.65 -30.46 21.16
C SER A 200 23.63 -30.88 20.08
N ALA A 201 24.57 -31.74 20.45
CA ALA A 201 25.53 -32.32 19.51
C ALA A 201 24.87 -33.21 18.44
N LEU A 202 23.81 -33.96 18.80
CA LEU A 202 23.05 -34.76 17.84
C LEU A 202 22.32 -33.89 16.81
N SER A 203 21.81 -32.73 17.24
CA SER A 203 21.20 -31.72 16.39
C SER A 203 22.20 -30.99 15.49
N LEU A 204 23.46 -30.78 15.93
CA LEU A 204 24.53 -30.22 15.09
C LEU A 204 24.78 -31.08 13.85
N MET A 205 24.88 -32.40 14.02
CA MET A 205 25.12 -33.30 12.89
C MET A 205 23.92 -33.30 11.91
N LEU A 206 22.69 -33.21 12.43
CA LEU A 206 21.50 -33.05 11.58
C LEU A 206 21.58 -31.76 10.75
N LEU A 207 21.97 -30.65 11.37
CA LEU A 207 22.14 -29.36 10.70
C LEU A 207 23.19 -29.43 9.58
N VAL A 208 24.33 -30.09 9.81
CA VAL A 208 25.38 -30.29 8.79
C VAL A 208 24.85 -31.08 7.59
N ILE A 209 24.16 -32.21 7.83
CA ILE A 209 23.61 -33.05 6.76
C ILE A 209 22.59 -32.26 5.92
N VAL A 210 21.73 -31.49 6.59
CA VAL A 210 20.69 -30.70 5.94
C VAL A 210 21.27 -29.49 5.19
N ASN A 211 22.33 -28.85 5.70
CA ASN A 211 23.07 -27.80 4.97
C ASN A 211 23.75 -28.36 3.70
N LEU A 212 24.34 -29.55 3.78
CA LEU A 212 24.89 -30.24 2.61
C LEU A 212 23.81 -30.55 1.58
N SER A 213 22.59 -30.90 2.02
CA SER A 213 21.46 -31.13 1.11
C SER A 213 21.09 -29.89 0.30
N LEU A 214 21.14 -28.69 0.90
CA LEU A 214 20.93 -27.42 0.19
C LEU A 214 22.08 -27.09 -0.76
N PHE A 215 23.33 -27.29 -0.31
CA PHE A 215 24.51 -27.01 -1.11
C PHE A 215 24.53 -27.85 -2.40
N PHE A 216 24.15 -29.12 -2.30
CA PHE A 216 24.05 -30.05 -3.42
C PHE A 216 22.68 -30.10 -4.11
N ASP A 217 21.77 -29.14 -3.84
CA ASP A 217 20.44 -29.10 -4.50
C ASP A 217 20.52 -29.17 -6.04
N PRO A 218 21.46 -28.48 -6.73
CA PRO A 218 21.59 -28.58 -8.19
C PRO A 218 21.90 -30.01 -8.68
N VAL A 219 22.51 -30.84 -7.83
CA VAL A 219 22.91 -32.22 -8.16
C VAL A 219 21.89 -33.19 -7.55
N SER A 220 20.85 -33.50 -8.33
CA SER A 220 19.69 -34.29 -7.87
C SER A 220 20.02 -35.63 -7.21
N LYS A 221 21.11 -36.32 -7.61
CA LYS A 221 21.55 -37.57 -6.99
C LYS A 221 22.11 -37.36 -5.59
N LEU A 222 22.95 -36.34 -5.39
CA LEU A 222 23.56 -36.03 -4.09
C LEU A 222 22.53 -35.48 -3.10
N ASN A 223 21.62 -34.62 -3.57
CA ASN A 223 20.52 -34.12 -2.73
C ASN A 223 19.66 -35.28 -2.19
N LYS A 224 19.29 -36.26 -3.03
CA LYS A 224 18.56 -37.46 -2.58
C LYS A 224 19.32 -38.23 -1.50
N ILE A 225 20.64 -38.41 -1.65
CA ILE A 225 21.47 -39.10 -0.64
C ILE A 225 21.47 -38.32 0.68
N CYS A 226 21.61 -36.99 0.64
CA CYS A 226 21.62 -36.17 1.85
C CYS A 226 20.27 -36.18 2.57
N LEU A 227 19.14 -36.15 1.83
CA LEU A 227 17.80 -36.24 2.43
C LEU A 227 17.56 -37.61 3.09
N LEU A 228 18.03 -38.69 2.48
CA LEU A 228 17.98 -40.04 3.08
C LEU A 228 18.85 -40.13 4.34
N ALA A 229 20.05 -39.54 4.31
CA ALA A 229 20.93 -39.47 5.48
C ALA A 229 20.28 -38.66 6.62
N ALA A 230 19.61 -37.54 6.30
CA ALA A 230 18.87 -36.75 7.28
C ALA A 230 17.72 -37.54 7.91
N GLN A 231 16.94 -38.27 7.10
CA GLN A 231 15.86 -39.12 7.61
C GLN A 231 16.38 -40.22 8.55
N PHE A 232 17.46 -40.90 8.14
CA PHE A 232 18.09 -41.92 8.95
C PHE A 232 18.60 -41.35 10.29
N TRP A 233 19.24 -40.18 10.24
CA TRP A 233 19.74 -39.49 11.43
C TRP A 233 18.62 -39.03 12.37
N ILE A 234 17.50 -38.50 11.83
CA ILE A 234 16.30 -38.19 12.61
C ILE A 234 15.76 -39.45 13.31
N GLY A 235 15.75 -40.59 12.63
CA GLY A 235 15.37 -41.87 13.22
C GLY A 235 16.26 -42.25 14.41
N ILE A 236 17.58 -42.05 14.31
CA ILE A 236 18.52 -42.28 15.41
C ILE A 236 18.22 -41.36 16.60
N ILE A 237 17.95 -40.06 16.35
CA ILE A 237 17.62 -39.09 17.41
C ILE A 237 16.35 -39.52 18.16
N ILE A 238 15.29 -39.90 17.44
CA ILE A 238 14.03 -40.36 18.02
C ILE A 238 14.26 -41.59 18.91
N LEU A 239 15.00 -42.58 18.42
CA LEU A 239 15.29 -43.81 19.18
C LEU A 239 16.16 -43.54 20.40
N ALA A 240 17.21 -42.72 20.26
CA ALA A 240 18.09 -42.34 21.36
C ALA A 240 17.32 -41.61 22.48
N ARG A 241 16.46 -40.66 22.11
CA ARG A 241 15.61 -39.92 23.06
C ARG A 241 14.60 -40.81 23.77
N MET A 242 13.99 -41.77 23.06
CA MET A 242 13.07 -42.72 23.68
C MET A 242 13.80 -43.72 24.60
N LEU A 243 14.96 -44.22 24.16
CA LEU A 243 15.78 -45.15 24.95
C LEU A 243 16.28 -44.52 26.25
N PHE A 244 16.67 -43.25 26.22
CA PHE A 244 17.19 -42.55 27.39
C PHE A 244 16.13 -42.28 28.48
N GLN A 245 14.84 -42.41 28.16
CA GLN A 245 13.80 -42.29 29.18
C GLN A 245 13.66 -43.55 30.07
N LEU A 246 14.28 -44.68 29.68
CA LEU A 246 14.27 -45.91 30.46
C LEU A 246 15.10 -45.75 31.74
N GLU A 247 14.59 -46.20 32.87
CA GLU A 247 15.27 -46.05 34.18
C GLU A 247 16.53 -46.93 34.30
N THR A 248 16.58 -48.02 33.52
CA THR A 248 17.70 -48.96 33.45
C THR A 248 18.97 -48.39 32.84
N VAL A 249 18.89 -47.28 32.09
CA VAL A 249 20.06 -46.67 31.45
C VAL A 249 20.96 -46.02 32.52
N PRO A 250 22.24 -46.41 32.65
CA PRO A 250 23.13 -45.86 33.67
C PRO A 250 23.49 -44.40 33.37
N LYS A 251 22.79 -43.47 34.03
CA LYS A 251 22.99 -42.02 33.88
C LYS A 251 24.33 -41.51 34.45
N SER A 252 25.05 -42.34 35.21
CA SER A 252 26.35 -41.99 35.78
C SER A 252 27.54 -42.15 34.84
N LEU A 253 27.37 -42.79 33.66
CA LEU A 253 28.49 -43.13 32.75
C LEU A 253 29.25 -41.89 32.21
N LEU A 254 28.54 -40.77 32.04
CA LEU A 254 29.07 -39.50 31.55
C LEU A 254 28.95 -38.38 32.59
N MET A 255 28.91 -38.75 33.88
CA MET A 255 28.97 -37.80 34.99
C MET A 255 30.39 -37.70 35.53
N LYS A 256 30.92 -36.48 35.65
CA LYS A 256 32.24 -36.23 36.26
C LYS A 256 32.14 -35.11 37.28
N ASN A 257 32.75 -35.30 38.45
CA ASN A 257 32.85 -34.25 39.44
C ASN A 257 34.04 -33.33 39.09
N CYS A 258 33.76 -32.05 38.86
CA CYS A 258 34.75 -31.06 38.42
C CYS A 258 35.30 -30.20 39.57
N THR A 259 35.14 -30.62 40.83
CA THR A 259 35.75 -29.93 41.98
C THR A 259 37.25 -30.21 42.05
N ASP A 260 38.08 -29.17 41.90
CA ASP A 260 39.53 -29.29 42.10
C ASP A 260 39.90 -29.42 43.59
N VAL A 261 40.66 -30.47 43.92
CA VAL A 261 41.28 -30.65 45.24
C VAL A 261 42.77 -30.34 45.09
N VAL A 262 43.16 -29.07 45.26
CA VAL A 262 44.58 -28.67 45.25
C VAL A 262 45.14 -28.77 46.67
N GLY A 263 45.73 -29.92 47.00
CA GLY A 263 46.19 -30.24 48.35
C GLY A 263 45.02 -30.42 49.34
N ASN A 264 45.29 -30.87 50.56
CA ASN A 264 44.26 -31.15 51.59
C ASN A 264 43.50 -29.91 52.11
N MET A 265 43.38 -28.84 51.32
CA MET A 265 42.56 -27.66 51.58
C MET A 265 41.65 -27.40 50.38
N THR A 266 40.34 -27.42 50.61
CA THR A 266 39.34 -26.88 49.69
C THR A 266 39.51 -25.35 49.67
N VAL A 267 40.36 -24.84 48.79
CA VAL A 267 40.38 -23.40 48.50
C VAL A 267 39.17 -23.13 47.61
N PRO A 268 38.22 -22.26 47.99
CA PRO A 268 37.26 -21.75 47.04
C PRO A 268 38.05 -20.85 46.08
N SER A 269 38.54 -21.41 44.99
CA SER A 269 39.02 -20.63 43.85
C SER A 269 37.82 -19.82 43.36
N THR A 270 37.84 -18.52 43.64
CA THR A 270 36.84 -17.53 43.20
C THR A 270 36.67 -17.48 41.68
N ASP A 271 37.53 -18.19 40.93
CA ASP A 271 37.64 -18.14 39.47
C ASP A 271 37.35 -19.49 38.78
N GLN A 272 36.84 -20.52 39.47
CA GLN A 272 36.42 -21.77 38.82
C GLN A 272 34.89 -21.87 38.77
N HIS A 273 34.35 -21.91 37.55
CA HIS A 273 32.91 -21.87 37.28
C HIS A 273 32.18 -23.21 37.53
N PHE A 274 32.93 -24.29 37.78
CA PHE A 274 32.37 -25.62 37.99
C PHE A 274 32.30 -25.98 39.47
N GLN A 275 31.09 -26.00 40.03
CA GLN A 275 30.83 -26.58 41.35
C GLN A 275 29.93 -27.82 41.21
N GLY A 276 30.44 -28.99 41.61
CA GLY A 276 29.67 -30.24 41.68
C GLY A 276 29.80 -31.17 40.46
N VAL A 277 28.87 -32.13 40.39
CA VAL A 277 28.82 -33.17 39.36
C VAL A 277 28.23 -32.61 38.07
N GLN A 278 29.00 -32.67 36.99
CA GLN A 278 28.59 -32.23 35.66
C GLN A 278 28.09 -33.41 34.84
N ASP A 279 27.02 -33.19 34.05
CA ASP A 279 26.41 -34.19 33.18
C ASP A 279 26.59 -33.80 31.69
N SER A 280 27.21 -34.67 30.91
CA SER A 280 27.39 -34.49 29.45
C SER A 280 26.23 -35.05 28.61
N PHE A 281 25.25 -35.73 29.19
CA PHE A 281 24.08 -36.20 28.44
C PHE A 281 23.22 -35.04 27.95
N GLU A 282 23.13 -33.95 28.71
CA GLU A 282 22.42 -32.74 28.31
C GLU A 282 23.09 -32.08 27.08
N TRP A 283 24.43 -32.01 27.05
CA TRP A 283 25.19 -31.54 25.89
C TRP A 283 24.97 -32.41 24.64
N LEU A 284 24.83 -33.73 24.84
CA LEU A 284 24.47 -34.66 23.75
C LEU A 284 23.02 -34.48 23.28
N GLY A 285 22.15 -33.86 24.08
CA GLY A 285 20.73 -33.63 23.80
C GLY A 285 19.82 -34.75 24.29
N LEU A 286 20.24 -35.44 25.36
CA LEU A 286 19.49 -36.51 26.03
C LEU A 286 19.20 -36.07 27.46
N ARG A 287 17.93 -35.83 27.78
CA ARG A 287 17.48 -35.51 29.14
C ARG A 287 16.32 -36.41 29.53
N THR A 288 16.19 -36.65 30.83
CA THR A 288 15.03 -37.37 31.37
C THR A 288 13.91 -36.38 31.70
N LEU A 289 12.69 -36.71 31.31
CA LEU A 289 11.52 -35.87 31.56
C LEU A 289 11.00 -36.10 33.00
N PRO A 290 10.66 -35.04 33.76
CA PRO A 290 10.06 -35.19 35.09
C PRO A 290 8.63 -35.75 34.98
N VAL A 291 8.33 -36.78 35.78
CA VAL A 291 7.07 -37.55 35.67
C VAL A 291 5.84 -36.81 36.24
N ASN A 292 6.03 -35.71 37.01
CA ASN A 292 5.00 -35.19 37.93
C ASN A 292 4.65 -33.68 37.80
N THR A 293 5.05 -32.95 36.75
CA THR A 293 4.83 -31.49 36.71
C THR A 293 3.49 -31.02 36.11
N GLY A 294 2.71 -31.90 35.45
CA GLY A 294 1.42 -31.51 34.84
C GLY A 294 1.52 -30.46 33.72
N GLU A 295 2.74 -30.02 33.39
CA GLU A 295 3.04 -29.03 32.37
C GLU A 295 3.23 -29.70 31.02
N TYR A 296 2.43 -29.30 30.01
CA TYR A 296 2.39 -29.94 28.69
C TYR A 296 3.76 -29.93 27.97
N THR A 297 4.64 -28.98 28.32
CA THR A 297 5.99 -28.81 27.76
C THR A 297 6.98 -29.91 28.16
N ASP A 298 6.70 -30.66 29.23
CA ASP A 298 7.57 -31.74 29.73
C ASP A 298 7.11 -33.14 29.26
N SER A 299 6.22 -33.19 28.28
CA SER A 299 5.71 -34.45 27.74
C SER A 299 6.60 -35.03 26.62
N LEU A 300 6.72 -36.36 26.57
CA LEU A 300 7.45 -37.07 25.50
C LEU A 300 6.95 -36.71 24.08
N PRO A 301 5.64 -36.53 23.83
CA PRO A 301 5.15 -36.04 22.54
C PRO A 301 5.65 -34.65 22.17
N TYR A 302 5.85 -33.75 23.13
CA TYR A 302 6.43 -32.44 22.86
C TYR A 302 7.93 -32.55 22.55
N TYR A 303 8.66 -33.36 23.34
CA TYR A 303 10.10 -33.55 23.23
C TYR A 303 10.56 -34.18 21.89
N ILE A 304 9.72 -35.06 21.31
CA ILE A 304 10.03 -35.78 20.06
C ILE A 304 9.14 -35.32 18.88
N GLY A 305 8.01 -34.67 19.16
CA GLY A 305 6.96 -34.36 18.18
C GLY A 305 7.44 -33.58 16.96
N GLY A 306 8.38 -32.63 17.15
CA GLY A 306 8.98 -31.89 16.04
C GLY A 306 9.69 -32.79 15.04
N TYR A 307 10.52 -33.72 15.52
CA TYR A 307 11.25 -34.67 14.67
C TYR A 307 10.32 -35.63 13.93
N VAL A 308 9.24 -36.07 14.60
CA VAL A 308 8.21 -36.92 13.97
C VAL A 308 7.43 -36.15 12.90
N ALA A 309 7.12 -34.87 13.14
CA ALA A 309 6.47 -34.01 12.14
C ALA A 309 7.34 -33.81 10.90
N VAL A 310 8.65 -33.59 11.06
CA VAL A 310 9.60 -33.49 9.94
C VAL A 310 9.72 -34.81 9.19
N LEU A 311 9.80 -35.94 9.90
CA LEU A 311 9.79 -37.27 9.28
C LEU A 311 8.53 -37.49 8.44
N GLY A 312 7.37 -37.11 8.98
CA GLY A 312 6.08 -37.11 8.26
C GLY A 312 6.13 -36.25 7.01
N ALA A 313 6.62 -35.02 7.11
CA ALA A 313 6.76 -34.10 5.98
C ALA A 313 7.70 -34.65 4.88
N LEU A 314 8.80 -35.31 5.26
CA LEU A 314 9.70 -36.00 4.32
C LEU A 314 8.99 -37.14 3.57
N MET A 315 8.16 -37.94 4.27
CA MET A 315 7.36 -38.99 3.62
C MET A 315 6.32 -38.42 2.66
N VAL A 316 5.62 -37.35 3.04
CA VAL A 316 4.67 -36.66 2.16
C VAL A 316 5.40 -36.05 0.95
N LEU A 317 6.64 -35.56 1.12
CA LEU A 317 7.44 -35.03 0.00
C LEU A 317 7.80 -36.13 -0.99
N ALA A 318 8.18 -37.30 -0.49
CA ALA A 318 8.43 -38.47 -1.34
C ALA A 318 7.17 -38.91 -2.08
N LEU A 319 5.99 -38.88 -1.44
CA LEU A 319 4.70 -39.15 -2.08
C LEU A 319 4.39 -38.16 -3.22
N PHE A 320 4.55 -36.85 -3.00
CA PHE A 320 4.28 -35.86 -4.04
C PHE A 320 5.28 -35.94 -5.20
N LYS A 321 6.57 -36.18 -4.92
CA LYS A 321 7.56 -36.42 -5.98
C LYS A 321 7.25 -37.67 -6.80
N LEU A 322 6.74 -38.71 -6.16
CA LEU A 322 6.32 -39.94 -6.82
C LEU A 322 5.09 -39.70 -7.70
N HIS A 323 4.09 -39.00 -7.16
CA HIS A 323 2.90 -38.58 -7.89
C HIS A 323 3.29 -37.76 -9.14
N ASP A 324 4.07 -36.69 -8.97
CA ASP A 324 4.55 -35.87 -10.09
C ASP A 324 5.33 -36.67 -11.13
N HIS A 325 6.18 -37.61 -10.71
CA HIS A 325 6.94 -38.44 -11.64
C HIS A 325 6.04 -39.29 -12.55
N TYR A 326 4.95 -39.86 -12.02
CA TYR A 326 4.03 -40.70 -12.80
C TYR A 326 2.99 -39.89 -13.56
N CYS A 327 2.52 -38.77 -13.02
CA CYS A 327 1.56 -37.90 -13.70
C CYS A 327 2.11 -37.28 -15.00
N TYR A 328 3.42 -37.03 -15.07
CA TYR A 328 4.02 -36.22 -16.13
C TYR A 328 5.04 -36.97 -17.00
N LYS A 329 4.99 -38.31 -17.03
CA LYS A 329 5.93 -39.17 -17.77
C LYS A 329 5.97 -38.93 -19.31
N GLY A 330 5.07 -38.13 -19.87
CA GLY A 330 4.97 -37.83 -21.30
C GLY A 330 5.30 -36.40 -21.75
N GLY A 331 5.74 -35.48 -20.86
CA GLY A 331 6.03 -34.09 -21.25
C GLY A 331 7.35 -33.56 -20.67
N ASN A 332 8.20 -32.97 -21.52
CA ASN A 332 9.36 -32.19 -21.10
C ASN A 332 8.90 -30.91 -20.38
N MET A 333 8.49 -31.04 -19.12
CA MET A 333 8.01 -29.90 -18.33
C MET A 333 9.18 -29.20 -17.65
N PRO A 334 9.26 -27.86 -17.72
CA PRO A 334 10.32 -27.09 -17.07
C PRO A 334 10.33 -27.31 -15.55
N VAL A 335 11.54 -27.49 -15.01
CA VAL A 335 11.77 -27.70 -13.57
C VAL A 335 11.39 -26.44 -12.78
N GLY A 336 10.57 -26.60 -11.74
CA GLY A 336 10.25 -25.51 -10.79
C GLY A 336 9.09 -24.59 -11.20
N VAL A 337 8.29 -24.97 -12.21
CA VAL A 337 7.11 -24.22 -12.66
C VAL A 337 5.83 -24.91 -12.17
N THR A 338 4.90 -24.13 -11.61
CA THR A 338 3.57 -24.60 -11.14
C THR A 338 2.57 -24.61 -12.28
N PHE A 339 2.49 -23.53 -13.07
CA PHE A 339 1.57 -23.38 -14.21
C PHE A 339 2.33 -23.32 -15.54
N PRO A 340 2.54 -24.43 -16.26
CA PRO A 340 3.38 -24.46 -17.47
C PRO A 340 2.82 -23.65 -18.65
N GLY A 341 1.50 -23.42 -18.68
CA GLY A 341 0.84 -22.64 -19.73
C GLY A 341 1.13 -21.14 -19.69
N ILE A 342 1.63 -20.62 -18.57
CA ILE A 342 1.85 -19.18 -18.37
C ILE A 342 3.32 -18.84 -18.63
N LYS A 343 3.56 -17.98 -19.63
CA LYS A 343 4.86 -17.45 -20.06
C LYS A 343 4.85 -15.92 -20.01
N LYS A 344 6.01 -15.27 -20.17
CA LYS A 344 6.13 -13.79 -20.18
C LYS A 344 5.14 -13.08 -21.11
N LYS A 345 4.82 -13.66 -22.27
CA LYS A 345 3.87 -13.05 -23.24
C LYS A 345 2.45 -12.91 -22.69
N HIS A 346 2.09 -13.73 -21.71
CA HIS A 346 0.80 -13.75 -21.03
C HIS A 346 0.77 -12.85 -19.78
N LEU A 347 1.81 -12.03 -19.56
CA LEU A 347 1.89 -11.18 -18.38
C LEU A 347 0.83 -10.07 -18.38
N ASP A 348 0.56 -9.50 -19.56
CA ASP A 348 -0.25 -8.28 -19.72
C ASP A 348 -1.72 -8.59 -20.11
N SER A 349 -2.10 -9.88 -20.20
CA SER A 349 -3.42 -10.34 -20.66
C SER A 349 -4.50 -10.31 -19.57
N SER A 350 -4.24 -10.87 -18.38
CA SER A 350 -5.23 -10.96 -17.31
C SER A 350 -4.59 -10.95 -15.93
N PHE A 351 -5.35 -10.51 -14.92
CA PHE A 351 -4.84 -10.45 -13.54
C PHE A 351 -4.49 -11.84 -12.98
N ILE A 352 -5.23 -12.87 -13.39
CA ILE A 352 -4.97 -14.26 -12.99
C ILE A 352 -3.67 -14.76 -13.64
N GLU A 353 -3.42 -14.45 -14.92
CA GLU A 353 -2.18 -14.80 -15.60
C GLU A 353 -0.97 -14.04 -15.01
N LEU A 354 -1.14 -12.78 -14.61
CA LEU A 354 -0.12 -12.02 -13.87
C LEU A 354 0.25 -12.70 -12.54
N ILE A 355 -0.74 -13.07 -11.72
CA ILE A 355 -0.48 -13.79 -10.46
C ILE A 355 0.18 -15.14 -10.75
N GLY A 356 -0.32 -15.90 -11.72
CA GLY A 356 0.27 -17.18 -12.12
C GLY A 356 1.72 -17.04 -12.58
N TYR A 357 2.05 -15.97 -13.31
CA TYR A 357 3.42 -15.65 -13.71
C TYR A 357 4.31 -15.33 -12.50
N LEU A 358 3.82 -14.51 -11.56
CA LEU A 358 4.55 -14.17 -10.34
C LEU A 358 4.81 -15.39 -9.45
N ILE A 359 3.85 -16.33 -9.35
CA ILE A 359 4.04 -17.59 -8.62
C ILE A 359 5.12 -18.45 -9.28
N ASN A 360 5.13 -18.53 -10.61
CA ASN A 360 6.10 -19.35 -11.35
C ASN A 360 7.51 -18.75 -11.36
N TYR A 361 7.63 -17.44 -11.63
CA TYR A 361 8.90 -16.80 -12.00
C TYR A 361 9.26 -15.60 -11.10
N GLY A 362 8.48 -15.30 -10.05
CA GLY A 362 8.72 -14.15 -9.17
C GLY A 362 10.11 -14.18 -8.52
N PHE A 363 10.52 -15.33 -7.98
CA PHE A 363 11.88 -15.47 -7.42
C PHE A 363 12.98 -15.44 -8.48
N ILE A 364 12.72 -15.90 -9.70
CA ILE A 364 13.69 -15.79 -10.80
C ILE A 364 13.89 -14.31 -11.18
N ARG A 365 12.83 -13.50 -11.15
CA ARG A 365 12.89 -12.07 -11.48
C ARG A 365 13.47 -11.20 -10.37
N PHE A 366 13.08 -11.42 -9.12
CA PHE A 366 13.36 -10.56 -7.96
C PHE A 366 14.24 -11.22 -6.88
N GLY A 367 14.83 -12.39 -7.16
CA GLY A 367 15.50 -13.20 -6.15
C GLY A 367 16.72 -12.53 -5.52
N LEU A 368 17.47 -11.72 -6.29
CA LEU A 368 18.60 -10.97 -5.75
C LEU A 368 18.14 -9.91 -4.75
N GLU A 369 17.11 -9.13 -5.09
CA GLU A 369 16.52 -8.11 -4.23
C GLU A 369 15.97 -8.73 -2.94
N ILE A 370 15.28 -9.87 -3.05
CA ILE A 370 14.78 -10.64 -1.90
C ILE A 370 15.95 -11.14 -1.03
N CYS A 371 17.02 -11.68 -1.61
CA CYS A 371 18.18 -12.15 -0.85
C CYS A 371 18.89 -11.01 -0.11
N THR A 372 19.02 -9.84 -0.75
CA THR A 372 19.60 -8.66 -0.11
C THR A 372 18.74 -8.17 1.05
N LEU A 373 17.41 -8.17 0.89
CA LEU A 373 16.47 -7.80 1.96
C LEU A 373 16.55 -8.77 3.14
N VAL A 374 16.47 -10.08 2.88
CA VAL A 374 16.58 -11.11 3.93
C VAL A 374 17.90 -10.98 4.69
N SER A 375 19.01 -10.72 3.99
CA SER A 375 20.31 -10.52 4.64
C SER A 375 20.31 -9.29 5.57
N VAL A 376 19.70 -8.17 5.17
CA VAL A 376 19.57 -6.99 6.04
C VAL A 376 18.69 -7.27 7.25
N ILE A 377 17.58 -8.00 7.08
CA ILE A 377 16.70 -8.40 8.18
C ILE A 377 17.45 -9.27 9.20
N VAL A 378 18.25 -10.22 8.72
CA VAL A 378 19.05 -11.11 9.59
C VAL A 378 20.09 -10.31 10.38
N VAL A 379 20.82 -9.42 9.71
CA VAL A 379 21.76 -8.50 10.37
C VAL A 379 21.07 -7.68 11.46
N SER A 380 19.86 -7.20 11.18
CA SER A 380 19.09 -6.36 12.10
C SER A 380 18.55 -7.12 13.31
N TYR A 381 18.31 -8.43 13.17
CA TYR A 381 17.93 -9.30 14.27
C TYR A 381 19.13 -9.75 15.11
N ARG A 382 20.29 -9.93 14.48
CA ARG A 382 21.48 -10.54 15.09
C ARG A 382 22.33 -9.54 15.90
N GLN A 383 22.70 -8.42 15.29
CA GLN A 383 23.38 -7.28 15.94
C GLN A 383 24.70 -7.59 16.69
N ASP A 384 25.39 -8.66 16.29
CA ASP A 384 26.68 -9.10 16.86
C ASP A 384 27.83 -8.91 15.85
N VAL A 385 29.04 -9.38 16.20
CA VAL A 385 30.21 -9.31 15.30
C VAL A 385 29.99 -10.05 13.97
N ILE A 386 29.19 -11.12 13.98
CA ILE A 386 28.90 -11.90 12.79
C ILE A 386 27.89 -11.18 11.91
N GLY A 387 26.92 -10.48 12.50
CA GLY A 387 26.07 -9.52 11.81
C GLY A 387 26.90 -8.43 11.11
N CYS A 388 27.93 -7.91 11.78
CA CYS A 388 28.88 -6.96 11.19
C CYS A 388 29.63 -7.56 9.98
N PHE A 389 30.02 -8.83 10.07
CA PHE A 389 30.62 -9.55 8.96
C PHE A 389 29.65 -9.72 7.77
N TYR A 390 28.41 -10.13 8.03
CA TYR A 390 27.40 -10.28 6.98
C TYR A 390 27.09 -8.98 6.25
N ILE A 391 26.94 -7.86 6.98
CA ILE A 391 26.66 -6.57 6.35
C ILE A 391 27.85 -6.10 5.52
N LEU A 392 29.08 -6.37 5.95
CA LEU A 392 30.28 -6.05 5.17
C LEU A 392 30.32 -6.86 3.85
N VAL A 393 30.08 -8.17 3.91
CA VAL A 393 29.99 -9.03 2.72
C VAL A 393 28.85 -8.57 1.80
N LEU A 394 27.69 -8.26 2.38
CA LEU A 394 26.55 -7.71 1.65
C LEU A 394 26.90 -6.37 0.98
N GLY A 395 27.64 -5.49 1.64
CA GLY A 395 28.10 -4.21 1.09
C GLY A 395 28.96 -4.40 -0.15
N ILE A 396 29.89 -5.36 -0.13
CA ILE A 396 30.69 -5.73 -1.30
C ILE A 396 29.80 -6.26 -2.42
N LEU A 397 28.85 -7.15 -2.12
CA LEU A 397 27.90 -7.68 -3.11
C LEU A 397 26.99 -6.59 -3.69
N LEU A 398 26.55 -5.62 -2.88
CA LEU A 398 25.76 -4.48 -3.32
C LEU A 398 26.57 -3.56 -4.24
N LEU A 399 27.83 -3.24 -3.88
CA LEU A 399 28.74 -2.46 -4.73
C LEU A 399 28.90 -3.11 -6.12
N LEU A 400 29.10 -4.43 -6.14
CA LEU A 400 29.19 -5.21 -7.38
C LEU A 400 27.86 -5.22 -8.15
N ASN A 401 26.73 -5.37 -7.46
CA ASN A 401 25.38 -5.36 -8.07
C ASN A 401 25.04 -4.00 -8.70
N MET A 402 25.41 -2.92 -8.03
CA MET A 402 25.17 -1.56 -8.51
C MET A 402 26.02 -1.23 -9.74
N TYR A 403 27.16 -1.91 -9.90
CA TYR A 403 27.96 -1.85 -11.10
C TYR A 403 27.40 -2.74 -12.23
N ARG A 404 27.19 -4.05 -11.97
CA ARG A 404 26.56 -4.99 -12.91
C ARG A 404 26.20 -6.34 -12.27
N ARG A 405 24.98 -6.85 -12.51
CA ARG A 405 24.54 -8.20 -12.08
C ARG A 405 25.50 -9.34 -12.45
N ARG A 406 26.20 -9.25 -13.58
CA ARG A 406 27.13 -10.30 -14.06
C ARG A 406 28.30 -10.56 -13.11
N TYR A 407 28.78 -9.57 -12.37
CA TYR A 407 29.88 -9.75 -11.40
C TYR A 407 29.42 -10.46 -10.14
N VAL A 408 28.22 -10.11 -9.65
CA VAL A 408 27.62 -10.76 -8.48
C VAL A 408 27.47 -12.26 -8.70
N ARG A 409 27.00 -12.66 -9.89
CA ARG A 409 26.90 -14.08 -10.29
C ARG A 409 28.19 -14.87 -10.10
N ARG A 410 29.36 -14.26 -10.36
CA ARG A 410 30.67 -14.94 -10.24
C ARG A 410 31.10 -15.09 -8.78
N VAL A 411 30.82 -14.10 -7.94
CA VAL A 411 31.22 -14.10 -6.52
C VAL A 411 30.21 -14.84 -5.63
N TRP A 412 28.96 -15.01 -6.08
CA TRP A 412 27.88 -15.59 -5.29
C TRP A 412 28.17 -16.99 -4.74
N PHE A 413 28.89 -17.83 -5.49
CA PHE A 413 29.28 -19.15 -5.00
C PHE A 413 30.18 -19.08 -3.76
N ILE A 414 31.11 -18.12 -3.72
CA ILE A 414 31.99 -17.91 -2.56
C ILE A 414 31.15 -17.51 -1.35
N TYR A 415 30.17 -16.61 -1.56
CA TYR A 415 29.25 -16.20 -0.50
C TYR A 415 28.44 -17.38 0.07
N LEU A 416 27.92 -18.25 -0.81
CA LEU A 416 27.21 -19.47 -0.40
C LEU A 416 28.10 -20.40 0.43
N VAL A 417 29.34 -20.63 0.00
CA VAL A 417 30.30 -21.49 0.73
C VAL A 417 30.62 -20.92 2.10
N VAL A 418 30.86 -19.61 2.20
CA VAL A 418 31.13 -18.93 3.47
C VAL A 418 29.96 -19.12 4.44
N LEU A 419 28.71 -18.88 4.02
CA LEU A 419 27.55 -19.06 4.89
C LEU A 419 27.33 -20.53 5.28
N ALA A 420 27.52 -21.47 4.35
CA ALA A 420 27.35 -22.90 4.60
C ALA A 420 28.35 -23.44 5.62
N LEU A 421 29.56 -22.87 5.69
CA LEU A 421 30.58 -23.21 6.69
C LEU A 421 30.37 -22.46 8.02
N LEU A 422 29.95 -21.21 7.95
CA LEU A 422 29.78 -20.36 9.14
C LEU A 422 28.62 -20.83 10.01
N LEU A 423 27.49 -21.25 9.43
CA LEU A 423 26.30 -21.66 10.20
C LEU A 423 26.57 -22.84 11.17
N PRO A 424 27.19 -23.97 10.74
CA PRO A 424 27.60 -25.02 11.68
C PRO A 424 28.62 -24.55 12.72
N ALA A 425 29.57 -23.68 12.33
CA ALA A 425 30.56 -23.15 13.26
C ALA A 425 29.92 -22.28 14.36
N GLN A 426 28.91 -21.49 14.00
CA GLN A 426 28.15 -20.71 14.97
C GLN A 426 27.32 -21.58 15.89
N TYR A 427 26.63 -22.59 15.35
CA TYR A 427 25.89 -23.52 16.19
C TYR A 427 26.82 -24.22 17.20
N PHE A 428 28.01 -24.63 16.76
CA PHE A 428 29.02 -25.20 17.64
C PHE A 428 29.50 -24.20 18.71
N SER A 429 29.70 -22.93 18.35
CA SER A 429 30.04 -21.86 19.30
C SER A 429 28.96 -21.70 20.39
N ALA A 430 27.69 -21.77 20.01
CA ALA A 430 26.57 -21.66 20.94
C ALA A 430 26.35 -22.92 21.80
N LEU A 431 26.67 -24.10 21.27
CA LEU A 431 26.64 -25.36 22.03
C LEU A 431 27.78 -25.45 23.06
N GLY A 432 28.97 -24.96 22.70
CA GLY A 432 30.16 -25.07 23.54
C GLY A 432 30.72 -26.48 23.65
N LEU A 433 31.70 -26.63 24.56
CA LEU A 433 32.39 -27.87 24.87
C LEU A 433 31.66 -28.60 25.99
N PRO A 434 31.69 -29.95 26.01
CA PRO A 434 31.04 -30.72 27.06
C PRO A 434 31.58 -30.34 28.44
N THR A 435 30.67 -30.09 29.38
CA THR A 435 30.97 -29.64 30.76
C THR A 435 31.81 -30.67 31.54
N THR A 436 31.76 -31.95 31.17
CA THR A 436 32.61 -33.00 31.77
C THR A 436 34.10 -32.89 31.44
N LEU A 437 34.48 -32.03 30.49
CA LEU A 437 35.89 -31.77 30.20
C LEU A 437 36.57 -31.03 31.36
N CYS A 438 35.80 -30.38 32.26
CA CYS A 438 36.27 -29.61 33.42
C CYS A 438 37.39 -28.60 33.08
N HIS A 439 37.35 -28.05 31.86
CA HIS A 439 38.28 -27.02 31.41
C HIS A 439 37.49 -25.79 31.03
N ASP A 440 37.78 -24.68 31.70
CA ASP A 440 37.25 -23.37 31.33
C ASP A 440 37.87 -22.88 30.01
N TYR A 441 37.14 -22.01 29.33
CA TYR A 441 37.62 -21.41 28.09
C TYR A 441 38.81 -20.47 28.33
N PRO A 442 39.77 -20.36 27.39
CA PRO A 442 40.93 -19.48 27.54
C PRO A 442 40.59 -17.99 27.77
N TRP A 443 39.40 -17.56 27.36
CA TRP A 443 38.89 -16.19 27.47
C TRP A 443 37.98 -15.96 28.69
N ALA A 444 37.82 -16.96 29.58
CA ALA A 444 37.03 -16.81 30.81
C ALA A 444 37.71 -15.94 31.88
N GLY A 445 38.95 -15.51 31.65
CA GLY A 445 39.68 -14.62 32.56
C GLY A 445 39.12 -13.19 32.59
N PRO A 446 39.55 -12.36 33.57
CA PRO A 446 39.03 -11.01 33.80
C PRO A 446 39.40 -9.98 32.71
N LEU A 447 40.21 -10.36 31.72
CA LEU A 447 40.66 -9.48 30.63
C LEU A 447 39.53 -9.08 29.67
N LEU A 448 38.51 -9.93 29.49
CA LEU A 448 37.40 -9.70 28.57
C LEU A 448 36.10 -9.58 29.36
N ASN A 449 35.44 -8.43 29.27
CA ASN A 449 34.12 -8.19 29.85
C ASN A 449 33.11 -9.24 29.34
N ASP A 450 32.28 -9.80 30.25
CA ASP A 450 31.26 -10.80 29.95
C ASP A 450 30.33 -10.38 28.79
N TYR A 451 29.95 -9.09 28.74
CA TYR A 451 29.12 -8.55 27.67
C TYR A 451 29.84 -8.53 26.32
N PHE A 452 31.15 -8.30 26.33
CA PHE A 452 31.96 -8.31 25.11
C PHE A 452 32.12 -9.74 24.56
N ARG A 453 32.25 -10.74 25.44
CA ARG A 453 32.27 -12.16 25.05
C ARG A 453 30.96 -12.56 24.37
N LEU A 454 29.82 -12.12 24.92
CA LEU A 454 28.50 -12.34 24.34
C LEU A 454 28.34 -11.67 22.96
N TRP A 455 28.81 -10.44 22.80
CA TRP A 455 28.76 -9.71 21.51
C TRP A 455 29.69 -10.33 20.43
N LEU A 456 30.81 -10.92 20.85
CA LEU A 456 31.68 -11.69 19.95
C LEU A 456 31.12 -13.07 19.58
N PHE A 457 29.97 -13.46 20.16
CA PHE A 457 29.35 -14.78 19.97
C PHE A 457 30.29 -15.94 20.38
N LEU A 458 31.12 -15.70 21.41
CA LEU A 458 32.02 -16.71 21.96
C LEU A 458 31.28 -17.70 22.88
N PRO A 459 31.74 -18.96 22.96
CA PRO A 459 31.22 -19.92 23.93
C PRO A 459 31.53 -19.46 25.36
N ASP A 460 30.52 -19.52 26.24
CA ASP A 460 30.65 -19.27 27.67
C ASP A 460 29.66 -20.17 28.42
N TYR A 461 30.06 -20.69 29.58
CA TYR A 461 29.22 -21.52 30.44
C TYR A 461 28.24 -20.70 31.28
N GLN A 462 28.58 -19.44 31.62
CA GLN A 462 27.70 -18.60 32.44
C GLN A 462 26.58 -17.93 31.64
N ARG A 463 26.94 -17.36 30.50
CA ARG A 463 26.02 -16.68 29.58
C ARG A 463 26.22 -17.20 28.15
N PRO A 464 25.71 -18.41 27.84
CA PRO A 464 25.81 -18.96 26.50
C PRO A 464 25.06 -18.06 25.50
N PRO A 465 25.55 -17.94 24.26
CA PRO A 465 24.88 -17.14 23.26
C PRO A 465 23.56 -17.79 22.82
N ASN A 466 22.57 -16.96 22.50
CA ASN A 466 21.22 -17.42 22.19
C ASN A 466 21.13 -18.16 20.84
N VAL A 467 20.82 -19.45 20.91
CA VAL A 467 20.76 -20.36 19.74
C VAL A 467 19.59 -20.03 18.82
N ASN A 468 18.49 -19.48 19.34
CA ASN A 468 17.31 -19.08 18.57
C ASN A 468 17.61 -18.05 17.46
N ILE A 469 18.70 -17.29 17.59
CA ILE A 469 19.12 -16.29 16.60
C ILE A 469 19.53 -16.97 15.28
N LEU A 470 20.06 -18.20 15.34
CA LEU A 470 20.53 -18.99 14.19
C LEU A 470 19.40 -19.40 13.24
N LEU A 471 18.13 -19.31 13.65
CA LEU A 471 17.00 -19.56 12.76
C LEU A 471 16.98 -18.56 11.60
N ALA A 472 17.32 -17.30 11.86
CA ALA A 472 17.41 -16.28 10.82
C ALA A 472 18.54 -16.62 9.83
N ASP A 473 19.69 -17.10 10.32
CA ASP A 473 20.81 -17.54 9.48
C ASP A 473 20.44 -18.74 8.59
N CYS A 474 19.67 -19.70 9.12
CA CYS A 474 19.13 -20.81 8.33
C CYS A 474 18.29 -20.27 7.16
N ILE A 475 17.37 -19.33 7.43
CA ILE A 475 16.52 -18.72 6.40
C ILE A 475 17.38 -17.97 5.36
N GLN A 476 18.39 -17.22 5.79
CA GLN A 476 19.33 -16.54 4.90
C GLN A 476 20.03 -17.53 3.96
N LEU A 477 20.59 -18.62 4.49
CA LEU A 477 21.29 -19.62 3.69
C LEU A 477 20.36 -20.27 2.65
N LEU A 478 19.10 -20.54 3.02
CA LEU A 478 18.10 -21.06 2.09
C LEU A 478 17.90 -20.12 0.90
N PHE A 479 17.64 -18.83 1.13
CA PHE A 479 17.44 -17.86 0.06
C PHE A 479 18.68 -17.71 -0.83
N VAL A 480 19.88 -17.69 -0.24
CA VAL A 480 21.15 -17.61 -0.97
C VAL A 480 21.39 -18.84 -1.85
N ALA A 481 21.08 -20.04 -1.35
CA ALA A 481 21.15 -21.29 -2.11
C ALA A 481 20.14 -21.32 -3.27
N LEU A 482 18.91 -20.83 -3.05
CA LEU A 482 17.91 -20.70 -4.11
C LEU A 482 18.37 -19.74 -5.21
N GLN A 483 18.97 -18.60 -4.84
CA GLN A 483 19.48 -17.63 -5.81
C GLN A 483 20.68 -18.16 -6.58
N TRP A 484 21.53 -18.98 -5.94
CA TRP A 484 22.62 -19.67 -6.64
C TRP A 484 22.10 -20.57 -7.76
N ARG A 485 21.01 -21.31 -7.50
CA ARG A 485 20.34 -22.12 -8.53
C ARG A 485 19.80 -21.27 -9.68
N VAL A 486 19.25 -20.10 -9.40
CA VAL A 486 18.83 -19.14 -10.45
C VAL A 486 20.02 -18.68 -11.28
N PHE A 487 21.15 -18.37 -10.65
CA PHE A 487 22.36 -17.97 -11.35
C PHE A 487 22.99 -19.05 -12.23
N ILE A 488 22.89 -20.33 -11.82
CA ILE A 488 23.26 -21.46 -12.69
C ILE A 488 22.34 -21.50 -13.92
N MET A 489 21.02 -21.39 -13.72
CA MET A 489 20.06 -21.38 -14.84
C MET A 489 20.30 -20.22 -15.82
N GLU A 490 20.64 -19.02 -15.31
CA GLU A 490 21.02 -17.85 -16.13
C GLU A 490 22.39 -17.99 -16.82
N GLY A 491 23.24 -18.89 -16.33
CA GLY A 491 24.55 -19.20 -16.92
C GLY A 491 24.47 -20.20 -18.07
N THR A 492 23.39 -20.99 -18.14
CA THR A 492 23.14 -21.97 -19.19
C THR A 492 22.40 -21.30 -20.36
N GLU A 493 23.00 -21.32 -21.54
CA GLU A 493 22.37 -20.83 -22.77
C GLU A 493 21.07 -21.62 -23.08
N ASP A 494 20.03 -20.93 -23.54
CA ASP A 494 18.73 -21.47 -23.94
C ASP A 494 17.96 -22.32 -22.90
N HIS A 495 18.18 -22.07 -21.60
CA HIS A 495 17.42 -22.79 -20.57
C HIS A 495 15.90 -22.49 -20.71
N PRO A 496 15.03 -23.51 -20.85
CA PRO A 496 13.62 -23.31 -21.23
C PRO A 496 12.81 -22.50 -20.22
N THR A 497 13.17 -22.55 -18.92
CA THR A 497 12.54 -21.71 -17.89
C THR A 497 12.91 -20.24 -18.02
N ILE A 498 14.15 -19.92 -18.42
CA ILE A 498 14.61 -18.52 -18.57
C ILE A 498 13.97 -17.90 -19.80
N ILE A 499 13.83 -18.65 -20.90
CA ILE A 499 13.10 -18.18 -22.07
C ILE A 499 11.62 -17.93 -21.73
N ALA A 500 10.98 -18.85 -20.98
CA ALA A 500 9.60 -18.70 -20.57
C ALA A 500 9.37 -17.54 -19.58
N ALA A 501 10.33 -17.30 -18.68
CA ALA A 501 10.35 -16.16 -17.75
C ALA A 501 10.70 -14.85 -18.45
N GLY A 502 11.53 -14.91 -19.49
CA GLY A 502 12.22 -13.84 -20.22
C GLY A 502 13.49 -13.32 -19.52
N ASP A 503 14.33 -12.64 -20.30
CA ASP A 503 15.69 -12.26 -19.88
C ASP A 503 15.75 -11.29 -18.70
N ASN A 504 16.72 -11.54 -17.82
CA ASN A 504 17.02 -10.75 -16.62
C ASN A 504 18.20 -9.79 -16.79
N GLU A 505 18.68 -9.61 -18.02
CA GLU A 505 19.77 -8.67 -18.31
C GLU A 505 19.35 -7.22 -18.05
N GLU A 506 20.30 -6.42 -17.56
CA GLU A 506 20.10 -4.98 -17.37
C GLU A 506 20.02 -4.27 -18.73
N LEU A 507 19.16 -3.26 -18.85
CA LEU A 507 19.01 -2.52 -20.10
C LEU A 507 20.33 -1.85 -20.50
N GLY A 508 20.75 -2.08 -21.74
CA GLY A 508 21.91 -1.44 -22.36
C GLY A 508 21.71 0.05 -22.67
N ARG A 509 22.65 0.64 -23.43
CA ARG A 509 22.55 2.06 -23.86
C ARG A 509 21.35 2.29 -24.77
N ARG A 510 21.10 1.39 -25.73
CA ARG A 510 19.90 1.42 -26.58
C ARG A 510 18.73 0.68 -25.91
N PRO A 511 17.48 1.15 -26.11
CA PRO A 511 16.31 0.36 -25.74
C PRO A 511 16.29 -0.96 -26.53
N PRO A 512 15.80 -2.07 -25.94
CA PRO A 512 15.68 -3.34 -26.66
C PRO A 512 14.55 -3.27 -27.70
N ASP A 513 14.65 -4.05 -28.78
CA ASP A 513 13.63 -4.10 -29.85
C ASP A 513 12.22 -4.42 -29.32
N ALA A 514 12.14 -5.25 -28.29
CA ALA A 514 10.90 -5.57 -27.57
C ALA A 514 10.17 -4.34 -26.98
N PHE A 515 10.81 -3.17 -26.89
CA PHE A 515 10.17 -1.92 -26.48
C PHE A 515 9.10 -1.46 -27.47
N GLN A 516 9.26 -1.75 -28.77
CA GLN A 516 8.30 -1.38 -29.79
C GLN A 516 7.00 -2.17 -29.67
N ASP A 517 7.10 -3.44 -29.26
CA ASP A 517 5.96 -4.36 -29.10
C ASP A 517 5.13 -4.09 -27.82
N ILE A 518 5.62 -3.27 -26.89
CA ILE A 518 4.92 -2.98 -25.64
C ILE A 518 3.76 -2.02 -25.90
N HIS A 519 2.56 -2.49 -25.55
CA HIS A 519 1.33 -1.70 -25.58
C HIS A 519 1.38 -0.52 -24.60
N ASP A 520 0.74 0.60 -24.97
CA ASP A 520 0.64 1.77 -24.11
C ASP A 520 -0.41 1.56 -23.02
N PHE A 521 0.03 1.14 -21.84
CA PHE A 521 -0.80 0.85 -20.67
C PHE A 521 -1.23 2.11 -19.89
N ILE A 522 -0.77 3.30 -20.28
CA ILE A 522 -1.08 4.56 -19.57
C ILE A 522 -2.40 5.14 -20.10
N ASP A 523 -2.49 5.34 -21.41
CA ASP A 523 -3.65 5.95 -22.05
C ASP A 523 -4.80 4.95 -22.24
N ASN A 524 -4.48 3.76 -22.76
CA ASN A 524 -5.48 2.77 -23.16
C ASN A 524 -5.49 1.59 -22.18
N LYS A 525 -6.22 1.73 -21.08
CA LYS A 525 -6.32 0.67 -20.05
C LYS A 525 -7.34 -0.37 -20.49
N ARG A 526 -6.86 -1.51 -21.00
CA ARG A 526 -7.72 -2.62 -21.47
C ARG A 526 -8.17 -3.49 -20.32
N ASN A 527 -7.22 -3.79 -19.42
CA ASN A 527 -7.40 -4.74 -18.34
C ASN A 527 -7.06 -4.12 -16.98
N VAL A 528 -7.47 -4.79 -15.90
CA VAL A 528 -7.09 -4.41 -14.52
C VAL A 528 -5.55 -4.44 -14.35
N VAL A 529 -4.85 -5.29 -15.11
CA VAL A 529 -3.38 -5.34 -15.13
C VAL A 529 -2.79 -4.01 -15.57
N ASP A 530 -3.30 -3.39 -16.64
CA ASP A 530 -2.83 -2.08 -17.12
C ASP A 530 -3.04 -0.98 -16.06
N VAL A 531 -4.15 -1.05 -15.31
CA VAL A 531 -4.43 -0.14 -14.19
C VAL A 531 -3.38 -0.30 -13.09
N ILE A 532 -3.05 -1.54 -12.71
CA ILE A 532 -2.02 -1.85 -11.71
C ILE A 532 -0.64 -1.42 -12.20
N MET A 533 -0.30 -1.72 -13.46
CA MET A 533 0.98 -1.33 -14.06
C MET A 533 1.13 0.18 -14.13
N SER A 534 0.09 0.90 -14.58
CA SER A 534 0.05 2.36 -14.54
C SER A 534 0.25 2.87 -13.10
N GLY A 535 -0.43 2.27 -12.13
CA GLY A 535 -0.27 2.58 -10.71
C GLY A 535 1.17 2.44 -10.20
N VAL A 536 1.80 1.29 -10.50
CA VAL A 536 3.16 0.96 -10.04
C VAL A 536 4.21 1.78 -10.77
N PHE A 537 4.19 1.85 -12.09
CA PHE A 537 5.27 2.49 -12.86
C PHE A 537 5.24 4.03 -12.79
N VAL A 538 4.07 4.65 -12.64
CA VAL A 538 3.93 6.12 -12.57
C VAL A 538 4.10 6.65 -11.14
N TYR A 539 3.44 6.02 -10.14
CA TYR A 539 3.36 6.59 -8.79
C TYR A 539 4.38 6.04 -7.78
N SER A 540 5.11 4.97 -8.11
CA SER A 540 6.11 4.37 -7.19
C SER A 540 7.21 5.32 -6.75
N PHE A 541 7.66 6.22 -7.62
CA PHE A 541 8.66 7.24 -7.29
C PHE A 541 8.19 8.15 -6.15
N TRP A 542 6.93 8.58 -6.19
CA TRP A 542 6.32 9.43 -5.15
C TRP A 542 6.18 8.69 -3.84
N LEU A 543 5.71 7.44 -3.89
CA LEU A 543 5.61 6.59 -2.71
C LEU A 543 6.97 6.43 -2.01
N CYS A 544 8.05 6.24 -2.79
CA CYS A 544 9.40 6.13 -2.25
C CYS A 544 9.86 7.42 -1.55
N ILE A 545 9.57 8.59 -2.11
CA ILE A 545 9.93 9.88 -1.50
C ILE A 545 9.14 10.11 -0.20
N CYS A 546 7.85 9.79 -0.17
CA CYS A 546 7.04 9.90 1.04
C CYS A 546 7.57 9.00 2.15
N ILE A 547 7.96 7.77 1.82
CA ILE A 547 8.51 6.84 2.81
C ILE A 547 9.90 7.29 3.26
N LEU A 548 10.72 7.85 2.38
CA LEU A 548 12.00 8.50 2.75
C LEU A 548 11.80 9.69 3.70
N PHE A 549 10.72 10.46 3.55
CA PHE A 549 10.37 11.54 4.50
C PHE A 549 9.95 10.97 5.85
N ILE A 550 9.11 9.92 5.85
CA ILE A 550 8.68 9.25 7.08
C ILE A 550 9.92 8.69 7.79
N THR A 551 10.81 7.99 7.10
CA THR A 551 12.04 7.45 7.74
C THR A 551 12.95 8.54 8.28
N GLY A 552 12.97 9.72 7.64
CA GLY A 552 13.70 10.89 8.13
C GLY A 552 13.07 11.60 9.33
N THR A 553 11.78 11.41 9.59
CA THR A 553 11.04 12.13 10.67
C THR A 553 10.62 11.24 11.84
N GLN A 554 10.56 9.92 11.66
CA GLN A 554 10.16 8.99 12.72
C GLN A 554 11.14 8.96 13.89
N ASN A 555 12.44 9.09 13.61
CA ASN A 555 13.50 9.07 14.61
C ASN A 555 14.38 10.32 14.49
N ILE A 556 14.83 10.85 15.62
CA ILE A 556 15.72 12.01 15.68
C ILE A 556 17.15 11.48 15.85
N ASN A 557 17.96 11.57 14.81
CA ASN A 557 19.37 11.17 14.81
C ASN A 557 20.09 11.79 13.60
N LEU A 558 21.41 11.89 13.64
CA LEU A 558 22.17 12.50 12.53
C LEU A 558 21.91 11.82 11.17
N TYR A 559 21.60 10.52 11.16
CA TYR A 559 21.35 9.74 9.95
C TYR A 559 20.03 10.11 9.27
N CYS A 560 18.99 10.37 10.07
CA CYS A 560 17.67 10.73 9.59
C CYS A 560 17.67 12.13 8.96
N PHE A 561 18.53 13.04 9.46
CA PHE A 561 18.76 14.33 8.81
C PHE A 561 19.26 14.18 7.36
N GLY A 562 20.16 13.23 7.09
CA GLY A 562 20.59 12.98 5.71
C GLY A 562 19.50 12.42 4.81
N TYR A 563 18.55 11.60 5.33
CA TYR A 563 17.37 11.21 4.56
C TYR A 563 16.50 12.40 4.19
N LEU A 564 16.33 13.37 5.11
CA LEU A 564 15.60 14.62 4.83
C LEU A 564 16.28 15.45 3.74
N ILE A 565 17.61 15.57 3.75
CA ILE A 565 18.36 16.27 2.69
C ILE A 565 18.07 15.65 1.31
N PHE A 566 18.16 14.33 1.19
CA PHE A 566 17.84 13.64 -0.07
C PHE A 566 16.37 13.80 -0.44
N CYS A 567 15.47 13.71 0.54
CA CYS A 567 14.03 13.90 0.33
C CYS A 567 13.73 15.30 -0.24
N PHE A 568 14.28 16.36 0.37
CA PHE A 568 14.12 17.73 -0.12
C PHE A 568 14.74 17.93 -1.50
N TYR A 569 15.90 17.31 -1.77
CA TYR A 569 16.48 17.29 -3.11
C TYR A 569 15.50 16.70 -4.14
N PHE A 570 14.88 15.54 -3.87
CA PHE A 570 13.93 14.94 -4.80
C PHE A 570 12.62 15.72 -4.93
N PHE A 571 12.09 16.29 -3.85
CA PHE A 571 10.93 17.19 -3.92
C PHE A 571 11.22 18.46 -4.71
N TRP A 572 12.45 18.99 -4.63
CA TRP A 572 12.87 20.17 -5.38
C TRP A 572 12.93 19.91 -6.89
N TYR A 573 13.58 18.82 -7.33
CA TYR A 573 13.64 18.47 -8.75
C TYR A 573 12.29 17.95 -9.28
N GLY A 574 11.60 17.10 -8.54
CA GLY A 574 10.32 16.52 -8.95
C GLY A 574 10.43 15.50 -10.09
N LEU A 575 9.43 15.48 -10.98
CA LEU A 575 9.42 14.64 -12.20
C LEU A 575 10.57 14.98 -13.17
N ASP A 576 11.11 16.20 -13.13
CA ASP A 576 12.25 16.57 -13.97
C ASP A 576 13.49 15.69 -13.69
N PHE A 577 13.55 15.07 -12.51
CA PHE A 577 14.59 14.08 -12.20
C PHE A 577 14.49 12.83 -13.07
N THR A 578 13.29 12.29 -13.30
CA THR A 578 13.11 11.02 -14.04
C THR A 578 13.35 11.18 -15.53
N ILE A 579 13.24 12.40 -16.07
CA ILE A 579 13.46 12.74 -17.48
C ILE A 579 14.97 12.84 -17.82
N LYS A 580 15.85 13.06 -16.83
CA LYS A 580 17.31 13.10 -17.01
C LYS A 580 17.84 11.79 -17.61
N GLU A 581 19.04 11.84 -18.18
CA GLU A 581 19.68 10.62 -18.71
C GLU A 581 19.74 9.52 -17.63
N ARG A 582 19.38 8.29 -18.02
CA ARG A 582 19.32 7.11 -17.12
C ARG A 582 20.57 6.96 -16.26
N LYS A 583 21.77 7.22 -16.80
CA LYS A 583 23.03 7.13 -16.04
C LYS A 583 23.09 8.11 -14.87
N SER A 584 22.60 9.33 -15.05
CA SER A 584 22.58 10.37 -14.03
C SER A 584 21.54 10.05 -12.94
N VAL A 585 20.35 9.60 -13.36
CA VAL A 585 19.29 9.11 -12.46
C VAL A 585 19.82 7.97 -11.58
N MET A 586 20.43 6.96 -12.20
CA MET A 586 20.96 5.80 -11.48
C MET A 586 22.15 6.14 -10.59
N ARG A 587 23.03 7.07 -10.98
CA ARG A 587 24.13 7.49 -10.10
C ARG A 587 23.60 8.13 -8.82
N THR A 588 22.62 9.02 -8.95
CA THR A 588 22.01 9.71 -7.80
C THR A 588 21.20 8.73 -6.94
N TRP A 589 20.44 7.83 -7.55
CA TRP A 589 19.66 6.83 -6.83
C TRP A 589 20.56 5.81 -6.11
N ASN A 590 21.64 5.37 -6.76
CA ASN A 590 22.62 4.48 -6.14
C ASN A 590 23.31 5.17 -4.96
N ALA A 591 23.60 6.48 -5.03
CA ALA A 591 24.14 7.24 -3.90
C ALA A 591 23.19 7.23 -2.69
N LEU A 592 21.87 7.34 -2.91
CA LEU A 592 20.87 7.21 -1.85
C LEU A 592 20.83 5.80 -1.23
N VAL A 593 20.89 4.76 -2.07
CA VAL A 593 20.96 3.37 -1.59
C VAL A 593 22.22 3.14 -0.75
N TYR A 594 23.37 3.68 -1.19
CA TYR A 594 24.61 3.61 -0.39
C TYR A 594 24.49 4.37 0.92
N TYR A 595 23.86 5.54 0.92
CA TYR A 595 23.62 6.29 2.14
C TYR A 595 22.82 5.46 3.15
N ASN A 596 21.68 4.90 2.73
CA ASN A 596 20.86 4.03 3.58
C ASN A 596 21.63 2.80 4.07
N PHE A 597 22.41 2.14 3.19
CA PHE A 597 23.26 1.01 3.58
C PHE A 597 24.31 1.41 4.63
N ILE A 598 24.97 2.57 4.47
CA ILE A 598 25.95 3.09 5.44
C ILE A 598 25.28 3.37 6.79
N VAL A 599 24.06 3.89 6.81
CA VAL A 599 23.29 4.09 8.05
C VAL A 599 23.05 2.76 8.77
N ILE A 600 22.62 1.72 8.05
CA ILE A 600 22.42 0.37 8.62
C ILE A 600 23.75 -0.21 9.12
N LEU A 601 24.83 -0.06 8.34
CA LEU A 601 26.17 -0.49 8.74
C LEU A 601 26.63 0.21 10.02
N LEU A 602 26.46 1.52 10.11
CA LEU A 602 26.92 2.30 11.25
C LEU A 602 26.09 2.00 12.49
N LYS A 603 24.75 1.88 12.35
CA LYS A 603 23.88 1.47 13.46
C LYS A 603 24.19 0.07 13.98
N THR A 604 24.56 -0.87 13.11
CA THR A 604 24.91 -2.24 13.53
C THR A 604 26.27 -2.29 14.22
N VAL A 605 27.28 -1.56 13.73
CA VAL A 605 28.60 -1.45 14.40
C VAL A 605 28.49 -0.75 15.75
N LEU A 606 27.65 0.30 15.87
CA LEU A 606 27.44 1.02 17.12
C LEU A 606 26.70 0.20 18.20
N GLN A 607 26.11 -0.96 17.87
CA GLN A 607 25.59 -1.87 18.88
C GLN A 607 26.69 -2.41 19.82
N LEU A 608 27.94 -2.45 19.36
CA LEU A 608 29.07 -2.75 20.24
C LEU A 608 29.13 -1.76 21.41
N VAL A 609 29.06 -0.45 21.12
CA VAL A 609 29.09 0.59 22.15
C VAL A 609 27.84 0.52 23.03
N GLY A 610 26.66 0.34 22.42
CA GLY A 610 25.38 0.34 23.12
C GLY A 610 25.09 -0.88 23.99
N CYS A 611 25.56 -2.07 23.62
CA CYS A 611 25.31 -3.31 24.38
C CYS A 611 26.47 -3.71 25.31
N VAL A 612 27.71 -3.32 25.01
CA VAL A 612 28.90 -3.74 25.78
C VAL A 612 29.43 -2.63 26.68
N TYR A 613 29.59 -1.43 26.14
CA TYR A 613 30.30 -0.33 26.81
C TYR A 613 29.38 0.77 27.36
N MET A 614 28.06 0.55 27.38
CA MET A 614 27.12 1.61 27.77
C MET A 614 27.33 2.09 29.20
N ASP A 615 27.63 1.19 30.13
CA ASP A 615 27.90 1.53 31.54
C ASP A 615 29.24 2.25 31.74
N GLU A 616 30.18 2.14 30.79
CA GLU A 616 31.42 2.93 30.78
C GLU A 616 31.21 4.32 30.17
N VAL A 617 30.35 4.41 29.15
CA VAL A 617 30.01 5.69 28.49
C VAL A 617 29.10 6.56 29.36
N VAL A 618 28.13 5.94 30.05
CA VAL A 618 27.19 6.60 30.97
C VAL A 618 27.21 5.84 32.30
N PRO A 619 28.00 6.29 33.29
CA PRO A 619 28.12 5.61 34.56
C PRO A 619 26.77 5.62 35.31
N PRO A 620 26.36 4.48 35.90
CA PRO A 620 25.15 4.40 36.72
C PRO A 620 25.28 5.33 37.95
N GLY A 621 24.28 6.19 38.17
CA GLY A 621 24.27 7.15 39.29
C GLY A 621 24.77 8.56 38.95
N SER A 622 25.09 8.84 37.68
CA SER A 622 25.26 10.23 37.22
C SER A 622 23.92 10.98 37.34
N SER A 623 23.83 11.87 38.33
CA SER A 623 22.71 12.81 38.45
C SER A 623 22.60 13.67 37.18
N SER A 624 21.43 14.26 36.97
CA SER A 624 21.00 15.20 35.90
C SER A 624 21.96 16.35 35.52
N THR A 625 23.15 16.41 36.12
CA THR A 625 24.29 17.28 35.83
C THR A 625 25.28 16.69 34.81
N GLY A 626 25.19 15.41 34.45
CA GLY A 626 26.02 14.74 33.42
C GLY A 626 25.60 15.00 31.96
N VAL A 627 25.05 16.17 31.65
CA VAL A 627 24.38 16.50 30.38
C VAL A 627 25.23 16.20 29.14
N TYR A 628 26.55 16.39 29.24
CA TYR A 628 27.48 16.19 28.11
C TYR A 628 27.69 14.73 27.72
N GLN A 629 27.45 13.77 28.63
CA GLN A 629 27.63 12.35 28.35
C GLN A 629 26.47 11.74 27.56
N CYS A 630 25.27 12.35 27.63
CA CYS A 630 24.10 11.92 26.86
C CYS A 630 24.07 12.44 25.41
N TYR A 631 24.84 13.48 25.08
CA TYR A 631 24.82 14.07 23.73
C TYR A 631 25.21 13.10 22.61
N LEU A 632 26.22 12.26 22.86
CA LEU A 632 26.76 11.36 21.83
C LEU A 632 25.85 10.15 21.62
N PRO A 633 25.34 9.48 22.68
CA PRO A 633 24.30 8.46 22.55
C PRO A 633 23.01 8.99 21.92
N GLU A 634 22.59 10.22 22.20
CA GLU A 634 21.36 10.81 21.63
C GLU A 634 21.53 11.19 20.15
N LEU A 635 22.67 11.82 19.76
CA LEU A 635 22.94 12.22 18.38
C LEU A 635 22.99 11.04 17.41
N PHE A 636 23.56 9.91 17.85
CA PHE A 636 23.67 8.68 17.07
C PHE A 636 22.59 7.64 17.41
N SER A 637 21.70 7.95 18.36
CA SER A 637 20.65 7.05 18.86
C SER A 637 21.19 5.67 19.29
N ILE A 638 22.23 5.67 20.12
CA ILE A 638 22.90 4.46 20.62
C ILE A 638 22.08 3.87 21.77
N LYS A 639 21.50 2.69 21.52
CA LYS A 639 20.84 1.86 22.53
C LYS A 639 20.98 0.41 22.14
N CYS A 640 21.13 -0.46 23.14
CA CYS A 640 21.14 -1.90 22.88
C CYS A 640 19.75 -2.38 22.44
N LEU A 641 19.71 -2.99 21.27
CA LEU A 641 18.48 -3.53 20.67
C LEU A 641 18.35 -5.05 20.87
N ASN A 642 19.43 -5.74 21.22
CA ASN A 642 19.44 -7.19 21.37
C ASN A 642 18.93 -7.60 22.77
N PRO A 643 17.81 -8.36 22.86
CA PRO A 643 17.23 -8.77 24.14
C PRO A 643 18.09 -9.77 24.94
N SER A 644 19.16 -10.30 24.34
CA SER A 644 20.13 -11.18 25.02
C SER A 644 20.95 -10.45 26.08
N PHE A 645 20.99 -9.12 26.03
CA PHE A 645 21.68 -8.28 27.00
C PHE A 645 20.67 -7.78 28.05
N PRO A 646 21.07 -7.68 29.34
CA PRO A 646 20.22 -7.15 30.39
C PRO A 646 19.88 -5.68 30.10
N SER A 647 18.64 -5.27 30.40
CA SER A 647 18.23 -3.87 30.33
C SER A 647 18.91 -3.09 31.44
N THR A 648 19.82 -2.18 31.09
CA THR A 648 20.49 -1.33 32.08
C THR A 648 19.55 -0.19 32.53
N ASN A 649 19.33 -0.06 33.85
CA ASN A 649 18.54 1.03 34.46
C ASN A 649 19.24 2.40 34.36
N SER A 650 20.53 2.42 33.97
CA SER A 650 21.33 3.64 33.72
C SER A 650 20.90 4.41 32.47
N LEU A 651 19.88 3.95 31.74
CA LEU A 651 19.52 4.43 30.40
C LEU A 651 18.16 5.16 30.32
N GLU A 652 17.36 5.16 31.39
CA GLU A 652 16.21 6.07 31.50
C GLU A 652 16.64 7.54 31.67
N THR A 653 17.91 7.77 32.06
CA THR A 653 18.49 9.10 32.32
C THR A 653 18.82 9.88 31.04
N CYS A 654 19.11 9.23 29.90
CA CYS A 654 19.44 9.90 28.64
C CYS A 654 18.27 9.99 27.63
N GLY A 655 17.05 9.61 28.01
CA GLY A 655 15.83 9.88 27.22
C GLY A 655 15.64 9.12 25.89
N VAL A 656 16.58 8.30 25.43
CA VAL A 656 16.49 7.57 24.14
C VAL A 656 15.58 6.34 24.23
N SER A 657 14.50 6.31 23.43
CA SER A 657 13.56 5.19 23.38
C SER A 657 14.09 3.99 22.57
N GLN A 658 13.66 2.77 22.93
CA GLN A 658 14.00 1.55 22.18
C GLN A 658 13.43 1.58 20.75
N LYS A 659 12.30 2.27 20.55
CA LYS A 659 11.68 2.45 19.22
C LYS A 659 12.50 3.38 18.32
N GLU A 660 13.16 4.38 18.88
CA GLU A 660 13.95 5.39 18.14
C GLU A 660 15.29 4.84 17.62
N ALA A 661 15.90 3.92 18.37
CA ALA A 661 17.14 3.25 17.97
C ALA A 661 16.92 2.14 16.92
N GLY A 662 15.68 1.68 16.73
CA GLY A 662 15.35 0.57 15.85
C GLY A 662 15.73 0.78 14.37
N LEU A 663 15.99 -0.32 13.67
CA LEU A 663 16.33 -0.33 12.23
C LEU A 663 15.11 -0.53 11.30
N THR A 664 13.90 -0.69 11.84
CA THR A 664 12.70 -1.10 11.07
C THR A 664 12.42 -0.19 9.88
N TRP A 665 12.40 1.13 10.08
CA TRP A 665 12.17 2.10 9.01
C TRP A 665 13.30 2.12 7.99
N ASP A 666 14.56 1.94 8.42
CA ASP A 666 15.71 1.84 7.52
C ASP A 666 15.57 0.65 6.54
N ILE A 667 15.07 -0.49 7.02
CA ILE A 667 14.82 -1.71 6.21
C ILE A 667 13.66 -1.49 5.23
N VAL A 668 12.57 -0.86 5.68
CA VAL A 668 11.42 -0.54 4.81
C VAL A 668 11.86 0.41 3.69
N CYS A 669 12.65 1.44 4.03
CA CYS A 669 13.24 2.35 3.07
C CYS A 669 14.15 1.59 2.09
N PHE A 670 15.08 0.78 2.59
CA PHE A 670 15.99 -0.01 1.77
C PHE A 670 15.24 -0.86 0.73
N THR A 671 14.17 -1.53 1.16
CA THR A 671 13.33 -2.38 0.31
C THR A 671 12.74 -1.60 -0.86
N LEU A 672 12.14 -0.44 -0.59
CA LEU A 672 11.50 0.38 -1.61
C LEU A 672 12.52 1.03 -2.55
N LEU A 673 13.69 1.41 -2.03
CA LEU A 673 14.78 1.92 -2.86
C LEU A 673 15.28 0.87 -3.86
N LEU A 674 15.38 -0.41 -3.45
CA LEU A 674 15.73 -1.51 -4.35
C LEU A 674 14.63 -1.78 -5.39
N VAL A 675 13.36 -1.79 -4.98
CA VAL A 675 12.22 -1.95 -5.89
C VAL A 675 12.19 -0.82 -6.93
N GLN A 676 12.36 0.43 -6.50
CA GLN A 676 12.37 1.58 -7.41
C GLN A 676 13.57 1.55 -8.36
N ARG A 677 14.75 1.14 -7.89
CA ARG A 677 15.91 0.92 -8.75
C ARG A 677 15.59 -0.11 -9.85
N ARG A 678 14.88 -1.20 -9.52
CA ARG A 678 14.45 -2.19 -10.52
C ARG A 678 13.44 -1.60 -11.50
N ILE A 679 12.52 -0.77 -11.03
CA ILE A 679 11.54 -0.06 -11.88
C ILE A 679 12.26 0.84 -12.89
N PHE A 680 13.24 1.63 -12.46
CA PHE A 680 14.03 2.49 -13.37
C PHE A 680 14.84 1.72 -14.43
N MET A 681 15.18 0.45 -14.18
CA MET A 681 15.83 -0.42 -15.18
C MET A 681 14.84 -1.20 -16.06
N SER A 682 13.53 -1.04 -15.87
CA SER A 682 12.50 -1.78 -16.62
C SER A 682 12.24 -1.16 -18.00
N THR A 683 11.89 -2.00 -18.98
CA THR A 683 11.40 -1.55 -20.29
C THR A 683 10.08 -0.78 -20.18
N TYR A 684 9.22 -1.15 -19.22
CA TYR A 684 7.95 -0.46 -18.99
C TYR A 684 8.15 0.98 -18.52
N PHE A 685 9.23 1.28 -17.80
CA PHE A 685 9.53 2.65 -17.36
C PHE A 685 9.94 3.56 -18.53
N LEU A 686 10.43 3.02 -19.64
CA LEU A 686 10.68 3.81 -20.85
C LEU A 686 9.38 4.36 -21.44
N VAL A 687 8.26 3.64 -21.32
CA VAL A 687 6.94 4.15 -21.73
C VAL A 687 6.54 5.35 -20.87
N VAL A 688 6.81 5.29 -19.55
CA VAL A 688 6.60 6.43 -18.64
C VAL A 688 7.52 7.61 -18.99
N ILE A 689 8.77 7.38 -19.41
CA ILE A 689 9.63 8.49 -19.86
C ILE A 689 9.09 9.11 -21.16
N CYS A 690 8.54 8.31 -22.08
CA CYS A 690 7.87 8.85 -23.28
C CYS A 690 6.63 9.68 -22.92
N GLU A 691 5.83 9.22 -21.95
CA GLU A 691 4.70 9.95 -21.38
C GLU A 691 5.13 11.33 -20.88
N GLU A 692 6.09 11.36 -19.95
CA GLU A 692 6.57 12.58 -19.30
C GLU A 692 7.22 13.56 -20.29
N ARG A 693 7.97 13.04 -21.28
CA ARG A 693 8.53 13.88 -22.36
C ARG A 693 7.43 14.46 -23.25
N ALA A 694 6.43 13.68 -23.62
CA ALA A 694 5.32 14.16 -24.44
C ALA A 694 4.53 15.25 -23.70
N GLN A 695 4.26 15.07 -22.39
CA GLN A 695 3.63 16.09 -21.56
C GLN A 695 4.46 17.37 -21.49
N SER A 696 5.78 17.25 -21.30
CA SER A 696 6.67 18.42 -21.28
C SER A 696 6.67 19.19 -22.61
N THR A 697 6.58 18.50 -23.75
CA THR A 697 6.52 19.14 -25.07
C THR A 697 5.17 19.84 -25.31
N LEU A 698 4.06 19.24 -24.85
CA LEU A 698 2.71 19.81 -24.99
C LEU A 698 2.37 20.89 -23.96
N ALA A 699 3.25 21.15 -23.00
CA ALA A 699 3.03 22.12 -21.95
C ALA A 699 2.68 23.52 -22.48
N SER A 700 3.40 24.03 -23.49
CA SER A 700 3.13 25.34 -24.09
C SER A 700 1.74 25.41 -24.74
N ARG A 701 1.32 24.32 -25.39
CA ARG A 701 0.00 24.19 -26.01
C ARG A 701 -1.10 24.19 -24.96
N GLY A 702 -0.94 23.47 -23.86
CA GLY A 702 -1.91 23.48 -22.76
C GLY A 702 -2.12 24.89 -22.17
N ALA A 703 -1.04 25.66 -22.01
CA ALA A 703 -1.11 27.02 -21.48
C ALA A 703 -1.90 27.94 -22.42
N GLU A 704 -1.67 27.83 -23.72
CA GLU A 704 -2.40 28.56 -24.75
C GLU A 704 -3.90 28.27 -24.69
N LEU A 705 -4.28 26.98 -24.67
CA LEU A 705 -5.70 26.57 -24.65
C LEU A 705 -6.44 27.05 -23.41
N ILE A 706 -5.81 26.98 -22.23
CA ILE A 706 -6.42 27.44 -20.96
C ILE A 706 -6.60 28.96 -20.97
N ASN A 707 -5.60 29.70 -21.43
CA ASN A 707 -5.69 31.16 -21.50
C ASN A 707 -6.76 31.60 -22.51
N LEU A 708 -6.89 30.90 -23.66
CA LEU A 708 -7.95 31.13 -24.63
C LEU A 708 -9.34 30.89 -24.04
N MET A 709 -9.55 29.79 -23.31
CA MET A 709 -10.82 29.48 -22.65
C MET A 709 -11.17 30.51 -21.57
N SER A 710 -10.19 30.93 -20.77
CA SER A 710 -10.36 31.97 -19.76
C SER A 710 -10.77 33.30 -20.40
N ASN A 711 -10.12 33.70 -21.49
CA ASN A 711 -10.45 34.93 -22.21
C ASN A 711 -11.84 34.89 -22.83
N ARG A 712 -12.25 33.78 -23.45
CA ARG A 712 -13.62 33.60 -23.95
C ARG A 712 -14.67 33.76 -22.85
N ARG A 713 -14.39 33.26 -21.65
CA ARG A 713 -15.29 33.42 -20.49
C ARG A 713 -15.37 34.88 -20.04
N ILE A 714 -14.23 35.56 -19.91
CA ILE A 714 -14.17 36.98 -19.55
C ILE A 714 -14.93 37.82 -20.58
N ALA A 715 -14.70 37.60 -21.87
CA ALA A 715 -15.38 38.30 -22.95
C ALA A 715 -16.89 38.05 -22.92
N LYS A 716 -17.33 36.81 -22.71
CA LYS A 716 -18.77 36.48 -22.59
C LYS A 716 -19.43 37.20 -21.41
N GLU A 717 -18.77 37.28 -20.27
CA GLU A 717 -19.30 38.01 -19.11
C GLU A 717 -19.26 39.53 -19.29
N GLN A 718 -18.26 40.06 -20.01
CA GLN A 718 -18.23 41.46 -20.40
C GLN A 718 -19.41 41.79 -21.31
N GLN A 719 -19.65 40.97 -22.35
CA GLN A 719 -20.81 41.12 -23.23
C GLN A 719 -22.15 41.03 -22.48
N LEU A 720 -22.29 40.11 -21.51
CA LEU A 720 -23.49 40.02 -20.71
C LEU A 720 -23.71 41.30 -19.88
N ARG A 721 -22.64 41.82 -19.27
CA ARG A 721 -22.69 43.09 -18.52
C ARG A 721 -23.00 44.28 -19.41
N GLU A 722 -22.46 44.34 -20.61
CA GLU A 722 -22.78 45.40 -21.57
C GLU A 722 -24.26 45.34 -21.96
N LYS A 723 -24.81 44.15 -22.22
CA LYS A 723 -26.25 43.96 -22.46
C LYS A 723 -27.09 44.43 -21.27
N GLU A 724 -26.70 44.10 -20.04
CA GLU A 724 -27.38 44.57 -18.83
C GLU A 724 -27.30 46.09 -18.67
N LEU A 725 -26.15 46.71 -18.96
CA LEU A 725 -25.98 48.15 -18.91
C LEU A 725 -26.79 48.85 -19.99
N MET A 726 -26.82 48.31 -21.22
CA MET A 726 -27.69 48.82 -22.29
C MET A 726 -29.15 48.72 -21.89
N HIS A 727 -29.56 47.61 -21.26
CA HIS A 727 -30.91 47.42 -20.75
C HIS A 727 -31.28 48.45 -19.68
N ILE A 728 -30.38 48.68 -18.71
CA ILE A 728 -30.58 49.71 -17.67
C ILE A 728 -30.62 51.11 -18.28
N SER A 729 -29.73 51.42 -19.22
CA SER A 729 -29.70 52.71 -19.91
C SER A 729 -31.00 52.97 -20.66
N ARG A 730 -31.52 51.96 -21.38
CA ARG A 730 -32.82 52.04 -22.05
C ARG A 730 -33.97 52.23 -21.06
N LYS A 731 -34.00 51.49 -19.95
CA LYS A 731 -35.01 51.69 -18.89
C LYS A 731 -34.93 53.09 -18.29
N LEU A 732 -33.72 53.62 -18.06
CA LEU A 732 -33.52 54.98 -17.55
C LEU A 732 -33.98 56.03 -18.57
N GLU A 733 -33.68 55.82 -19.86
CA GLU A 733 -34.11 56.71 -20.94
C GLU A 733 -35.64 56.69 -21.10
N ARG A 734 -36.27 55.51 -21.01
CA ARG A 734 -37.72 55.36 -20.96
C ARG A 734 -38.32 56.12 -19.79
N ILE A 735 -37.78 55.94 -18.58
CA ILE A 735 -38.22 56.68 -17.38
C ILE A 735 -38.04 58.19 -17.60
N ARG A 736 -36.92 58.61 -18.18
CA ARG A 736 -36.64 60.02 -18.47
C ARG A 736 -37.61 60.60 -19.50
N LEU A 737 -37.89 59.90 -20.59
CA LEU A 737 -38.87 60.31 -21.60
C LEU A 737 -40.28 60.37 -21.02
N ARG A 738 -40.68 59.39 -20.20
CA ARG A 738 -41.94 59.42 -19.47
C ARG A 738 -42.01 60.61 -18.50
N THR A 739 -40.93 60.87 -17.76
CA THR A 739 -40.82 62.03 -16.87
C THR A 739 -40.92 63.34 -17.65
N LEU A 740 -40.26 63.45 -18.82
CA LEU A 740 -40.34 64.63 -19.69
C LEU A 740 -41.73 64.82 -20.32
N ARG A 741 -42.42 63.75 -20.70
CA ARG A 741 -43.81 63.81 -21.18
C ARG A 741 -44.76 64.30 -20.09
N LEU A 742 -44.59 63.79 -18.86
CA LEU A 742 -45.34 64.25 -17.68
C LEU A 742 -45.01 65.70 -17.31
N GLU A 743 -43.76 66.14 -17.48
CA GLU A 743 -43.34 67.54 -17.29
C GLU A 743 -43.93 68.49 -18.34
N GLY A 744 -44.19 68.00 -19.57
CA GLY A 744 -44.74 68.79 -20.68
C GLY A 744 -46.13 69.40 -20.43
N GLY A 745 -46.81 69.01 -19.35
CA GLY A 745 -48.09 69.57 -18.89
C GLY A 745 -47.99 70.60 -17.76
N LEU A 746 -46.81 70.87 -17.18
CA LEU A 746 -46.65 71.71 -15.99
C LEU A 746 -45.76 72.95 -16.24
N SER A 747 -46.22 74.13 -15.79
CA SER A 747 -45.43 75.38 -15.88
C SER A 747 -44.19 75.32 -14.98
N ARG A 748 -43.03 75.77 -15.50
CA ARG A 748 -41.70 75.54 -14.91
C ARG A 748 -41.35 76.45 -13.71
N GLU A 749 -42.21 77.38 -13.32
CA GLU A 749 -41.79 78.53 -12.50
C GLU A 749 -41.81 78.35 -10.97
N GLU A 750 -42.19 77.19 -10.39
CA GLU A 750 -42.15 76.98 -8.92
C GLU A 750 -41.66 75.58 -8.46
N TRP A 751 -40.51 75.12 -8.96
CA TRP A 751 -39.93 73.84 -8.52
C TRP A 751 -39.08 74.02 -7.24
N THR A 752 -39.69 73.85 -6.07
CA THR A 752 -38.94 73.56 -4.83
C THR A 752 -38.95 72.05 -4.55
N HIS A 753 -37.89 71.49 -3.96
CA HIS A 753 -37.81 70.05 -3.64
C HIS A 753 -39.05 69.54 -2.88
N PHE A 754 -39.64 70.40 -2.02
CA PHE A 754 -40.85 70.09 -1.27
C PHE A 754 -42.11 70.04 -2.15
N ASN A 755 -42.25 70.98 -3.08
CA ASN A 755 -43.40 71.02 -4.01
C ASN A 755 -43.36 69.85 -4.99
N VAL A 756 -42.18 69.44 -5.47
CA VAL A 756 -42.00 68.34 -6.43
C VAL A 756 -42.33 66.97 -5.82
N ILE A 757 -42.00 66.74 -4.55
CA ILE A 757 -42.39 65.48 -3.86
C ILE A 757 -43.92 65.36 -3.71
N ARG A 758 -44.63 66.50 -3.72
CA ARG A 758 -46.10 66.56 -3.54
C ARG A 758 -46.87 66.87 -4.83
N SER A 759 -46.20 67.03 -5.96
CA SER A 759 -46.83 67.37 -7.24
C SER A 759 -47.45 66.17 -7.96
N ALA A 760 -47.63 65.05 -7.26
CA ALA A 760 -48.32 63.89 -7.81
C ALA A 760 -49.82 64.21 -7.89
N ASP A 761 -50.36 64.13 -9.11
CA ASP A 761 -51.77 64.36 -9.42
C ASP A 761 -52.33 63.14 -10.16
N GLU A 762 -53.65 63.03 -10.25
CA GLU A 762 -54.37 61.91 -10.89
C GLU A 762 -53.91 61.70 -12.35
N THR A 763 -53.51 62.79 -13.03
CA THR A 763 -52.94 62.80 -14.38
C THR A 763 -51.66 61.97 -14.54
N MET A 764 -50.89 61.71 -13.48
CA MET A 764 -49.71 60.83 -13.53
C MET A 764 -50.06 59.33 -13.54
N PHE A 765 -51.31 58.99 -13.22
CA PHE A 765 -51.84 57.63 -13.17
C PHE A 765 -52.83 57.32 -14.30
N GLU A 766 -53.10 58.28 -15.20
CA GLU A 766 -53.86 58.04 -16.42
C GLU A 766 -53.03 57.17 -17.38
N ASP A 767 -53.39 55.89 -17.49
CA ASP A 767 -52.88 54.98 -18.52
C ASP A 767 -53.46 55.40 -19.89
N GLN A 768 -52.86 56.41 -20.52
CA GLN A 768 -53.11 56.66 -21.93
C GLN A 768 -52.46 55.53 -22.73
N SER A 769 -53.27 54.76 -23.44
CA SER A 769 -52.85 53.67 -24.33
C SER A 769 -51.96 54.22 -25.44
N GLU A 770 -50.64 54.23 -25.24
CA GLU A 770 -49.67 54.58 -26.26
C GLU A 770 -49.40 53.37 -27.16
N ASP A 771 -49.93 53.39 -28.38
CA ASP A 771 -49.65 52.42 -29.45
C ASP A 771 -48.14 52.33 -29.86
N GLU A 772 -47.25 53.11 -29.23
CA GLU A 772 -45.78 53.02 -29.36
C GLU A 772 -45.11 52.12 -28.30
N THR A 773 -45.83 51.66 -27.26
CA THR A 773 -45.25 50.84 -26.16
C THR A 773 -45.07 49.36 -26.50
N THR A 774 -45.82 48.85 -27.47
CA THR A 774 -45.80 47.41 -27.83
C THR A 774 -44.46 46.97 -28.43
N THR A 775 -43.75 47.84 -29.16
CA THR A 775 -42.45 47.50 -29.78
C THR A 775 -41.34 47.41 -28.73
N TRP A 776 -41.28 48.38 -27.82
CA TRP A 776 -40.29 48.44 -26.74
C TRP A 776 -40.51 47.39 -25.65
N ASP A 777 -41.76 47.10 -25.30
CA ASP A 777 -42.05 46.04 -24.33
C ASP A 777 -41.80 44.65 -24.91
N SER A 778 -42.00 44.44 -26.21
CA SER A 778 -41.59 43.21 -26.89
C SER A 778 -40.08 43.03 -26.87
N GLU A 779 -39.30 44.05 -27.25
CA GLU A 779 -37.84 44.01 -27.24
C GLU A 779 -37.24 43.89 -25.84
N ASP A 780 -37.81 44.56 -24.84
CA ASP A 780 -37.37 44.45 -23.45
C ASP A 780 -37.80 43.12 -22.84
N THR A 781 -38.94 42.53 -23.23
CA THR A 781 -39.32 41.17 -22.82
C THR A 781 -38.43 40.12 -23.48
N ILE A 782 -38.10 40.29 -24.78
CA ILE A 782 -37.14 39.44 -25.49
C ILE A 782 -35.75 39.58 -24.87
N MET A 783 -35.35 40.80 -24.50
CA MET A 783 -34.06 41.04 -23.86
C MET A 783 -34.03 40.52 -22.42
N ASP A 784 -35.07 40.74 -21.62
CA ASP A 784 -35.24 40.16 -20.28
C ASP A 784 -35.30 38.64 -20.36
N LEU A 785 -35.99 38.04 -21.35
CA LEU A 785 -35.95 36.60 -21.66
C LEU A 785 -34.54 36.14 -22.08
N SER A 786 -33.81 36.93 -22.85
CA SER A 786 -32.44 36.59 -23.28
C SER A 786 -31.45 36.65 -22.11
N ILE A 787 -31.58 37.63 -21.21
CA ILE A 787 -30.75 37.82 -20.01
C ILE A 787 -31.12 36.79 -18.96
N THR A 788 -32.41 36.50 -18.75
CA THR A 788 -32.89 35.47 -17.82
C THR A 788 -32.56 34.06 -18.32
N SER A 789 -32.69 33.78 -19.62
CA SER A 789 -32.23 32.53 -20.25
C SER A 789 -30.71 32.32 -20.12
N SER A 790 -29.93 33.40 -20.21
CA SER A 790 -28.47 33.32 -20.03
C SER A 790 -28.01 33.30 -18.57
N LYS A 791 -28.85 33.72 -17.59
CA LYS A 791 -28.59 33.64 -16.15
C LYS A 791 -29.19 32.40 -15.46
N GLU A 792 -30.31 31.86 -15.93
CA GLU A 792 -30.89 30.62 -15.41
C GLU A 792 -30.05 29.42 -15.89
N LYS A 793 -29.01 29.11 -15.13
CA LYS A 793 -28.68 27.69 -14.91
C LYS A 793 -29.91 27.06 -14.30
N VAL A 794 -30.59 26.19 -15.06
CA VAL A 794 -31.83 25.50 -14.71
C VAL A 794 -31.86 25.16 -13.22
N ASN A 795 -32.80 25.79 -12.50
CA ASN A 795 -33.03 25.50 -11.09
C ASN A 795 -33.43 24.02 -10.97
N PRO A 796 -32.66 23.18 -10.25
CA PRO A 796 -32.95 21.75 -10.17
C PRO A 796 -34.31 21.48 -9.53
N MET A 797 -34.83 22.40 -8.72
CA MET A 797 -36.19 22.35 -8.18
C MET A 797 -37.26 22.53 -9.27
N LYS A 798 -37.08 23.45 -10.23
CA LYS A 798 -38.03 23.62 -11.35
C LYS A 798 -37.96 22.44 -12.32
N MET A 799 -36.78 21.87 -12.55
CA MET A 799 -36.63 20.66 -13.36
C MET A 799 -37.21 19.44 -12.64
N LEU A 800 -37.01 19.29 -11.33
CA LEU A 800 -37.58 18.21 -10.52
C LEU A 800 -39.11 18.30 -10.53
N VAL A 801 -39.67 19.50 -10.29
CA VAL A 801 -41.11 19.77 -10.39
C VAL A 801 -41.62 19.48 -11.80
N ALA A 802 -40.94 19.95 -12.86
CA ALA A 802 -41.33 19.65 -14.23
C ALA A 802 -41.21 18.15 -14.59
N THR A 803 -40.22 17.42 -14.06
CA THR A 803 -40.11 15.96 -14.26
C THR A 803 -41.08 15.16 -13.40
N ILE A 804 -41.49 15.68 -12.24
CA ILE A 804 -42.56 15.11 -11.42
C ILE A 804 -43.89 15.35 -12.11
N ASP A 805 -44.11 16.53 -12.69
CA ASP A 805 -45.32 16.89 -13.43
C ASP A 805 -45.40 16.12 -14.77
N LEU A 806 -44.30 16.02 -15.52
CA LEU A 806 -44.21 15.18 -16.74
C LEU A 806 -44.31 13.68 -16.42
N GLY A 807 -43.74 13.24 -15.29
CA GLY A 807 -43.87 11.87 -14.80
C GLY A 807 -45.29 11.55 -14.35
N MET A 808 -45.98 12.53 -13.74
CA MET A 808 -47.38 12.43 -13.32
C MET A 808 -48.33 12.47 -14.54
N GLU A 809 -48.07 13.30 -15.54
CA GLU A 809 -48.80 13.33 -16.81
C GLU A 809 -48.57 12.08 -17.67
N ALA A 810 -47.34 11.55 -17.72
CA ALA A 810 -47.05 10.29 -18.43
C ALA A 810 -47.74 9.10 -17.74
N SER A 811 -47.75 9.08 -16.40
CA SER A 811 -48.45 8.07 -15.61
C SER A 811 -49.98 8.18 -15.74
N LEU A 812 -50.52 9.41 -15.84
CA LEU A 812 -51.95 9.66 -16.08
C LEU A 812 -52.37 9.27 -17.51
N LYS A 813 -51.56 9.58 -18.53
CA LYS A 813 -51.80 9.18 -19.93
C LYS A 813 -51.70 7.67 -20.13
N GLN A 814 -50.86 6.98 -19.35
CA GLN A 814 -50.74 5.52 -19.38
C GLN A 814 -51.84 4.83 -18.56
N ALA A 815 -52.37 5.50 -17.52
CA ALA A 815 -53.56 5.07 -16.78
C ALA A 815 -54.88 5.29 -17.55
N GLU A 816 -54.97 6.33 -18.40
CA GLU A 816 -56.12 6.57 -19.28
C GLU A 816 -56.15 5.60 -20.48
N LYS A 817 -54.98 5.27 -21.06
CA LYS A 817 -54.89 4.29 -22.16
C LYS A 817 -55.22 2.84 -21.73
N GLY A 818 -55.23 2.55 -20.43
CA GLY A 818 -55.62 1.24 -19.89
C GLY A 818 -57.12 1.01 -19.74
N LYS A 819 -57.98 2.01 -19.98
CA LYS A 819 -59.43 1.93 -19.71
C LYS A 819 -60.36 1.90 -20.93
N GLN A 820 -59.87 2.01 -22.17
CA GLN A 820 -60.75 1.95 -23.34
C GLN A 820 -60.14 1.14 -24.51
N GLY A 821 -60.77 -0.01 -24.78
CA GLY A 821 -61.05 -0.44 -26.16
C GLY A 821 -60.16 -1.52 -26.78
N ALA A 822 -60.69 -2.74 -26.82
CA ALA A 822 -60.34 -3.74 -27.81
C ALA A 822 -61.00 -3.42 -29.19
N LYS A 823 -60.17 -3.37 -30.25
CA LYS A 823 -60.42 -3.79 -31.67
C LYS A 823 -61.44 -3.00 -32.56
N PRO A 824 -61.43 -3.14 -33.92
CA PRO A 824 -60.95 -2.09 -34.86
C PRO A 824 -61.89 -1.77 -36.07
N GLN A 825 -61.67 -0.65 -36.80
CA GLN A 825 -61.68 -0.56 -38.30
C GLN A 825 -61.64 0.90 -38.85
N ALA A 826 -60.88 1.06 -39.94
CA ALA A 826 -61.02 1.90 -41.15
C ALA A 826 -61.69 3.29 -41.12
N ALA A 827 -61.01 4.32 -41.67
CA ALA A 827 -61.42 5.04 -42.90
C ALA A 827 -60.51 6.26 -43.21
N ALA A 828 -60.26 6.41 -44.52
CA ALA A 828 -59.82 7.52 -45.37
C ALA A 828 -59.62 8.95 -44.82
N GLU A 829 -58.60 9.64 -45.36
CA GLU A 829 -58.84 10.85 -46.16
C GLU A 829 -57.67 11.13 -47.15
N ASN A 830 -58.05 11.36 -48.42
CA ASN A 830 -57.20 11.82 -49.52
C ASN A 830 -56.96 13.34 -49.42
N VAL A 831 -55.89 13.88 -50.01
CA VAL A 831 -55.94 14.81 -51.17
C VAL A 831 -54.55 14.90 -51.82
N ASP A 832 -54.60 14.83 -53.15
CA ASP A 832 -53.57 14.89 -54.19
C ASP A 832 -52.47 15.97 -54.08
N ASN A 833 -51.30 15.63 -54.60
CA ASN A 833 -50.81 16.15 -55.89
C ASN A 833 -49.64 15.30 -56.38
N GLY A 834 -49.82 14.62 -57.50
CA GLY A 834 -48.80 13.81 -58.15
C GLY A 834 -47.88 14.60 -59.07
N GLU A 835 -46.78 13.97 -59.49
CA GLU A 835 -46.46 13.82 -60.92
C GLU A 835 -45.29 12.84 -61.16
N ALA A 836 -45.49 12.04 -62.22
CA ALA A 836 -44.52 11.46 -63.15
C ALA A 836 -43.53 10.35 -62.72
N ALA A 837 -44.02 9.10 -62.89
CA ALA A 837 -43.55 8.12 -63.88
C ALA A 837 -42.04 7.82 -64.09
N ALA A 838 -41.63 6.63 -63.62
CA ALA A 838 -41.04 5.49 -64.38
C ALA A 838 -39.64 5.66 -65.07
N PRO A 839 -39.04 4.59 -65.63
CA PRO A 839 -38.30 3.54 -64.91
C PRO A 839 -36.91 3.26 -65.53
N ALA A 840 -36.05 2.48 -64.87
CA ALA A 840 -34.91 1.83 -65.55
C ALA A 840 -34.49 0.51 -64.87
N PRO A 841 -33.94 -0.45 -65.62
CA PRO A 841 -34.28 -1.86 -65.45
C PRO A 841 -33.05 -2.79 -65.25
N ASP A 842 -33.38 -4.06 -65.08
CA ASP A 842 -32.64 -5.26 -65.51
C ASP A 842 -31.26 -5.59 -64.92
N SER A 843 -31.30 -6.66 -64.12
CA SER A 843 -30.23 -7.66 -63.91
C SER A 843 -29.65 -8.22 -65.22
N PRO A 844 -28.45 -8.82 -65.19
CA PRO A 844 -28.41 -10.30 -65.12
C PRO A 844 -27.22 -10.87 -64.31
N GLY A 845 -27.43 -12.04 -63.67
CA GLY A 845 -26.36 -12.92 -63.14
C GLY A 845 -25.65 -13.71 -64.27
N PRO A 846 -25.18 -14.96 -64.09
CA PRO A 846 -24.70 -15.70 -62.90
C PRO A 846 -23.45 -16.59 -63.20
N SER A 847 -22.90 -17.27 -62.18
CA SER A 847 -22.19 -18.58 -62.23
C SER A 847 -21.67 -18.89 -60.82
N ALA A 848 -22.23 -19.80 -60.01
CA ALA A 848 -22.53 -21.23 -60.14
C ALA A 848 -21.32 -22.15 -59.89
N ALA A 849 -21.29 -22.78 -58.71
CA ALA A 849 -20.93 -24.19 -58.52
C ALA A 849 -21.68 -24.71 -57.28
N TYR A 850 -22.48 -25.75 -57.49
CA TYR A 850 -23.32 -26.44 -56.52
C TYR A 850 -22.92 -27.91 -56.53
N GLU A 851 -23.00 -28.60 -55.38
CA GLU A 851 -23.26 -30.04 -55.36
C GLU A 851 -23.94 -30.46 -54.03
N GLU A 852 -25.24 -30.71 -54.17
CA GLU A 852 -26.14 -31.74 -53.62
C GLU A 852 -26.33 -32.09 -52.12
N LEU A 853 -27.63 -32.12 -51.80
CA LEU A 853 -28.45 -32.60 -50.65
C LEU A 853 -28.49 -34.15 -50.56
N PRO A 854 -29.19 -34.85 -49.60
CA PRO A 854 -30.48 -34.54 -48.92
C PRO A 854 -30.48 -34.79 -47.38
N GLY A 855 -31.44 -34.44 -46.52
CA GLY A 855 -32.87 -34.18 -46.64
C GLY A 855 -33.68 -35.30 -45.95
N ASP A 856 -34.00 -35.16 -44.65
CA ASP A 856 -35.33 -35.50 -44.09
C ASP A 856 -35.56 -34.89 -42.68
N LEU A 857 -36.84 -34.68 -42.37
CA LEU A 857 -37.45 -33.83 -41.36
C LEU A 857 -37.55 -34.45 -39.95
N GLY A 858 -37.62 -33.57 -38.93
CA GLY A 858 -38.05 -33.93 -37.57
C GLY A 858 -38.10 -32.72 -36.63
N ASP A 859 -39.31 -32.22 -36.37
CA ASP A 859 -39.70 -31.18 -35.40
C ASP A 859 -39.25 -31.44 -33.96
N ALA A 860 -38.82 -30.40 -33.22
CA ALA A 860 -39.06 -30.23 -31.77
C ALA A 860 -38.57 -28.87 -31.21
N SER A 861 -39.52 -27.93 -31.07
CA SER A 861 -39.71 -26.96 -29.97
C SER A 861 -38.51 -26.28 -29.26
N PRO A 862 -38.38 -24.94 -29.31
CA PRO A 862 -37.91 -24.16 -28.17
C PRO A 862 -39.07 -23.98 -27.18
N GLU A 863 -38.83 -24.42 -25.96
CA GLU A 863 -39.76 -24.32 -24.83
C GLU A 863 -40.25 -22.89 -24.61
N ARG A 864 -41.57 -22.83 -24.51
CA ARG A 864 -42.40 -21.73 -24.02
C ARG A 864 -41.90 -21.26 -22.66
N ALA A 865 -41.11 -20.19 -22.62
CA ALA A 865 -40.96 -19.37 -21.43
C ALA A 865 -42.37 -18.85 -21.08
N GLY A 866 -42.94 -19.42 -20.02
CA GLY A 866 -44.25 -19.06 -19.51
C GLY A 866 -44.34 -17.55 -19.30
N SER A 867 -45.41 -16.96 -19.83
CA SER A 867 -45.84 -15.62 -19.45
C SER A 867 -45.82 -15.51 -17.93
N PRO A 868 -45.25 -14.45 -17.34
CA PRO A 868 -45.47 -14.17 -15.93
C PRO A 868 -46.98 -14.02 -15.72
N THR A 869 -47.58 -14.92 -14.93
CA THR A 869 -48.94 -14.78 -14.44
C THR A 869 -49.09 -13.43 -13.76
N SER A 870 -50.26 -12.79 -13.84
CA SER A 870 -50.47 -11.44 -13.28
C SER A 870 -50.14 -11.33 -11.79
N GLU A 871 -50.11 -12.45 -11.05
CA GLU A 871 -49.60 -12.54 -9.67
C GLU A 871 -48.12 -12.18 -9.48
N THR A 872 -47.26 -12.37 -10.49
CA THR A 872 -45.82 -12.06 -10.37
C THR A 872 -45.52 -10.58 -10.60
N LEU A 873 -46.33 -9.89 -11.40
CA LEU A 873 -46.26 -8.45 -11.60
C LEU A 873 -46.78 -7.69 -10.37
N ASP A 874 -47.81 -8.24 -9.70
CA ASP A 874 -48.31 -7.75 -8.43
C ASP A 874 -47.28 -7.97 -7.29
N LYS A 875 -46.55 -9.09 -7.28
CA LYS A 875 -45.45 -9.33 -6.31
C LYS A 875 -44.22 -8.45 -6.55
N VAL A 876 -43.87 -8.13 -7.80
CA VAL A 876 -42.77 -7.19 -8.13
C VAL A 876 -43.15 -5.74 -7.80
N THR A 877 -44.42 -5.36 -7.99
CA THR A 877 -44.92 -4.03 -7.60
C THR A 877 -45.17 -3.90 -6.10
N GLU A 878 -45.44 -5.00 -5.38
CA GLU A 878 -45.47 -5.05 -3.92
C GLU A 878 -44.05 -5.01 -3.31
N HIS A 879 -43.06 -5.66 -3.94
CA HIS A 879 -41.65 -5.47 -3.59
C HIS A 879 -41.12 -4.06 -3.90
N ALA A 880 -41.67 -3.38 -4.91
CA ALA A 880 -41.34 -1.98 -5.21
C ALA A 880 -41.82 -0.98 -4.13
N LYS A 881 -42.68 -1.41 -3.19
CA LYS A 881 -43.08 -0.61 -2.00
C LYS A 881 -42.11 -0.71 -0.83
N THR A 882 -41.05 -1.51 -0.93
CA THR A 882 -40.04 -1.63 0.13
C THR A 882 -39.09 -0.43 0.13
N THR A 883 -38.77 0.08 1.32
CA THR A 883 -37.86 1.23 1.54
C THR A 883 -36.51 1.09 0.84
N ASP A 884 -36.04 -0.13 0.59
CA ASP A 884 -34.78 -0.43 -0.11
C ASP A 884 -34.76 0.03 -1.58
N VAL A 885 -35.88 -0.06 -2.31
CA VAL A 885 -35.95 0.40 -3.71
C VAL A 885 -35.90 1.92 -3.80
N TRP A 886 -36.61 2.61 -2.92
CA TRP A 886 -36.55 4.08 -2.83
C TRP A 886 -35.17 4.57 -2.42
N ILE A 887 -34.51 3.89 -1.48
CA ILE A 887 -33.14 4.20 -1.09
C ILE A 887 -32.20 4.02 -2.29
N LYS A 888 -32.29 2.93 -3.06
CA LYS A 888 -31.46 2.71 -4.25
C LYS A 888 -31.68 3.77 -5.33
N VAL A 889 -32.93 4.11 -5.65
CA VAL A 889 -33.25 5.16 -6.63
C VAL A 889 -32.78 6.53 -6.16
N PHE A 890 -33.02 6.87 -4.88
CA PHE A 890 -32.56 8.12 -4.29
C PHE A 890 -31.02 8.23 -4.31
N VAL A 891 -30.31 7.18 -3.91
CA VAL A 891 -28.84 7.13 -3.93
C VAL A 891 -28.31 7.27 -5.35
N VAL A 892 -28.90 6.58 -6.34
CA VAL A 892 -28.47 6.69 -7.76
C VAL A 892 -28.74 8.10 -8.30
N SER A 893 -29.90 8.69 -8.01
CA SER A 893 -30.24 10.05 -8.44
C SER A 893 -29.36 11.11 -7.78
N CYS A 894 -29.11 11.01 -6.47
CA CYS A 894 -28.17 11.89 -5.77
C CYS A 894 -26.75 11.74 -6.34
N THR A 895 -26.31 10.52 -6.61
CA THR A 895 -25.00 10.25 -7.21
C THR A 895 -24.88 10.89 -8.59
N LYS A 896 -25.89 10.76 -9.45
CA LYS A 896 -25.92 11.41 -10.76
C LYS A 896 -25.92 12.94 -10.65
N TRP A 897 -26.67 13.51 -9.71
CA TRP A 897 -26.68 14.95 -9.46
C TRP A 897 -25.29 15.44 -9.02
N ILE A 898 -24.63 14.74 -8.09
CA ILE A 898 -23.26 15.03 -7.65
C ILE A 898 -22.30 14.95 -8.84
N ILE A 899 -22.38 13.89 -9.65
CA ILE A 899 -21.55 13.73 -10.86
C ILE A 899 -21.73 14.93 -11.80
N ASN A 900 -22.96 15.32 -12.10
CA ASN A 900 -23.23 16.44 -13.01
C ASN A 900 -22.69 17.76 -12.45
N LYS A 901 -22.83 18.01 -11.15
CA LYS A 901 -22.27 19.20 -10.50
C LYS A 901 -20.75 19.23 -10.49
N LEU A 902 -20.10 18.11 -10.19
CA LEU A 902 -18.64 18.00 -10.26
C LEU A 902 -18.12 18.21 -11.69
N ASN A 903 -18.81 17.64 -12.68
CA ASN A 903 -18.47 17.81 -14.09
C ASN A 903 -18.61 19.25 -14.58
N GLU A 904 -19.61 19.98 -14.08
CA GLU A 904 -19.80 21.41 -14.36
C GLU A 904 -18.62 22.24 -13.84
N ILE A 905 -18.10 21.91 -12.65
CA ILE A 905 -16.94 22.59 -12.05
C ILE A 905 -15.67 22.35 -12.87
N SER A 906 -15.49 21.14 -13.42
CA SER A 906 -14.29 20.76 -14.18
C SER A 906 -14.40 20.95 -15.70
N PHE A 907 -15.46 21.58 -16.21
CA PHE A 907 -15.79 21.60 -17.65
C PHE A 907 -14.63 22.10 -18.53
N ASP A 908 -14.14 23.32 -18.29
CA ASP A 908 -13.06 23.93 -19.09
C ASP A 908 -11.80 23.06 -19.10
N TYR A 909 -11.43 22.57 -17.92
CA TYR A 909 -10.22 21.76 -17.73
C TYR A 909 -10.34 20.43 -18.47
N ARG A 910 -11.50 19.78 -18.43
CA ARG A 910 -11.77 18.51 -19.11
C ARG A 910 -11.65 18.65 -20.63
N THR A 911 -12.21 19.72 -21.20
CA THR A 911 -12.15 19.95 -22.65
C THR A 911 -10.72 20.12 -23.12
N VAL A 912 -9.92 20.90 -22.38
CA VAL A 912 -8.49 21.07 -22.65
C VAL A 912 -7.73 19.75 -22.48
N ALA A 913 -7.97 19.03 -21.38
CA ALA A 913 -7.31 17.76 -21.12
C ALA A 913 -7.57 16.73 -22.24
N LYS A 914 -8.81 16.63 -22.73
CA LYS A 914 -9.15 15.70 -23.81
C LYS A 914 -8.45 16.04 -25.13
N GLN A 915 -8.40 17.31 -25.50
CA GLN A 915 -7.67 17.75 -26.69
C GLN A 915 -6.17 17.42 -26.58
N ILE A 916 -5.57 17.68 -25.41
CA ILE A 916 -4.16 17.38 -25.17
C ILE A 916 -3.91 15.87 -25.24
N ASP A 917 -4.78 15.06 -24.63
CA ASP A 917 -4.62 13.61 -24.65
C ASP A 917 -4.63 13.05 -26.09
N GLU A 918 -5.46 13.59 -26.99
CA GLU A 918 -5.46 13.24 -28.42
C GLU A 918 -4.12 13.60 -29.10
N GLU A 919 -3.66 14.84 -28.96
CA GLU A 919 -2.37 15.32 -29.50
C GLU A 919 -1.18 14.58 -28.87
N GLN A 920 -1.30 14.13 -27.62
CA GLN A 920 -0.26 13.41 -26.93
C GLN A 920 0.01 12.04 -27.53
N THR A 921 -1.02 11.33 -28.00
CA THR A 921 -0.83 10.00 -28.61
C THR A 921 0.03 10.06 -29.88
N THR A 922 -0.05 11.15 -30.66
CA THR A 922 0.75 11.32 -31.88
C THR A 922 2.19 11.69 -31.53
N VAL A 923 2.38 12.63 -30.61
CA VAL A 923 3.71 13.04 -30.11
C VAL A 923 4.45 11.86 -29.46
N LYS A 924 3.76 11.02 -28.69
CA LYS A 924 4.33 9.81 -28.08
C LYS A 924 4.88 8.84 -29.11
N LYS A 925 4.15 8.59 -30.20
CA LYS A 925 4.60 7.70 -31.29
C LYS A 925 5.88 8.24 -31.93
N GLU A 926 5.93 9.55 -32.17
CA GLU A 926 7.10 10.20 -32.75
C GLU A 926 8.32 10.14 -31.81
N ILE A 927 8.14 10.44 -30.52
CA ILE A 927 9.21 10.33 -29.51
C ILE A 927 9.70 8.88 -29.41
N ARG A 928 8.79 7.90 -29.40
CA ARG A 928 9.11 6.46 -29.33
C ARG A 928 9.97 6.05 -30.53
N ASN A 929 9.59 6.45 -31.74
CA ASN A 929 10.36 6.19 -32.96
C ASN A 929 11.74 6.85 -32.93
N LYS A 930 11.83 8.12 -32.49
CA LYS A 930 13.10 8.83 -32.34
C LYS A 930 14.04 8.18 -31.31
N MET A 931 13.52 7.65 -30.19
CA MET A 931 14.32 6.94 -29.19
C MET A 931 14.93 5.63 -29.72
N MET A 932 14.28 4.97 -30.69
CA MET A 932 14.79 3.78 -31.34
C MET A 932 15.90 4.11 -32.36
N ASN A 933 15.78 5.26 -33.04
CA ASN A 933 16.60 5.62 -34.18
C ASN A 933 17.83 6.50 -33.85
N THR A 934 17.88 7.13 -32.68
CA THR A 934 18.94 8.13 -32.35
C THR A 934 20.00 7.54 -31.41
N ASP A 935 21.27 7.61 -31.79
CA ASP A 935 22.41 7.13 -30.99
C ASP A 935 22.97 8.14 -29.98
N ASP A 936 22.80 9.45 -30.22
CA ASP A 936 23.35 10.51 -29.38
C ASP A 936 22.34 11.65 -29.17
N GLY A 937 22.32 12.18 -27.95
CA GLY A 937 21.33 13.14 -27.45
C GLY A 937 21.37 14.52 -28.11
N ALA A 938 20.77 14.64 -29.29
CA ALA A 938 20.40 15.91 -29.90
C ALA A 938 18.98 16.33 -29.49
N ASP A 939 18.77 17.64 -29.35
CA ASP A 939 17.52 18.26 -28.90
C ASP A 939 16.31 17.77 -29.70
N LEU A 940 15.36 17.20 -28.95
CA LEU A 940 14.22 16.47 -29.47
C LEU A 940 13.07 17.44 -29.77
N GLN A 941 13.24 18.35 -30.74
CA GLN A 941 12.13 19.16 -31.21
C GLN A 941 11.18 18.31 -32.08
N VAL A 942 9.90 18.31 -31.71
CA VAL A 942 8.80 17.67 -32.44
C VAL A 942 7.92 18.81 -32.93
N ASP A 943 7.75 18.93 -34.25
CA ASP A 943 6.86 19.93 -34.84
C ASP A 943 5.40 19.47 -34.68
N ILE A 944 4.60 20.30 -34.00
CA ILE A 944 3.18 20.02 -33.72
C ILE A 944 2.32 20.78 -34.73
N SER A 945 1.51 20.07 -35.52
CA SER A 945 0.48 20.69 -36.36
C SER A 945 -0.66 21.24 -35.48
N GLN A 946 -0.78 22.56 -35.40
CA GLN A 946 -1.77 23.23 -34.56
C GLN A 946 -3.18 23.12 -35.17
N SER A 947 -4.12 22.48 -34.46
CA SER A 947 -5.53 22.40 -34.84
C SER A 947 -6.41 23.26 -33.91
N ASP A 948 -7.50 23.84 -34.39
CA ASP A 948 -8.40 24.64 -33.53
C ASP A 948 -9.29 23.74 -32.65
N ILE A 949 -9.57 24.17 -31.40
CA ILE A 949 -10.37 23.37 -30.44
C ILE A 949 -11.83 23.28 -30.91
N ASN A 950 -12.33 22.05 -31.11
CA ASN A 950 -13.75 21.78 -31.32
C ASN A 950 -14.42 21.27 -30.03
N ILE A 951 -14.98 22.20 -29.24
CA ILE A 951 -15.56 21.91 -27.92
C ILE A 951 -16.68 20.86 -27.98
N LYS A 952 -17.58 20.95 -28.97
CA LYS A 952 -18.73 20.03 -29.10
C LYS A 952 -18.26 18.60 -29.35
N ARG A 953 -17.31 18.42 -30.26
CA ARG A 953 -16.71 17.12 -30.56
C ARG A 953 -16.05 16.50 -29.33
N CYS A 954 -15.29 17.29 -28.56
CA CYS A 954 -14.64 16.79 -27.34
C CYS A 954 -15.68 16.33 -26.28
N GLU A 955 -16.79 17.07 -26.14
CA GLU A 955 -17.85 16.74 -25.20
C GLU A 955 -18.59 15.46 -25.58
N GLU A 956 -19.00 15.32 -26.85
CA GLU A 956 -19.66 14.13 -27.39
C GLU A 956 -18.82 12.89 -27.16
N MET A 957 -17.55 12.92 -27.59
CA MET A 957 -16.64 11.80 -27.42
C MET A 957 -16.46 11.43 -25.94
N TRP A 958 -16.49 12.40 -25.02
CA TRP A 958 -16.28 12.13 -23.58
C TRP A 958 -17.50 11.50 -22.92
N GLN A 959 -18.70 11.93 -23.33
CA GLN A 959 -19.94 11.33 -22.86
C GLN A 959 -20.03 9.87 -23.29
N GLU A 960 -19.71 9.57 -24.54
CA GLU A 960 -19.66 8.18 -25.05
C GLU A 960 -18.71 7.27 -24.26
N ASP A 961 -17.53 7.79 -23.89
CA ASP A 961 -16.53 7.02 -23.13
C ASP A 961 -16.99 6.72 -21.69
N LEU A 962 -17.79 7.59 -21.09
CA LEU A 962 -18.27 7.44 -19.71
C LEU A 962 -19.52 6.59 -19.59
N GLU A 963 -20.41 6.63 -20.57
CA GLU A 963 -21.63 5.82 -20.56
C GLU A 963 -21.30 4.32 -20.56
N LYS A 964 -20.15 3.94 -21.11
CA LYS A 964 -19.62 2.57 -21.09
C LYS A 964 -19.13 2.11 -19.70
N LYS A 965 -18.98 3.00 -18.72
CA LYS A 965 -18.33 2.72 -17.42
C LYS A 965 -19.33 2.67 -16.25
N SER A 966 -18.95 1.99 -15.16
CA SER A 966 -19.79 1.85 -13.95
C SER A 966 -20.05 3.19 -13.24
N LEU A 967 -21.17 3.28 -12.52
CA LEU A 967 -21.57 4.50 -11.80
C LEU A 967 -20.52 4.97 -10.77
N ILE A 968 -19.89 4.02 -10.06
CA ILE A 968 -18.85 4.30 -9.06
C ILE A 968 -17.61 4.89 -9.75
N TYR A 969 -17.17 4.30 -10.88
CA TYR A 969 -16.06 4.84 -11.65
C TYR A 969 -16.35 6.27 -12.12
N ARG A 970 -17.57 6.52 -12.62
CA ARG A 970 -17.98 7.86 -13.07
C ARG A 970 -17.91 8.89 -11.95
N LEU A 971 -18.37 8.53 -10.74
CA LEU A 971 -18.28 9.39 -9.56
C LEU A 971 -16.82 9.69 -9.17
N LEU A 972 -15.99 8.64 -9.05
CA LEU A 972 -14.58 8.81 -8.69
C LEU A 972 -13.82 9.62 -9.74
N ASN A 973 -14.09 9.41 -11.03
CA ASN A 973 -13.46 10.17 -12.10
C ASN A 973 -13.91 11.63 -12.11
N ALA A 974 -15.20 11.90 -11.90
CA ALA A 974 -15.70 13.28 -11.79
C ALA A 974 -15.11 13.99 -10.57
N LEU A 975 -15.00 13.31 -9.43
CA LEU A 975 -14.35 13.84 -8.23
C LEU A 975 -12.87 14.13 -8.47
N TYR A 976 -12.14 13.18 -9.07
CA TYR A 976 -10.73 13.35 -9.41
C TYR A 976 -10.51 14.54 -10.34
N LEU A 977 -11.26 14.66 -11.43
CA LEU A 977 -11.14 15.77 -12.38
C LEU A 977 -11.51 17.12 -11.74
N ALA A 978 -12.52 17.16 -10.88
CA ALA A 978 -12.88 18.37 -10.13
C ALA A 978 -11.77 18.80 -9.16
N LEU A 979 -11.17 17.86 -8.44
CA LEU A 979 -10.04 18.12 -7.53
C LEU A 979 -8.81 18.60 -8.31
N VAL A 980 -8.48 17.95 -9.42
CA VAL A 980 -7.33 18.30 -10.27
C VAL A 980 -7.51 19.70 -10.86
N ALA A 981 -8.71 20.03 -11.34
CA ALA A 981 -9.03 21.35 -11.88
C ALA A 981 -8.91 22.49 -10.84
N ARG A 982 -8.99 22.17 -9.54
CA ARG A 982 -9.00 23.14 -8.42
C ARG A 982 -7.98 22.80 -7.34
N THR A 983 -6.81 22.32 -7.75
CA THR A 983 -5.71 21.94 -6.84
C THR A 983 -5.18 23.08 -5.97
N GLU A 984 -5.32 24.34 -6.41
CA GLU A 984 -4.96 25.54 -5.65
C GLU A 984 -5.67 25.60 -4.28
N PHE A 985 -6.98 25.33 -4.25
CA PHE A 985 -7.78 25.38 -3.02
C PHE A 985 -7.44 24.25 -2.05
N ILE A 986 -7.05 23.08 -2.58
CA ILE A 986 -6.57 21.95 -1.76
C ILE A 986 -5.28 22.36 -1.04
N CYS A 987 -4.37 23.06 -1.72
CA CYS A 987 -3.14 23.54 -1.11
C CYS A 987 -3.42 24.58 -0.02
N TYR A 988 -4.29 25.56 -0.29
CA TYR A 988 -4.67 26.56 0.71
C TYR A 988 -5.36 25.94 1.92
N PHE A 989 -6.25 24.97 1.71
CA PHE A 989 -6.88 24.23 2.79
C PHE A 989 -5.86 23.50 3.66
N MET A 990 -4.88 22.79 3.07
CA MET A 990 -3.83 22.10 3.83
C MET A 990 -2.94 23.06 4.62
N MET A 991 -2.63 24.23 4.06
CA MET A 991 -1.88 25.30 4.74
C MET A 991 -2.63 25.83 5.97
N ILE A 992 -3.94 26.07 5.84
CA ILE A 992 -4.79 26.51 6.95
C ILE A 992 -4.94 25.39 7.99
N LEU A 993 -5.19 24.16 7.55
CA LEU A 993 -5.32 22.99 8.43
C LEU A 993 -4.06 22.75 9.27
N CYS A 994 -2.88 22.92 8.69
CA CYS A 994 -1.61 22.83 9.41
C CYS A 994 -1.56 23.83 10.58
N HIS A 995 -1.96 25.08 10.36
CA HIS A 995 -2.00 26.07 11.41
C HIS A 995 -3.06 25.76 12.47
N LEU A 996 -4.26 25.33 12.04
CA LEU A 996 -5.36 24.95 12.94
C LEU A 996 -4.96 23.81 13.88
N CYS A 997 -4.16 22.84 13.42
CA CYS A 997 -3.73 21.72 14.25
C CYS A 997 -2.48 22.01 15.09
N ASN A 998 -1.51 22.77 14.56
CA ASN A 998 -0.23 23.01 15.25
C ASN A 998 -0.26 24.23 16.20
N GLY A 999 -1.02 25.28 15.88
CA GLY A 999 -1.19 26.46 16.73
C GLY A 999 0.09 27.21 17.13
N ASN A 1000 1.17 27.13 16.33
CA ASN A 1000 2.49 27.70 16.65
C ASN A 1000 2.89 28.89 15.75
N LEU A 1001 3.87 29.69 16.20
CA LEU A 1001 4.34 30.86 15.44
C LEU A 1001 4.96 30.48 14.09
N LEU A 1002 5.55 29.29 13.98
CA LEU A 1002 6.13 28.78 12.73
C LEU A 1002 5.08 28.38 11.69
N SER A 1003 3.84 28.07 12.08
CA SER A 1003 2.77 27.75 11.13
C SER A 1003 1.95 28.98 10.71
N LEU A 1004 1.99 30.07 11.49
CA LEU A 1004 1.23 31.28 11.26
C LEU A 1004 1.46 31.93 9.87
N PRO A 1005 2.68 31.93 9.29
CA PRO A 1005 2.88 32.46 7.94
C PRO A 1005 2.15 31.70 6.84
N PHE A 1006 1.78 30.42 7.03
CA PHE A 1006 1.07 29.64 6.01
C PHE A 1006 -0.29 30.26 5.63
N PRO A 1007 -1.26 30.42 6.55
CA PRO A 1007 -2.55 31.03 6.22
C PRO A 1007 -2.40 32.48 5.74
N ILE A 1008 -1.47 33.26 6.31
CA ILE A 1008 -1.25 34.66 5.93
C ILE A 1008 -0.83 34.77 4.46
N VAL A 1009 0.17 33.99 4.05
CA VAL A 1009 0.69 34.01 2.67
C VAL A 1009 -0.34 33.43 1.69
N ALA A 1010 -1.08 32.40 2.08
CA ALA A 1010 -2.16 31.84 1.27
C ALA A 1010 -3.24 32.88 0.94
N VAL A 1011 -3.67 33.67 1.94
CA VAL A 1011 -4.75 34.64 1.79
C VAL A 1011 -4.26 35.97 1.18
N LEU A 1012 -3.15 36.53 1.67
CA LEU A 1012 -2.67 37.84 1.23
C LEU A 1012 -1.88 37.83 -0.08
N TRP A 1013 -1.24 36.72 -0.45
CA TRP A 1013 -0.48 36.63 -1.70
C TRP A 1013 -1.11 35.64 -2.69
N GLY A 1014 -1.47 34.44 -2.22
CA GLY A 1014 -2.06 33.40 -3.07
C GLY A 1014 -3.40 33.81 -3.68
N MET A 1015 -4.41 34.04 -2.84
CA MET A 1015 -5.79 34.34 -3.29
C MET A 1015 -5.95 35.73 -3.93
N LEU A 1016 -5.04 36.67 -3.68
CA LEU A 1016 -5.08 38.03 -4.26
C LEU A 1016 -4.36 38.16 -5.61
N SER A 1017 -3.61 37.13 -6.02
CA SER A 1017 -2.89 37.16 -7.31
C SER A 1017 -3.83 36.99 -8.51
N LEU A 1018 -3.70 37.86 -9.51
CA LEU A 1018 -4.49 37.83 -10.76
C LEU A 1018 -3.58 37.49 -11.96
N PRO A 1019 -4.00 36.64 -12.91
CA PRO A 1019 -5.18 35.75 -12.88
C PRO A 1019 -5.01 34.50 -12.00
N ARG A 1020 -3.77 34.14 -11.63
CA ARG A 1020 -3.41 32.99 -10.79
C ARG A 1020 -2.04 33.20 -10.13
N PRO A 1021 -1.72 32.51 -9.02
CA PRO A 1021 -0.43 32.65 -8.35
C PRO A 1021 0.72 32.13 -9.20
N ALA A 1022 1.77 32.95 -9.29
CA ALA A 1022 2.95 32.65 -10.10
C ALA A 1022 3.86 31.60 -9.45
N LYS A 1023 4.81 31.08 -10.23
CA LYS A 1023 5.85 30.13 -9.78
C LYS A 1023 6.61 30.59 -8.53
N THR A 1024 6.85 31.90 -8.38
CA THR A 1024 7.56 32.50 -7.25
C THR A 1024 6.88 32.22 -5.91
N PHE A 1025 5.56 32.35 -5.86
CA PHE A 1025 4.74 32.06 -4.69
C PHE A 1025 4.89 30.59 -4.26
N TRP A 1026 4.73 29.65 -5.19
CA TRP A 1026 4.80 28.22 -4.88
C TRP A 1026 6.20 27.77 -4.45
N ILE A 1027 7.25 28.35 -5.04
CA ILE A 1027 8.64 28.10 -4.60
C ILE A 1027 8.85 28.64 -3.18
N PHE A 1028 8.33 29.83 -2.87
CA PHE A 1028 8.40 30.38 -1.52
C PHE A 1028 7.72 29.44 -0.50
N VAL A 1029 6.48 29.01 -0.76
CA VAL A 1029 5.77 28.07 0.11
C VAL A 1029 6.58 26.78 0.32
N LEU A 1030 7.09 26.18 -0.75
CA LEU A 1030 7.88 24.94 -0.66
C LEU A 1030 9.16 25.14 0.17
N SER A 1031 9.89 26.24 -0.08
CA SER A 1031 11.12 26.56 0.65
C SER A 1031 10.85 26.81 2.14
N TYR A 1032 9.73 27.45 2.46
CA TYR A 1032 9.33 27.74 3.83
C TYR A 1032 8.94 26.46 4.58
N VAL A 1033 8.16 25.56 3.97
CA VAL A 1033 7.84 24.25 4.58
C VAL A 1033 9.11 23.44 4.85
N MET A 1034 10.04 23.37 3.89
CA MET A 1034 11.31 22.68 4.07
C MET A 1034 12.11 23.28 5.24
N ALA A 1035 12.18 24.61 5.33
CA ALA A 1035 12.84 25.29 6.44
C ALA A 1035 12.17 24.99 7.79
N VAL A 1036 10.84 25.03 7.88
CA VAL A 1036 10.09 24.71 9.12
C VAL A 1036 10.36 23.27 9.57
N VAL A 1037 10.38 22.30 8.65
CA VAL A 1037 10.69 20.90 8.98
C VAL A 1037 12.11 20.77 9.53
N VAL A 1038 13.10 21.43 8.91
CA VAL A 1038 14.49 21.42 9.41
C VAL A 1038 14.61 22.09 10.77
N ILE A 1039 13.95 23.23 10.97
CA ILE A 1039 13.97 23.96 12.24
C ILE A 1039 13.37 23.10 13.36
N LYS A 1040 12.17 22.53 13.13
CA LYS A 1040 11.55 21.58 14.06
C LYS A 1040 12.50 20.41 14.34
N TYR A 1041 13.05 19.78 13.30
CA TYR A 1041 14.01 18.66 13.43
C TYR A 1041 15.20 18.97 14.36
N VAL A 1042 15.81 20.16 14.21
CA VAL A 1042 16.99 20.55 15.00
C VAL A 1042 16.64 20.83 16.46
N PHE A 1043 15.44 21.34 16.75
CA PHE A 1043 15.00 21.61 18.13
C PHE A 1043 14.54 20.36 18.89
N GLN A 1044 14.27 19.26 18.18
CA GLN A 1044 13.95 17.97 18.81
C GLN A 1044 15.16 17.29 19.49
N PHE A 1045 16.40 17.69 19.19
CA PHE A 1045 17.56 17.17 19.91
C PHE A 1045 17.57 17.66 21.37
N GLY A 1046 17.72 16.74 22.33
CA GLY A 1046 17.93 17.03 23.75
C GLY A 1046 19.29 17.66 24.08
N LEU A 1047 20.08 18.04 23.07
CA LEU A 1047 21.30 18.86 23.21
C LEU A 1047 21.03 20.17 23.97
N TRP A 1048 19.83 20.71 23.81
CA TRP A 1048 19.47 22.02 24.33
C TRP A 1048 18.94 21.93 25.77
N PRO A 1049 19.44 22.75 26.71
CA PRO A 1049 19.03 22.72 28.11
C PRO A 1049 17.52 22.94 28.35
N TRP A 1050 16.82 23.56 27.40
CA TRP A 1050 15.38 23.82 27.47
C TRP A 1050 14.51 22.66 26.97
N SER A 1051 15.07 21.69 26.25
CA SER A 1051 14.35 20.51 25.75
C SER A 1051 14.10 19.47 26.87
N GLN A 1052 14.98 19.44 27.87
CA GLN A 1052 15.00 18.39 28.91
C GLN A 1052 14.03 18.66 30.09
N THR A 1053 13.58 19.89 30.31
CA THR A 1053 12.68 20.25 31.44
C THR A 1053 11.63 21.28 30.99
N PRO A 1054 10.32 21.05 31.25
CA PRO A 1054 9.30 22.05 30.97
C PRO A 1054 9.54 23.31 31.81
N PRO A 1055 9.28 24.52 31.27
CA PRO A 1055 9.51 25.77 31.98
C PRO A 1055 8.63 25.83 33.23
N SER A 1056 9.23 26.09 34.38
CA SER A 1056 8.54 26.13 35.67
C SER A 1056 7.86 27.48 35.97
N ARG A 1057 8.15 28.54 35.20
CA ARG A 1057 7.64 29.91 35.42
C ARG A 1057 7.44 30.69 34.12
N TRP A 1058 6.47 31.61 34.10
CA TRP A 1058 6.10 32.50 32.98
C TRP A 1058 7.21 33.47 32.50
N ASN A 1059 8.25 33.69 33.31
CA ASN A 1059 9.40 34.56 32.97
C ASN A 1059 10.63 33.76 32.51
N ASP A 1060 10.51 32.46 32.27
CA ASP A 1060 11.61 31.63 31.79
C ASP A 1060 11.81 31.89 30.27
N PRO A 1061 13.00 32.28 29.79
CA PRO A 1061 13.26 32.52 28.36
C PRO A 1061 12.98 31.29 27.47
N ARG A 1062 12.83 30.10 28.07
CA ARG A 1062 12.42 28.84 27.43
C ARG A 1062 10.99 28.87 26.88
N ILE A 1063 10.13 29.78 27.34
CA ILE A 1063 8.77 29.97 26.82
C ILE A 1063 8.77 30.45 25.36
N LEU A 1064 9.80 31.20 24.94
CA LEU A 1064 9.92 31.61 23.54
C LEU A 1064 10.02 30.38 22.62
N VAL A 1065 10.69 29.30 23.07
CA VAL A 1065 10.75 28.03 22.34
C VAL A 1065 9.40 27.29 22.35
N GLY A 1066 8.64 27.41 23.45
CA GLY A 1066 7.25 26.95 23.52
C GLY A 1066 6.24 27.71 22.65
N ILE A 1067 6.65 28.81 22.04
CA ILE A 1067 5.90 29.54 21.01
C ILE A 1067 6.29 29.04 19.60
N LEU A 1068 7.50 28.47 19.44
CA LEU A 1068 8.00 27.88 18.19
C LEU A 1068 7.53 26.42 18.01
N GLU A 1069 7.43 25.63 19.07
CA GLU A 1069 6.85 24.27 19.09
C GLU A 1069 5.75 24.16 20.15
N PRO A 1070 4.69 23.37 19.93
CA PRO A 1070 3.68 23.13 20.94
C PRO A 1070 4.34 22.39 22.11
N LEU A 1071 4.65 23.11 23.19
CA LEU A 1071 4.67 22.53 24.52
C LEU A 1071 3.26 21.96 24.75
N PRO A 1072 3.08 20.71 25.21
CA PRO A 1072 1.75 20.15 25.44
C PRO A 1072 0.93 21.10 26.31
N VAL A 1073 -0.10 21.71 25.71
CA VAL A 1073 -0.85 22.87 26.25
C VAL A 1073 -1.84 22.45 27.35
N THR A 1074 -1.51 21.47 28.18
CA THR A 1074 -2.36 21.04 29.30
C THR A 1074 -1.65 20.91 30.65
N CYS A 1075 -0.32 20.94 30.73
CA CYS A 1075 0.36 20.82 32.03
C CYS A 1075 0.64 22.20 32.68
N THR A 1076 -0.31 23.14 32.67
CA THR A 1076 -0.22 24.42 33.44
C THR A 1076 -1.07 24.42 34.71
N THR A 1077 -1.85 23.37 34.97
CA THR A 1077 -2.56 23.20 36.24
C THR A 1077 -1.81 22.25 37.16
N GLN A 1078 -1.56 22.71 38.38
CA GLN A 1078 -0.77 22.11 39.47
C GLN A 1078 -1.24 20.71 39.96
N TYR A 1079 -2.18 20.06 39.28
CA TYR A 1079 -2.79 18.79 39.68
C TYR A 1079 -2.91 17.89 38.45
N ASP A 1080 -1.95 16.97 38.30
CA ASP A 1080 -2.01 15.66 37.62
C ASP A 1080 -0.71 15.35 36.85
N GLU A 1081 0.36 15.09 37.60
CA GLU A 1081 1.62 14.54 37.08
C GLU A 1081 1.45 13.12 36.50
N SER A 1082 0.43 12.35 36.90
CA SER A 1082 0.23 10.97 36.45
C SER A 1082 -0.41 10.85 35.06
N LEU A 1083 -1.25 11.80 34.65
CA LEU A 1083 -1.87 11.80 33.31
C LEU A 1083 -0.91 12.36 32.24
N CYS A 1084 -0.09 13.36 32.57
CA CYS A 1084 0.94 13.89 31.66
C CYS A 1084 2.06 12.85 31.38
N ALA A 1085 2.29 11.88 32.27
CA ALA A 1085 3.21 10.76 32.05
C ALA A 1085 2.65 9.73 31.05
N GLU A 1086 1.34 9.47 31.09
CA GLU A 1086 0.65 8.66 30.08
C GLU A 1086 0.54 9.40 28.74
N ASP A 1087 0.38 10.72 28.71
CA ASP A 1087 0.41 11.50 27.46
C ASP A 1087 1.81 11.59 26.84
N LYS A 1088 2.90 11.56 27.62
CA LYS A 1088 4.25 11.33 27.06
C LYS A 1088 4.45 9.89 26.55
N ALA A 1089 3.73 8.91 27.12
CA ALA A 1089 3.71 7.54 26.61
C ALA A 1089 2.77 7.35 25.40
N ALA A 1090 1.72 8.17 25.28
CA ALA A 1090 0.73 8.17 24.20
C ALA A 1090 1.13 9.09 23.03
N GLN A 1091 1.88 10.17 23.29
CA GLN A 1091 2.55 11.05 22.32
C GLN A 1091 4.02 10.67 22.12
N GLY A 1092 4.47 9.55 22.71
CA GLY A 1092 5.80 8.96 22.55
C GLY A 1092 6.00 8.46 21.12
N GLY A 1093 6.44 9.37 20.25
CA GLY A 1093 6.56 9.23 18.80
C GLY A 1093 5.19 9.39 18.14
N THR A 1094 4.98 10.20 17.10
CA THR A 1094 5.47 9.82 15.77
C THR A 1094 5.13 10.83 14.65
N TYR A 1095 4.58 12.03 14.91
CA TYR A 1095 3.96 12.84 13.83
C TYR A 1095 4.15 14.37 13.89
N TYR A 1096 5.27 14.89 14.40
CA TYR A 1096 5.48 16.35 14.52
C TYR A 1096 5.54 17.11 13.17
N ALA A 1097 5.76 16.39 12.06
CA ALA A 1097 5.91 16.93 10.70
C ALA A 1097 4.86 16.41 9.70
N THR A 1098 3.77 15.79 10.18
CA THR A 1098 2.78 15.13 9.30
C THR A 1098 2.02 16.14 8.43
N TYR A 1099 1.62 17.28 9.00
CA TYR A 1099 0.91 18.31 8.25
C TYR A 1099 1.83 19.00 7.23
N GLU A 1100 3.12 19.15 7.55
CA GLU A 1100 4.14 19.64 6.64
C GLU A 1100 4.35 18.69 5.46
N LEU A 1101 4.34 17.37 5.70
CA LEU A 1101 4.35 16.37 4.61
C LEU A 1101 3.11 16.50 3.72
N LEU A 1102 1.92 16.66 4.31
CA LEU A 1102 0.69 16.84 3.54
C LEU A 1102 0.73 18.11 2.67
N ILE A 1103 1.25 19.22 3.20
CA ILE A 1103 1.46 20.45 2.42
C ILE A 1103 2.47 20.21 1.29
N MET A 1104 3.59 19.54 1.57
CA MET A 1104 4.58 19.24 0.52
C MET A 1104 3.97 18.38 -0.59
N ILE A 1105 3.19 17.36 -0.25
CA ILE A 1105 2.49 16.51 -1.23
C ILE A 1105 1.46 17.34 -2.01
N SER A 1106 0.64 18.15 -1.36
CA SER A 1106 -0.39 18.94 -2.05
C SER A 1106 0.21 19.98 -3.00
N VAL A 1107 1.22 20.72 -2.55
CA VAL A 1107 1.94 21.71 -3.37
C VAL A 1107 2.67 21.03 -4.52
N PHE A 1108 3.22 19.83 -4.28
CA PHE A 1108 3.86 19.07 -5.33
C PHE A 1108 2.87 18.58 -6.39
N VAL A 1109 1.73 18.03 -5.99
CA VAL A 1109 0.64 17.65 -6.92
C VAL A 1109 0.14 18.86 -7.70
N HIS A 1110 0.01 20.02 -7.05
CA HIS A 1110 -0.34 21.25 -7.74
C HIS A 1110 0.75 21.66 -8.76
N ARG A 1111 2.04 21.56 -8.39
CA ARG A 1111 3.16 21.81 -9.30
C ARG A 1111 3.18 20.88 -10.50
N THR A 1112 2.89 19.58 -10.34
CA THR A 1112 2.85 18.65 -11.48
C THR A 1112 1.71 18.98 -12.42
N VAL A 1113 0.53 19.33 -11.89
CA VAL A 1113 -0.60 19.81 -12.70
C VAL A 1113 -0.19 21.09 -13.45
N LEU A 1114 0.35 22.10 -12.77
CA LEU A 1114 0.78 23.34 -13.43
C LEU A 1114 1.83 23.11 -14.52
N LYS A 1115 2.78 22.19 -14.31
CA LYS A 1115 3.79 21.84 -15.32
C LYS A 1115 3.20 21.09 -16.51
N ARG A 1116 2.27 20.16 -16.30
CA ARG A 1116 1.60 19.40 -17.38
C ARG A 1116 0.93 20.33 -18.40
N TYR A 1117 0.35 21.43 -17.95
CA TYR A 1117 -0.29 22.43 -18.82
C TYR A 1117 0.59 23.66 -19.09
N GLY A 1118 1.88 23.63 -18.77
CA GLY A 1118 2.81 24.76 -19.02
C GLY A 1118 2.47 26.07 -18.31
N LEU A 1119 1.72 26.00 -17.21
CA LEU A 1119 1.32 27.14 -16.38
C LEU A 1119 2.38 27.50 -15.32
N TRP A 1120 3.40 26.67 -15.13
CA TRP A 1120 4.50 26.88 -14.18
C TRP A 1120 5.51 27.93 -14.67
N LYS A 1121 5.05 29.18 -14.79
CA LYS A 1121 5.80 30.32 -15.33
C LYS A 1121 5.93 31.46 -14.33
N ASN A 1122 6.84 32.39 -14.60
CA ASN A 1122 6.98 33.63 -13.83
C ASN A 1122 5.86 34.63 -14.19
N GLU A 1123 5.62 35.63 -13.35
CA GLU A 1123 4.55 36.63 -13.54
C GLU A 1123 4.58 37.29 -14.93
N VAL A 1124 5.77 37.72 -15.38
CA VAL A 1124 5.96 38.41 -16.68
C VAL A 1124 5.58 37.52 -17.87
N GLU A 1125 6.02 36.26 -17.86
CA GLU A 1125 5.72 35.30 -18.93
C GLU A 1125 4.23 34.95 -18.96
N GLN A 1126 3.61 34.86 -17.79
CA GLN A 1126 2.19 34.57 -17.65
C GLN A 1126 1.31 35.71 -18.20
N GLU A 1127 1.65 36.96 -17.90
CA GLU A 1127 0.95 38.13 -18.46
C GLU A 1127 1.07 38.17 -19.99
N ALA A 1128 2.28 37.93 -20.53
CA ALA A 1128 2.51 37.92 -21.98
C ALA A 1128 1.70 36.84 -22.73
N ASP A 1129 1.64 35.62 -22.19
CA ASP A 1129 0.84 34.54 -22.79
C ASP A 1129 -0.66 34.86 -22.77
N PHE A 1130 -1.13 35.49 -21.69
CA PHE A 1130 -2.54 35.82 -21.50
C PHE A 1130 -2.98 36.92 -22.46
N ASP A 1131 -2.15 37.95 -22.65
CA ASP A 1131 -2.38 39.02 -23.64
C ASP A 1131 -2.35 38.49 -25.08
N THR A 1132 -1.47 37.54 -25.37
CA THR A 1132 -1.40 36.90 -26.69
C THR A 1132 -2.68 36.11 -26.98
N ALA A 1133 -3.20 35.37 -26.00
CA ALA A 1133 -4.47 34.67 -26.11
C ALA A 1133 -5.66 35.63 -26.27
N ALA A 1134 -5.64 36.79 -25.60
CA ALA A 1134 -6.71 37.80 -25.72
C ALA A 1134 -6.80 38.31 -27.16
N LYS A 1135 -5.67 38.69 -27.76
CA LYS A 1135 -5.58 39.11 -29.17
C LYS A 1135 -6.10 38.07 -30.17
N ARG A 1136 -5.93 36.77 -29.87
CA ARG A 1136 -6.40 35.68 -30.73
C ARG A 1136 -7.90 35.41 -30.56
N SER A 1137 -8.43 35.58 -29.34
CA SER A 1137 -9.87 35.48 -29.07
C SER A 1137 -10.67 36.54 -29.82
N ASP A 1138 -10.20 37.79 -29.81
CA ASP A 1138 -10.87 38.90 -30.49
C ASP A 1138 -11.00 38.65 -32.01
N LYS A 1139 -9.97 38.08 -32.63
CA LYS A 1139 -10.00 37.69 -34.06
C LYS A 1139 -11.01 36.59 -34.41
N THR A 1140 -11.46 35.81 -33.43
CA THR A 1140 -12.39 34.68 -33.67
C THR A 1140 -13.86 35.08 -33.46
N LEU A 1141 -14.13 36.28 -32.94
CA LEU A 1141 -15.48 36.76 -32.58
C LEU A 1141 -16.10 37.73 -33.60
N GLU A 1142 -15.43 38.02 -34.71
CA GLU A 1142 -16.01 38.82 -35.80
C GLU A 1142 -16.91 37.96 -36.71
N GLU A 1143 -18.23 37.99 -36.47
CA GLU A 1143 -19.30 37.78 -37.47
C GLU A 1143 -20.20 39.04 -37.52
N PRO A 1144 -20.86 39.33 -38.66
CA PRO A 1144 -20.99 40.69 -39.18
C PRO A 1144 -22.02 41.53 -38.42
N GLN A 1145 -21.58 42.63 -37.81
CA GLN A 1145 -22.47 43.64 -37.25
C GLN A 1145 -22.97 44.60 -38.33
N LEU A 1146 -24.28 44.89 -38.29
CA LEU A 1146 -24.93 46.01 -38.98
C LEU A 1146 -24.21 47.33 -38.62
N PRO A 1147 -24.08 48.29 -39.56
CA PRO A 1147 -23.27 49.49 -39.35
C PRO A 1147 -23.96 50.45 -38.37
N SER A 1148 -23.26 50.84 -37.31
CA SER A 1148 -23.66 52.00 -36.50
C SER A 1148 -22.58 53.07 -36.52
N LEU A 1149 -23.01 54.29 -36.83
CA LEU A 1149 -22.21 55.50 -36.92
C LEU A 1149 -21.63 55.86 -35.55
N SER A 1150 -20.30 55.86 -35.43
CA SER A 1150 -19.57 56.83 -34.59
C SER A 1150 -18.10 56.87 -34.99
N ALA A 1151 -17.85 57.30 -36.23
CA ALA A 1151 -16.56 57.86 -36.61
C ALA A 1151 -16.63 59.38 -36.42
N ALA A 1152 -16.04 59.88 -35.32
CA ALA A 1152 -15.48 61.23 -35.20
C ALA A 1152 -15.09 61.50 -33.74
N ALA A 1153 -13.84 61.22 -33.38
CA ALA A 1153 -13.03 62.03 -32.45
C ALA A 1153 -11.61 61.42 -32.36
N ASP A 1154 -10.76 61.96 -33.21
CA ASP A 1154 -9.35 62.25 -32.98
C ASP A 1154 -8.32 61.10 -32.86
N SER A 1155 -7.81 60.77 -34.05
CA SER A 1155 -6.38 60.55 -34.30
C SER A 1155 -5.54 61.78 -33.94
N VAL A 1156 -4.40 61.62 -33.25
CA VAL A 1156 -3.12 62.31 -33.55
C VAL A 1156 -1.96 61.53 -32.89
N GLU A 1157 -1.02 61.15 -33.78
CA GLU A 1157 0.41 60.87 -33.61
C GLU A 1157 0.95 59.49 -33.22
N GLU A 1158 2.04 59.20 -33.95
CA GLU A 1158 2.62 57.96 -34.42
C GLU A 1158 4.13 57.99 -34.06
N SER A 1159 4.75 56.81 -34.01
CA SER A 1159 6.19 56.54 -34.25
C SER A 1159 7.28 57.21 -33.40
N ASP A 1160 8.09 56.41 -32.67
CA ASP A 1160 9.42 56.01 -33.16
C ASP A 1160 10.22 55.13 -32.16
N GLU A 1161 10.85 54.09 -32.71
CA GLU A 1161 11.98 53.37 -32.12
C GLU A 1161 13.30 54.11 -32.44
N ASN A 1162 14.19 54.32 -31.46
CA ASN A 1162 15.60 53.88 -31.54
C ASN A 1162 16.49 54.25 -30.33
N ALA A 1163 17.17 53.22 -29.82
CA ALA A 1163 18.58 53.09 -29.42
C ALA A 1163 19.27 53.94 -28.31
N ASN A 1164 19.95 53.17 -27.45
CA ASN A 1164 21.22 53.42 -26.73
C ASN A 1164 21.30 54.37 -25.51
N GLY A 1165 21.35 53.75 -24.32
CA GLY A 1165 22.57 53.70 -23.50
C GLY A 1165 22.99 54.93 -22.69
N GLN A 1166 22.65 54.96 -21.38
CA GLN A 1166 23.63 55.00 -20.27
C GLN A 1166 22.94 54.83 -18.91
N PRO A 1167 23.53 54.07 -17.96
CA PRO A 1167 22.95 53.85 -16.64
C PRO A 1167 23.37 54.99 -15.70
N SER A 1168 22.41 55.75 -15.18
CA SER A 1168 22.66 56.65 -14.05
C SER A 1168 22.12 56.03 -12.76
N ASN A 1169 23.02 55.96 -11.79
CA ASN A 1169 22.83 55.45 -10.44
C ASN A 1169 21.62 56.06 -9.75
N ASN A 1170 20.72 55.20 -9.25
CA ASN A 1170 19.94 55.45 -8.04
C ASN A 1170 19.57 54.11 -7.40
N SER A 1171 20.56 53.51 -6.74
CA SER A 1171 20.35 52.53 -5.68
C SER A 1171 19.69 53.26 -4.48
N THR A 1172 18.74 52.58 -3.81
CA THR A 1172 17.96 52.98 -2.60
C THR A 1172 16.50 53.44 -2.74
N LYS A 1173 15.79 53.12 -3.84
CA LYS A 1173 14.29 53.04 -3.84
C LYS A 1173 13.77 51.92 -4.77
N LYS A 1174 14.14 50.66 -4.53
CA LYS A 1174 13.72 49.53 -5.40
C LYS A 1174 12.76 48.52 -4.78
N SER A 1175 12.53 48.55 -3.46
CA SER A 1175 11.60 47.61 -2.80
C SER A 1175 10.16 48.16 -2.73
N SER A 1176 9.97 49.47 -2.53
CA SER A 1176 8.62 50.05 -2.45
C SER A 1176 7.91 50.17 -3.81
N SER A 1177 8.64 50.21 -4.93
CA SER A 1177 8.02 50.31 -6.27
C SER A 1177 7.38 49.00 -6.73
N ALA A 1178 7.92 47.84 -6.34
CA ALA A 1178 7.39 46.54 -6.75
C ALA A 1178 6.05 46.22 -6.06
N LEU A 1179 5.96 46.38 -4.73
CA LEU A 1179 4.72 46.19 -3.98
C LEU A 1179 3.63 47.20 -4.38
N VAL A 1180 4.01 48.46 -4.61
CA VAL A 1180 3.07 49.50 -5.06
C VAL A 1180 2.56 49.19 -6.48
N ASN A 1181 3.41 48.69 -7.38
CA ASN A 1181 3.00 48.28 -8.71
C ASN A 1181 2.10 47.04 -8.68
N TRP A 1182 2.42 46.03 -7.87
CA TRP A 1182 1.57 44.86 -7.66
C TRP A 1182 0.18 45.26 -7.13
N TYR A 1183 0.15 46.14 -6.13
CA TYR A 1183 -1.08 46.68 -5.57
C TYR A 1183 -1.92 47.46 -6.59
N ARG A 1184 -1.27 48.29 -7.40
CA ARG A 1184 -1.92 49.04 -8.48
C ARG A 1184 -2.52 48.11 -9.54
N ASN A 1185 -1.84 47.00 -9.85
CA ASN A 1185 -2.34 45.99 -10.79
C ASN A 1185 -3.59 45.27 -10.26
N ILE A 1186 -3.70 45.03 -8.95
CA ILE A 1186 -4.91 44.44 -8.35
C ILE A 1186 -6.10 45.39 -8.43
N ILE A 1187 -5.90 46.67 -8.10
CA ILE A 1187 -6.98 47.68 -8.10
C ILE A 1187 -7.47 47.97 -9.51
N ASN A 1188 -6.55 48.08 -10.48
CA ASN A 1188 -6.86 48.41 -11.87
C ASN A 1188 -6.94 47.17 -12.77
N GLY A 1189 -7.14 45.98 -12.19
CA GLY A 1189 -7.00 44.71 -12.87
C GLY A 1189 -7.85 44.60 -14.13
N LYS A 1190 -7.19 44.55 -15.30
CA LYS A 1190 -7.84 44.38 -16.63
C LYS A 1190 -8.63 43.07 -16.75
N TYR A 1191 -8.29 42.08 -15.93
CA TYR A 1191 -8.78 40.70 -16.02
C TYR A 1191 -9.78 40.30 -14.93
N ALA A 1192 -10.25 41.25 -14.12
CA ALA A 1192 -11.14 40.95 -12.99
C ALA A 1192 -12.60 40.66 -13.44
N LEU A 1193 -13.06 39.43 -13.19
CA LEU A 1193 -14.48 39.11 -13.22
C LEU A 1193 -15.18 39.85 -12.07
N LYS A 1194 -16.15 40.71 -12.40
CA LYS A 1194 -16.96 41.43 -11.40
C LYS A 1194 -18.19 40.59 -11.06
N GLY A 1195 -18.10 39.79 -10.00
CA GLY A 1195 -19.22 39.04 -9.42
C GLY A 1195 -19.60 39.55 -8.03
N ASP A 1196 -20.87 39.41 -7.63
CA ASP A 1196 -21.32 39.71 -6.28
C ASP A 1196 -21.33 38.45 -5.40
N TYR A 1197 -20.43 38.42 -4.42
CA TYR A 1197 -20.27 37.33 -3.46
C TYR A 1197 -20.66 37.72 -2.03
N TYR A 1198 -21.22 38.92 -1.82
CA TYR A 1198 -21.48 39.46 -0.49
C TYR A 1198 -22.49 38.62 0.32
N SER A 1199 -23.54 38.13 -0.34
CA SER A 1199 -24.54 37.28 0.33
C SER A 1199 -23.93 36.01 0.93
N LEU A 1200 -22.95 35.40 0.24
CA LEU A 1200 -22.24 34.22 0.75
C LEU A 1200 -21.32 34.59 1.91
N MET A 1201 -20.63 35.73 1.84
CA MET A 1201 -19.77 36.21 2.94
C MET A 1201 -20.59 36.46 4.21
N VAL A 1202 -21.72 37.17 4.12
CA VAL A 1202 -22.61 37.41 5.27
C VAL A 1202 -23.16 36.11 5.86
N PHE A 1203 -23.48 35.14 4.99
CA PHE A 1203 -23.93 33.83 5.45
C PHE A 1203 -22.83 33.08 6.22
N CYS A 1204 -21.58 33.13 5.76
CA CYS A 1204 -20.43 32.59 6.49
C CYS A 1204 -20.20 33.31 7.82
N ASP A 1205 -20.28 34.65 7.84
CA ASP A 1205 -20.13 35.44 9.07
C ASP A 1205 -21.24 35.14 10.09
N PHE A 1206 -22.47 34.91 9.61
CA PHE A 1206 -23.59 34.48 10.44
C PHE A 1206 -23.35 33.08 11.04
N ILE A 1207 -22.84 32.14 10.25
CA ILE A 1207 -22.46 30.82 10.77
C ILE A 1207 -21.32 30.95 11.80
N ASN A 1208 -20.29 31.74 11.52
CA ASN A 1208 -19.19 31.97 12.45
C ASN A 1208 -19.67 32.60 13.77
N PHE A 1209 -20.65 33.51 13.69
CA PHE A 1209 -21.26 34.12 14.87
C PHE A 1209 -22.02 33.05 15.68
N LEU A 1210 -22.78 32.20 15.00
CA LEU A 1210 -23.52 31.10 15.61
C LEU A 1210 -22.59 30.07 16.28
N ILE A 1211 -21.51 29.69 15.60
CA ILE A 1211 -20.47 28.79 16.16
C ILE A 1211 -19.86 29.43 17.40
N SER A 1212 -19.49 30.70 17.35
CA SER A 1212 -18.89 31.39 18.51
C SER A 1212 -19.83 31.39 19.72
N VAL A 1213 -21.13 31.60 19.52
CA VAL A 1213 -22.14 31.56 20.59
C VAL A 1213 -22.31 30.16 21.20
N PHE A 1214 -22.39 29.11 20.37
CA PHE A 1214 -22.65 27.75 20.85
C PHE A 1214 -21.39 27.00 21.33
N ALA A 1215 -20.22 27.30 20.77
CA ALA A 1215 -18.96 26.62 21.08
C ALA A 1215 -18.33 27.07 22.41
N TYR A 1216 -18.85 28.13 23.05
CA TYR A 1216 -18.36 28.58 24.35
C TYR A 1216 -18.37 27.46 25.41
N ASN A 1217 -19.33 26.53 25.35
CA ASN A 1217 -19.41 25.35 26.22
C ASN A 1217 -18.16 24.46 26.18
N SER A 1218 -17.39 24.51 25.09
CA SER A 1218 -16.23 23.66 24.86
C SER A 1218 -14.89 24.31 25.24
N PHE A 1219 -14.86 25.63 25.43
CA PHE A 1219 -13.62 26.40 25.70
C PHE A 1219 -13.65 27.15 27.04
N GLY A 1220 -14.77 27.14 27.77
CA GLY A 1220 -14.88 27.68 29.13
C GLY A 1220 -14.23 26.76 30.19
N PRO A 1221 -14.02 27.24 31.44
CA PRO A 1221 -13.51 26.41 32.53
C PRO A 1221 -14.33 25.13 32.70
N PRO A 1222 -13.73 23.95 32.99
CA PRO A 1222 -14.46 22.68 33.08
C PRO A 1222 -15.53 22.64 34.17
N GLN A 1223 -15.52 23.60 35.10
CA GLN A 1223 -16.55 23.76 36.14
C GLN A 1223 -17.79 24.56 35.68
N SER A 1224 -17.74 25.22 34.52
CA SER A 1224 -18.91 25.91 33.96
C SER A 1224 -19.72 24.95 33.09
N GLY A 1225 -20.87 24.52 33.59
CA GLY A 1225 -21.89 23.87 32.75
C GLY A 1225 -22.38 24.78 31.63
N THR A 1226 -23.29 24.24 30.80
CA THR A 1226 -23.94 24.86 29.62
C THR A 1226 -24.12 26.38 29.73
N VAL A 1227 -24.02 27.16 28.64
CA VAL A 1227 -24.24 28.63 28.57
C VAL A 1227 -25.39 29.13 29.48
N GLN A 1228 -26.45 28.33 29.61
CA GLN A 1228 -27.58 28.54 30.52
C GLN A 1228 -27.22 28.67 32.01
N TYR A 1229 -26.23 27.91 32.51
CA TYR A 1229 -25.68 27.97 33.87
C TYR A 1229 -24.89 29.27 34.13
N LEU A 1230 -24.17 29.79 33.12
CA LEU A 1230 -23.42 31.05 33.25
C LEU A 1230 -24.32 32.28 33.18
N LEU A 1231 -25.40 32.22 32.39
CA LEU A 1231 -26.48 33.20 32.39
C LEU A 1231 -27.21 33.23 33.74
N GLN A 1232 -27.42 32.07 34.38
CA GLN A 1232 -28.00 32.00 35.73
C GLN A 1232 -27.08 32.56 36.81
N ASN A 1233 -25.75 32.38 36.66
CA ASN A 1233 -24.76 32.83 37.64
C ASN A 1233 -24.16 34.22 37.37
N ASN A 1234 -24.63 34.93 36.33
CA ASN A 1234 -24.21 36.28 35.96
C ASN A 1234 -22.68 36.46 35.82
N LYS A 1235 -21.95 35.40 35.45
CA LYS A 1235 -20.49 35.38 35.27
C LYS A 1235 -20.16 35.11 33.81
N VAL A 1236 -20.28 36.12 32.95
CA VAL A 1236 -19.86 36.03 31.55
C VAL A 1236 -18.37 36.41 31.46
N PRO A 1237 -17.49 35.60 30.85
CA PRO A 1237 -16.09 35.99 30.68
C PRO A 1237 -15.96 37.18 29.74
N VAL A 1238 -15.15 38.16 30.15
CA VAL A 1238 -14.93 39.39 29.39
C VAL A 1238 -14.37 39.09 27.99
N SER A 1239 -13.49 38.09 27.84
CA SER A 1239 -12.91 37.69 26.55
C SER A 1239 -13.96 37.21 25.54
N PHE A 1240 -15.01 36.50 26.01
CA PHE A 1240 -16.09 36.04 25.15
C PHE A 1240 -16.98 37.20 24.67
N LEU A 1241 -17.26 38.16 25.56
CA LEU A 1241 -18.03 39.36 25.21
C LEU A 1241 -17.28 40.26 24.22
N ILE A 1242 -15.95 40.41 24.40
CA ILE A 1242 -15.10 41.14 23.45
C ILE A 1242 -15.11 40.48 22.08
N LEU A 1243 -14.97 39.14 22.01
CA LEU A 1243 -15.01 38.40 20.75
C LEU A 1243 -16.31 38.67 19.96
N LEU A 1244 -17.47 38.57 20.62
CA LEU A 1244 -18.77 38.80 19.98
C LEU A 1244 -18.95 40.26 19.52
N LEU A 1245 -18.52 41.24 20.33
CA LEU A 1245 -18.60 42.65 19.96
C LEU A 1245 -17.70 42.99 18.77
N VAL A 1246 -16.47 42.46 18.75
CA VAL A 1246 -15.53 42.65 17.64
C VAL A 1246 -16.07 42.01 16.37
N GLN A 1247 -16.58 40.78 16.45
CA GLN A 1247 -17.17 40.09 15.30
C GLN A 1247 -18.38 40.85 14.73
N PHE A 1248 -19.27 41.35 15.59
CA PHE A 1248 -20.40 42.16 15.16
C PHE A 1248 -19.93 43.47 14.50
N ALA A 1249 -18.92 44.14 15.07
CA ALA A 1249 -18.35 45.34 14.49
C ALA A 1249 -17.75 45.07 13.09
N PHE A 1250 -17.06 43.94 12.90
CA PHE A 1250 -16.54 43.54 11.60
C PHE A 1250 -17.63 43.35 10.54
N ILE A 1251 -18.76 42.72 10.88
CA ILE A 1251 -19.91 42.55 9.96
C ILE A 1251 -20.46 43.92 9.52
N VAL A 1252 -20.57 44.87 10.45
CA VAL A 1252 -21.06 46.23 10.17
C VAL A 1252 -20.10 47.01 9.28
N ILE A 1253 -18.79 46.96 9.58
CA ILE A 1253 -17.75 47.61 8.78
C ILE A 1253 -17.76 47.01 7.36
N ASP A 1254 -17.88 45.69 7.24
CA ASP A 1254 -17.88 45.04 5.93
C ASP A 1254 -19.11 45.43 5.10
N ARG A 1255 -20.29 45.53 5.73
CA ARG A 1255 -21.50 46.06 5.06
C ARG A 1255 -21.28 47.48 4.56
N ALA A 1256 -20.66 48.35 5.37
CA ALA A 1256 -20.39 49.72 4.99
C ALA A 1256 -19.42 49.82 3.79
N LEU A 1257 -18.39 48.98 3.75
CA LEU A 1257 -17.43 48.91 2.64
C LEU A 1257 -18.07 48.38 1.36
N TYR A 1258 -18.91 47.35 1.46
CA TYR A 1258 -19.69 46.81 0.34
C TYR A 1258 -20.63 47.87 -0.27
N LEU A 1259 -21.39 48.59 0.57
CA LEU A 1259 -22.29 49.65 0.10
C LEU A 1259 -21.54 50.79 -0.59
N LYS A 1260 -20.33 51.12 -0.11
CA LYS A 1260 -19.45 52.11 -0.75
C LYS A 1260 -18.74 51.60 -2.01
N ARG A 1261 -18.82 50.30 -2.33
CA ARG A 1261 -18.11 49.63 -3.43
C ARG A 1261 -16.60 49.95 -3.46
N SER A 1262 -16.00 50.19 -2.29
CA SER A 1262 -14.58 50.58 -2.19
C SER A 1262 -13.67 49.34 -2.13
N ILE A 1263 -12.98 49.05 -3.24
CA ILE A 1263 -12.01 47.94 -3.33
C ILE A 1263 -10.82 48.20 -2.41
N LEU A 1264 -10.29 49.42 -2.40
CA LEU A 1264 -9.19 49.86 -1.54
C LEU A 1264 -9.52 49.64 -0.06
N GLY A 1265 -10.70 50.12 0.36
CA GLY A 1265 -11.17 49.98 1.74
C GLY A 1265 -11.36 48.53 2.15
N LYS A 1266 -11.91 47.69 1.27
CA LYS A 1266 -12.08 46.25 1.51
C LYS A 1266 -10.74 45.52 1.65
N LEU A 1267 -9.72 45.88 0.87
CA LEU A 1267 -8.41 45.26 0.97
C LEU A 1267 -7.67 45.65 2.25
N ILE A 1268 -7.71 46.94 2.64
CA ILE A 1268 -7.15 47.39 3.92
C ILE A 1268 -7.85 46.69 5.08
N PHE A 1269 -9.18 46.61 5.05
CA PHE A 1269 -9.96 45.88 6.06
C PHE A 1269 -9.57 44.40 6.14
N HIS A 1270 -9.33 43.76 4.99
CA HIS A 1270 -8.90 42.36 4.95
C HIS A 1270 -7.52 42.15 5.58
N VAL A 1271 -6.55 43.04 5.32
CA VAL A 1271 -5.22 42.98 5.95
C VAL A 1271 -5.31 43.19 7.46
N LEU A 1272 -6.14 44.15 7.90
CA LEU A 1272 -6.35 44.39 9.33
C LEU A 1272 -6.96 43.18 10.04
N LEU A 1273 -7.95 42.53 9.41
CA LEU A 1273 -8.63 41.35 9.95
C LEU A 1273 -7.70 40.13 10.08
N LEU A 1274 -6.69 40.01 9.22
CA LEU A 1274 -5.65 38.97 9.34
C LEU A 1274 -4.57 39.28 10.37
N SER A 1275 -4.38 40.56 10.70
CA SER A 1275 -3.39 41.00 11.70
C SER A 1275 -3.92 40.98 13.14
N SER A 1276 -5.24 41.04 13.30
CA SER A 1276 -5.97 40.91 14.58
C SER A 1276 -6.17 39.46 14.95
#